data_AF-A0A2N1HWR9-F1
#
_entry.id   AF-A0A2N1HWR9-F1
#
_cell.length_a   1.000
_cell.length_b   1.000
_cell.length_c   1.000
_cell.angle_alpha   90.00
_cell.angle_beta   90.00
_cell.angle_gamma   90.00
#
_symmetry.space_group_name_H-M   'P 1'
#
loop_
_entity.id
_entity.type
_entity.pdbx_description
1 polymer ?
#
loop_
_entity_poly.entity_id
_entity_poly.type
_entity_poly.pdbx_seq_one_letter_code
_entity_poly.pdbx_strand_id
1 'polypeptide(L)'
;MKSILVVIALLIVYGSLYPFNFTMTAFSAVSIDALLNFDITKTQLTDLIANIVLFVPFGIFVRAAFPKHKTLIHLLSFAIITFVFAYAIQALQLFTADRKPWGGDAIWNMVGYVFGLLIYSSAHLDILKKLKSININQQISLAIAFTIIALELAPFAPSIDFDVLKDNVKLLINSPSIDLYWTFENTVFWLVTFYLIRMAFPAWAHFKKLGILVSLLLLSKFIIISSNINLDSLAAAVLSLFIWHIFAHRITALLLAVLMLMAIIGNGLYPFELRAQTASFNWLPFSGSIGGNILLNILVFVKKLVFYGGAIWLCYLTKRNLFFSAFICSAILFLSEFLQIFFTNSVPESTDVFIAIFVTFILHQTLKLDPSHQTNESSVGQACIYKESENKQLEQNKQLEQNKQLEQNKQLEQDKERDTDIEQKNAEFRTSQVKQTIASNHYIAGLDGLRAIAALAVFFVHFQQFSDVGGSFFFIDLERWMVNGNTGVALFFVLSGFLLSMPFWRSLNTDQFPNIKHYFINRVARIIPLYYLCLFSILAIKGFQGSDVNFNNVISHLFFLHNLKDYQVMSLNPPFWTLAVEFQFYILLPFFFVLLFKLGLRKAQLLCFLLIPIIYLSYRYFMYQMTLNEEWPISIPLIWPFGISIGSASGQSLTYSLFAHLPHFLIGMLAASFYKSKTSTWAEILFWLSALMVFAILATKLDETLQLAFGRYNFPFVPLLLGVLVFCAPQTRWARNCLEFAPLKWIGIISYGVYVFHYPIQKAMLKAFNILNWDVTEQALLYLLVTLALTLIISHASYRLVERPILHRFKQSSSSKFLRKAHTNSKEEPNVMQASKMNSKKMVSNIYRKPIKTVFITIVSLSAIAIVYLMQTSQPKMTVEQAYWAGSNSDRMIFDHHAHTTYSDGQKSIEELSELAYIKGCDAFSITDHSQNPNSFSQAKLAEIEAMRKKYPVMLIFAGIELGMPSYEGREHVNIITTPANESKTLNGIMSALQRSSGMPKKERDLYVLDAMNIGGESTIAIYNHPSRKDVNAEKDENYSDITFWNQNFDHIVAMAGAPGHQNQATIGSYNKQILPIDRWDPVVATVGGTWDKILAEGVKIWGAMASSDYHGDYMDYGPCEFSRIHVTTPQKDYAGLIQGIKAGTFWADHGKLLRNYEFSLSSEDGIFRAYPGGTLNLMGSQNVLSVDINVERSETYADDFLRFDLITNCSNDDVLVKSKLMAPEQSKFSWLLPIMEENGRCFVRSRVVRESLEENKLSAYSNPIFIVY
;
A
#
# COMPACT_ATOMS: atom_id res chain seq x y z
N MET A 1 -20.54 -17.37 -25.63
CA MET A 1 -19.55 -17.35 -26.74
C MET A 1 -18.95 -15.97 -26.95
N LYS A 2 -19.71 -14.92 -27.30
CA LYS A 2 -19.15 -13.56 -27.49
C LYS A 2 -18.36 -13.03 -26.27
N SER A 3 -18.85 -13.23 -25.04
CA SER A 3 -18.11 -12.83 -23.83
C SER A 3 -16.82 -13.62 -23.62
N ILE A 4 -16.79 -14.91 -23.99
CA ILE A 4 -15.56 -15.74 -23.92
C ILE A 4 -14.53 -15.24 -24.93
N LEU A 5 -14.98 -14.88 -26.14
CA LEU A 5 -14.15 -14.30 -27.17
C LEU A 5 -13.48 -12.99 -26.72
N VAL A 6 -14.22 -12.12 -26.00
CA VAL A 6 -13.66 -10.89 -25.41
C VAL A 6 -12.57 -11.22 -24.36
N VAL A 7 -12.81 -12.21 -23.51
CA VAL A 7 -11.81 -12.64 -22.52
C VAL A 7 -10.54 -13.17 -23.20
N ILE A 8 -10.67 -13.99 -24.25
CA ILE A 8 -9.52 -14.50 -25.02
C ILE A 8 -8.76 -13.35 -25.68
N ALA A 9 -9.46 -12.38 -26.28
CA ALA A 9 -8.83 -11.20 -26.85
C ALA A 9 -8.03 -10.40 -25.79
N LEU A 10 -8.61 -10.21 -24.59
CA LEU A 10 -7.94 -9.53 -23.49
C LEU A 10 -6.71 -10.29 -22.99
N LEU A 11 -6.76 -11.63 -22.94
CA LEU A 11 -5.62 -12.47 -22.56
C LEU A 11 -4.50 -12.42 -23.60
N ILE A 12 -4.83 -12.34 -24.89
CA ILE A 12 -3.84 -12.17 -25.97
C ILE A 12 -3.16 -10.80 -25.83
N VAL A 13 -3.94 -9.71 -25.70
CA VAL A 13 -3.37 -8.36 -25.47
C VAL A 13 -2.49 -8.35 -24.24
N TYR A 14 -2.93 -9.00 -23.17
CA TYR A 14 -2.18 -9.08 -21.92
C TYR A 14 -0.86 -9.82 -22.08
N GLY A 15 -0.88 -11.03 -22.62
CA GLY A 15 0.33 -11.84 -22.80
C GLY A 15 1.34 -11.18 -23.74
N SER A 16 0.87 -10.44 -24.74
CA SER A 16 1.73 -9.76 -25.70
C SER A 16 2.32 -8.43 -25.21
N LEU A 17 1.69 -7.73 -24.26
CA LEU A 17 2.16 -6.42 -23.77
C LEU A 17 2.82 -6.47 -22.39
N TYR A 18 2.81 -7.62 -21.72
CA TYR A 18 3.52 -7.83 -20.47
C TYR A 18 5.05 -7.64 -20.61
N PRO A 19 5.75 -6.92 -19.71
CA PRO A 19 5.34 -6.44 -18.37
C PRO A 19 4.60 -5.10 -18.27
N PHE A 20 4.14 -4.52 -19.39
CA PHE A 20 3.52 -3.17 -19.42
C PHE A 20 4.46 -2.05 -18.96
N ASN A 21 5.77 -2.24 -19.13
CA ASN A 21 6.80 -1.22 -18.90
C ASN A 21 6.79 -0.20 -20.03
N PHE A 22 5.78 0.68 -20.01
CA PHE A 22 5.64 1.70 -21.02
C PHE A 22 6.56 2.89 -20.73
N THR A 23 7.51 3.17 -21.62
CA THR A 23 8.44 4.29 -21.51
C THR A 23 8.22 5.27 -22.65
N MET A 24 8.01 6.55 -22.32
CA MET A 24 7.91 7.65 -23.29
C MET A 24 9.30 8.17 -23.68
N THR A 25 10.28 7.28 -23.86
CA THR A 25 11.60 7.62 -24.39
C THR A 25 11.59 7.51 -25.92
N ALA A 26 12.37 8.38 -26.57
CA ALA A 26 12.22 8.75 -27.98
C ALA A 26 12.15 7.56 -28.97
N PHE A 27 11.22 7.64 -29.92
CA PHE A 27 11.09 6.74 -31.07
C PHE A 27 12.45 6.51 -31.75
N SER A 28 12.88 5.24 -31.87
CA SER A 28 14.05 4.89 -32.69
C SER A 28 13.61 4.47 -34.09
N ALA A 29 14.31 4.92 -35.13
CA ALA A 29 14.03 4.54 -36.52
C ALA A 29 14.07 3.00 -36.72
N VAL A 30 14.96 2.32 -35.98
CA VAL A 30 15.13 0.86 -36.00
C VAL A 30 13.86 0.12 -35.55
N SER A 31 13.15 0.65 -34.55
CA SER A 31 11.93 0.04 -34.03
C SER A 31 10.76 0.13 -35.02
N ILE A 32 10.71 1.21 -35.79
CA ILE A 32 9.70 1.43 -36.83
C ILE A 32 9.98 0.53 -38.03
N ASP A 33 11.23 0.41 -38.46
CA ASP A 33 11.62 -0.50 -39.55
C ASP A 33 11.31 -1.96 -39.22
N ALA A 34 11.50 -2.38 -37.95
CA ALA A 34 11.14 -3.73 -37.50
C ALA A 34 9.61 -3.98 -37.51
N LEU A 35 8.80 -3.00 -37.09
CA LEU A 35 7.34 -3.09 -37.16
C LEU A 35 6.83 -3.17 -38.61
N LEU A 36 7.50 -2.48 -39.55
CA LEU A 36 7.17 -2.50 -40.98
C LEU A 36 7.73 -3.73 -41.71
N ASN A 37 8.48 -4.60 -41.04
CA ASN A 37 9.06 -5.78 -41.64
C ASN A 37 8.10 -6.98 -41.62
N PHE A 38 7.73 -7.46 -42.80
CA PHE A 38 6.82 -8.60 -43.00
C PHE A 38 7.51 -9.86 -43.57
N ASP A 39 8.85 -9.92 -43.51
CA ASP A 39 9.61 -11.08 -43.98
C ASP A 39 9.43 -12.29 -43.04
N ILE A 40 8.58 -13.23 -43.45
CA ILE A 40 8.25 -14.45 -42.69
C ILE A 40 9.40 -15.47 -42.65
N THR A 41 10.44 -15.33 -43.48
CA THR A 41 11.56 -16.28 -43.52
C THR A 41 12.55 -16.08 -42.37
N LYS A 42 12.47 -14.94 -41.69
CA LYS A 42 13.33 -14.57 -40.56
C LYS A 42 12.74 -14.90 -39.19
N THR A 43 11.51 -15.44 -39.12
CA THR A 43 10.87 -15.83 -37.87
C THR A 43 11.51 -17.09 -37.29
N GLN A 44 11.92 -17.08 -36.02
CA GLN A 44 12.44 -18.27 -35.35
C GLN A 44 11.33 -19.33 -35.18
N LEU A 45 11.70 -20.63 -35.20
CA LEU A 45 10.72 -21.74 -35.10
C LEU A 45 9.88 -21.68 -33.81
N THR A 46 10.47 -21.24 -32.71
CA THR A 46 9.78 -21.07 -31.42
C THR A 46 8.74 -19.95 -31.47
N ASP A 47 9.08 -18.81 -32.08
CA ASP A 47 8.20 -17.64 -32.22
C ASP A 47 7.05 -17.94 -33.19
N LEU A 48 7.35 -18.68 -34.26
CA LEU A 48 6.38 -19.20 -35.21
C LEU A 48 5.31 -20.04 -34.50
N ILE A 49 5.74 -21.05 -33.73
CA ILE A 49 4.83 -21.96 -33.03
C ILE A 49 4.02 -21.18 -31.99
N ALA A 50 4.63 -20.26 -31.25
CA ALA A 50 3.97 -19.46 -30.23
C ALA A 50 2.85 -18.59 -30.82
N ASN A 51 3.12 -17.84 -31.89
CA ASN A 51 2.14 -16.97 -32.55
C ASN A 51 0.97 -17.75 -33.17
N ILE A 52 1.24 -18.94 -33.74
CA ILE A 52 0.17 -19.82 -34.26
C ILE A 52 -0.70 -20.35 -33.13
N VAL A 53 -0.09 -20.98 -32.11
CA VAL A 53 -0.82 -21.63 -31.00
C VAL A 53 -1.67 -20.64 -30.21
N LEU A 54 -1.15 -19.42 -30.00
CA LEU A 54 -1.86 -18.37 -29.26
C LEU A 54 -3.20 -17.98 -29.91
N PHE A 55 -3.27 -17.96 -31.24
CA PHE A 55 -4.46 -17.53 -31.98
C PHE A 55 -5.39 -18.67 -32.43
N VAL A 56 -5.00 -19.95 -32.26
CA VAL A 56 -5.89 -21.10 -32.51
C VAL A 56 -7.18 -21.05 -31.67
N PRO A 57 -7.13 -20.84 -30.33
CA PRO A 57 -8.33 -20.69 -29.52
C PRO A 57 -9.20 -19.51 -29.99
N PHE A 58 -8.57 -18.39 -30.36
CA PHE A 58 -9.27 -17.23 -30.87
C PHE A 58 -10.09 -17.57 -32.13
N GLY A 59 -9.50 -18.29 -33.09
CA GLY A 59 -10.20 -18.79 -34.28
C GLY A 59 -11.41 -19.69 -33.96
N ILE A 60 -11.24 -20.65 -33.04
CA ILE A 60 -12.32 -21.55 -32.59
C ILE A 60 -13.50 -20.75 -32.04
N PHE A 61 -13.22 -19.78 -31.15
CA PHE A 61 -14.28 -19.02 -30.48
C PHE A 61 -14.90 -17.93 -31.34
N VAL A 62 -14.18 -17.37 -32.33
CA VAL A 62 -14.79 -16.51 -33.36
C VAL A 62 -15.84 -17.31 -34.13
N ARG A 63 -15.49 -18.51 -34.58
CA ARG A 63 -16.43 -19.38 -35.32
C ARG A 63 -17.66 -19.75 -34.47
N ALA A 64 -17.44 -20.09 -33.20
CA ALA A 64 -18.49 -20.42 -32.25
C ALA A 64 -19.37 -19.22 -31.87
N ALA A 65 -18.82 -18.00 -31.82
CA ALA A 65 -19.55 -16.78 -31.50
C ALA A 65 -20.39 -16.25 -32.68
N PHE A 66 -19.99 -16.57 -33.91
CA PHE A 66 -20.60 -16.10 -35.15
C PHE A 66 -20.97 -17.26 -36.11
N PRO A 67 -21.83 -18.20 -35.69
CA PRO A 67 -22.11 -19.43 -36.46
C PRO A 67 -22.87 -19.20 -37.78
N LYS A 68 -23.52 -18.04 -37.94
CA LYS A 68 -24.30 -17.69 -39.14
C LYS A 68 -23.44 -17.20 -40.31
N HIS A 69 -22.17 -16.86 -40.06
CA HIS A 69 -21.28 -16.29 -41.06
C HIS A 69 -20.40 -17.38 -41.70
N LYS A 70 -20.97 -18.16 -42.63
CA LYS A 70 -20.30 -19.32 -43.25
C LYS A 70 -19.66 -19.04 -44.62
N THR A 71 -19.92 -17.90 -45.23
CA THR A 71 -19.36 -17.59 -46.56
C THR A 71 -17.90 -17.20 -46.47
N LEU A 72 -17.13 -17.51 -47.53
CA LEU A 72 -15.71 -17.20 -47.66
C LEU A 72 -15.41 -15.70 -47.38
N ILE A 73 -16.32 -14.82 -47.81
CA ILE A 73 -16.24 -13.36 -47.59
C ILE A 73 -16.19 -13.02 -46.10
N HIS A 74 -17.03 -13.63 -45.26
CA HIS A 74 -17.00 -13.36 -43.81
C HIS A 74 -15.75 -13.94 -43.15
N LEU A 75 -15.27 -15.11 -43.60
CA LEU A 75 -14.03 -15.70 -43.08
C LEU A 75 -12.82 -14.82 -43.40
N LEU A 76 -12.75 -14.26 -44.62
CA LEU A 76 -11.72 -13.29 -45.01
C LEU A 76 -11.84 -11.98 -44.22
N SER A 77 -13.07 -11.50 -43.98
CA SER A 77 -13.33 -10.28 -43.19
C SER A 77 -12.79 -10.42 -41.76
N PHE A 78 -13.04 -11.56 -41.12
CA PHE A 78 -12.54 -11.82 -39.77
C PHE A 78 -11.03 -12.10 -39.73
N ALA A 79 -10.45 -12.68 -40.78
CA ALA A 79 -9.00 -12.80 -40.91
C ALA A 79 -8.33 -11.42 -40.96
N ILE A 80 -8.88 -10.48 -41.73
CA ILE A 80 -8.40 -9.09 -41.78
C ILE A 80 -8.54 -8.40 -40.43
N ILE A 81 -9.69 -8.53 -39.75
CA ILE A 81 -9.88 -7.96 -38.41
C ILE A 81 -8.87 -8.55 -37.41
N THR A 82 -8.57 -9.84 -37.53
CA THR A 82 -7.59 -10.52 -36.67
C THR A 82 -6.17 -10.03 -36.95
N PHE A 83 -5.82 -9.83 -38.22
CA PHE A 83 -4.54 -9.22 -38.59
C PHE A 83 -4.41 -7.79 -38.04
N VAL A 84 -5.43 -6.94 -38.21
CA VAL A 84 -5.44 -5.57 -37.67
C VAL A 84 -5.30 -5.58 -36.15
N PHE A 85 -6.02 -6.48 -35.48
CA PHE A 85 -5.93 -6.66 -34.03
C PHE A 85 -4.52 -7.08 -33.58
N ALA A 86 -3.93 -8.09 -34.24
CA ALA A 86 -2.57 -8.54 -33.94
C ALA A 86 -1.52 -7.46 -34.25
N TYR A 87 -1.67 -6.73 -35.35
CA TYR A 87 -0.76 -5.65 -35.74
C TYR A 87 -0.86 -4.44 -34.79
N ALA A 88 -2.05 -4.11 -34.29
CA ALA A 88 -2.22 -3.07 -33.28
C ALA A 88 -1.49 -3.40 -31.97
N ILE A 89 -1.44 -4.69 -31.59
CA ILE A 89 -0.66 -5.16 -30.44
C ILE A 89 0.84 -4.95 -30.69
N GLN A 90 1.34 -5.31 -31.89
CA GLN A 90 2.74 -5.05 -32.28
C GLN A 90 3.07 -3.56 -32.27
N ALA A 91 2.16 -2.69 -32.73
CA ALA A 91 2.35 -1.24 -32.67
C ALA A 91 2.42 -0.71 -31.23
N LEU A 92 1.65 -1.28 -30.29
CA LEU A 92 1.71 -0.92 -28.88
C LEU A 92 3.04 -1.32 -28.20
N GLN A 93 3.72 -2.35 -28.71
CA GLN A 93 5.05 -2.76 -28.22
C GLN A 93 6.15 -1.74 -28.57
N LEU A 94 5.91 -0.78 -29.46
CA LEU A 94 6.83 0.35 -29.67
C LEU A 94 7.07 1.15 -28.39
N PHE A 95 6.10 1.15 -27.47
CA PHE A 95 6.19 1.87 -26.21
C PHE A 95 6.73 1.03 -25.06
N THR A 96 7.08 -0.23 -25.29
CA THR A 96 7.58 -1.13 -24.24
C THR A 96 9.09 -1.32 -24.36
N ALA A 97 9.84 -1.08 -23.28
CA ALA A 97 11.31 -1.15 -23.29
C ALA A 97 11.85 -2.58 -23.53
N ASP A 98 11.09 -3.61 -23.12
CA ASP A 98 11.55 -5.00 -23.04
C ASP A 98 11.19 -5.85 -24.28
N ARG A 99 10.46 -5.29 -25.26
CA ARG A 99 9.95 -6.05 -26.43
C ARG A 99 10.34 -5.39 -27.75
N LYS A 100 10.64 -6.21 -28.75
CA LYS A 100 10.91 -5.76 -30.12
C LYS A 100 9.70 -6.05 -31.00
N PRO A 101 9.04 -5.04 -31.58
CA PRO A 101 7.90 -5.25 -32.46
C PRO A 101 8.34 -5.86 -33.80
N TRP A 102 7.56 -6.79 -34.34
CA TRP A 102 7.80 -7.40 -35.67
C TRP A 102 6.50 -7.55 -36.47
N GLY A 103 6.43 -6.94 -37.65
CA GLY A 103 5.22 -6.98 -38.49
C GLY A 103 4.84 -8.38 -38.95
N GLY A 104 5.83 -9.24 -39.23
CA GLY A 104 5.63 -10.63 -39.66
C GLY A 104 4.88 -11.50 -38.64
N ASP A 105 4.92 -11.17 -37.36
CA ASP A 105 4.20 -11.95 -36.32
C ASP A 105 2.69 -11.81 -36.46
N ALA A 106 2.19 -10.68 -36.95
CA ALA A 106 0.77 -10.50 -37.23
C ALA A 106 0.27 -11.48 -38.31
N ILE A 107 1.14 -11.89 -39.24
CA ILE A 107 0.83 -12.90 -40.27
C ILE A 107 0.69 -14.28 -39.62
N TRP A 108 1.62 -14.68 -38.75
CA TRP A 108 1.56 -15.98 -38.07
C TRP A 108 0.38 -16.09 -37.10
N ASN A 109 0.01 -15.00 -36.43
CA ASN A 109 -1.21 -14.92 -35.63
C ASN A 109 -2.48 -15.12 -36.49
N MET A 110 -2.51 -14.56 -37.70
CA MET A 110 -3.61 -14.79 -38.65
C MET A 110 -3.66 -16.27 -39.10
N VAL A 111 -2.52 -16.92 -39.32
CA VAL A 111 -2.45 -18.37 -39.63
C VAL A 111 -3.02 -19.21 -38.48
N GLY A 112 -2.65 -18.89 -37.22
CA GLY A 112 -3.21 -19.53 -36.03
C GLY A 112 -4.75 -19.44 -35.96
N TYR A 113 -5.29 -18.25 -36.25
CA TYR A 113 -6.74 -18.04 -36.37
C TYR A 113 -7.38 -18.97 -37.42
N VAL A 114 -6.78 -19.11 -38.61
CA VAL A 114 -7.29 -19.99 -39.67
C VAL A 114 -7.27 -21.47 -39.24
N PHE A 115 -6.20 -21.92 -38.58
CA PHE A 115 -6.15 -23.26 -38.00
C PHE A 115 -7.28 -23.51 -37.00
N GLY A 116 -7.55 -22.54 -36.11
CA GLY A 116 -8.67 -22.61 -35.18
C GLY A 116 -10.04 -22.75 -35.85
N LEU A 117 -10.25 -22.03 -36.96
CA LEU A 117 -11.48 -22.16 -37.77
C LEU A 117 -11.64 -23.56 -38.35
N LEU A 118 -10.56 -24.13 -38.88
CA LEU A 118 -10.54 -25.47 -39.48
C LEU A 118 -10.81 -26.54 -38.41
N ILE A 119 -10.16 -26.44 -37.24
CA ILE A 119 -10.37 -27.36 -36.11
C ILE A 119 -11.84 -27.38 -35.68
N TYR A 120 -12.48 -26.23 -35.50
CA TYR A 120 -13.90 -26.16 -35.15
C TYR A 120 -14.81 -26.76 -36.22
N SER A 121 -14.46 -26.56 -37.49
CA SER A 121 -15.24 -27.05 -38.62
C SER A 121 -15.12 -28.57 -38.80
N SER A 122 -13.96 -29.14 -38.52
CA SER A 122 -13.68 -30.59 -38.59
C SER A 122 -14.20 -31.36 -37.36
N ALA A 123 -14.20 -30.75 -36.17
CA ALA A 123 -14.73 -31.37 -34.94
C ALA A 123 -16.26 -31.55 -34.94
N HIS A 124 -16.96 -31.02 -35.95
CA HIS A 124 -18.41 -31.15 -36.11
C HIS A 124 -18.85 -32.44 -36.84
N LEU A 125 -17.97 -33.45 -36.96
CA LEU A 125 -18.25 -34.80 -37.48
C LEU A 125 -18.95 -35.67 -36.41
N ASP A 126 -20.27 -35.89 -36.60
CA ASP A 126 -21.18 -36.97 -36.16
C ASP A 126 -21.08 -37.69 -34.78
N ILE A 127 -20.02 -37.54 -33.98
CA ILE A 127 -19.86 -38.16 -32.65
C ILE A 127 -20.88 -37.58 -31.63
N LEU A 128 -21.24 -36.31 -31.77
CA LEU A 128 -22.22 -35.63 -30.92
C LEU A 128 -23.67 -36.13 -31.12
N LYS A 129 -23.99 -36.76 -32.25
CA LYS A 129 -25.35 -37.30 -32.48
C LYS A 129 -25.62 -38.55 -31.63
N LYS A 130 -24.60 -39.32 -31.24
CA LYS A 130 -24.73 -40.49 -30.35
C LYS A 130 -24.74 -40.14 -28.86
N LEU A 131 -24.28 -38.96 -28.45
CA LEU A 131 -24.25 -38.48 -27.05
C LEU A 131 -25.57 -37.82 -26.58
N LYS A 132 -26.61 -37.80 -27.43
CA LYS A 132 -27.90 -37.14 -27.18
C LYS A 132 -28.72 -37.72 -26.02
N SER A 133 -28.34 -38.85 -25.43
CA SER A 133 -29.02 -39.49 -24.29
C SER A 133 -28.47 -39.11 -22.91
N ILE A 134 -27.42 -38.28 -22.85
CA ILE A 134 -26.68 -37.96 -21.63
C ILE A 134 -26.99 -36.51 -21.17
N ASN A 135 -27.39 -36.33 -19.92
CA ASN A 135 -27.71 -35.01 -19.32
C ASN A 135 -26.44 -34.12 -19.25
N ILE A 136 -26.58 -32.79 -19.29
CA ILE A 136 -25.46 -31.83 -19.18
C ILE A 136 -24.52 -32.16 -18.02
N ASN A 137 -25.05 -32.59 -16.87
CA ASN A 137 -24.24 -32.88 -15.69
C ASN A 137 -23.32 -34.08 -15.95
N GLN A 138 -23.81 -35.07 -16.68
CA GLN A 138 -23.05 -36.25 -17.07
C GLN A 138 -22.05 -35.91 -18.19
N GLN A 139 -22.39 -35.01 -19.11
CA GLN A 139 -21.47 -34.51 -20.13
C GLN A 139 -20.29 -33.75 -19.50
N ILE A 140 -20.55 -32.88 -18.51
CA ILE A 140 -19.50 -32.17 -17.76
C ILE A 140 -18.62 -33.17 -17.00
N SER A 141 -19.21 -34.12 -16.27
CA SER A 141 -18.45 -35.15 -15.56
C SER A 141 -17.58 -36.00 -16.50
N LEU A 142 -18.11 -36.37 -17.67
CA LEU A 142 -17.37 -37.14 -18.67
C LEU A 142 -16.24 -36.33 -19.29
N ALA A 143 -16.47 -35.04 -19.59
CA ALA A 143 -15.44 -34.16 -20.12
C ALA A 143 -14.28 -33.99 -19.13
N ILE A 144 -14.56 -33.77 -17.84
CA ILE A 144 -13.53 -33.68 -16.81
C ILE A 144 -12.77 -35.01 -16.71
N ALA A 145 -13.46 -36.14 -16.60
CA ALA A 145 -12.83 -37.47 -16.50
C ALA A 145 -11.95 -37.80 -17.71
N PHE A 146 -12.43 -37.53 -18.93
CA PHE A 146 -11.67 -37.78 -20.16
C PHE A 146 -10.44 -36.87 -20.25
N THR A 147 -10.56 -35.62 -19.80
CA THR A 147 -9.41 -34.71 -19.79
C THR A 147 -8.37 -35.12 -18.76
N ILE A 148 -8.77 -35.66 -17.60
CA ILE A 148 -7.81 -36.25 -16.63
C ILE A 148 -7.08 -37.45 -17.28
N ILE A 149 -7.80 -38.35 -17.94
CA ILE A 149 -7.19 -39.50 -18.64
C ILE A 149 -6.25 -39.04 -19.76
N ALA A 150 -6.64 -37.99 -20.50
CA ALA A 150 -5.82 -37.40 -21.54
C ALA A 150 -4.51 -36.83 -20.95
N LEU A 151 -4.58 -36.12 -19.82
CA LEU A 151 -3.40 -35.57 -19.16
C LEU A 151 -2.41 -36.64 -18.70
N GLU A 152 -2.90 -37.84 -18.33
CA GLU A 152 -2.03 -38.99 -18.02
C GLU A 152 -1.22 -39.50 -19.22
N LEU A 153 -1.60 -39.16 -20.45
CA LEU A 153 -0.90 -39.56 -21.68
C LEU A 153 -0.08 -38.44 -22.32
N ALA A 154 -0.01 -37.25 -21.69
CA ALA A 154 0.82 -36.16 -22.16
C ALA A 154 2.32 -36.53 -22.06
N PRO A 155 3.18 -36.16 -23.03
CA PRO A 155 2.97 -35.22 -24.14
C PRO A 155 2.40 -35.81 -25.47
N PHE A 156 1.70 -36.95 -25.44
CA PHE A 156 1.05 -37.56 -26.62
C PHE A 156 1.97 -37.82 -27.83
N ALA A 157 3.21 -38.24 -27.56
CA ALA A 157 4.18 -38.58 -28.58
C ALA A 157 4.53 -40.08 -28.51
N PRO A 158 3.68 -40.98 -29.05
CA PRO A 158 3.99 -42.41 -29.08
C PRO A 158 5.15 -42.71 -30.02
N SER A 159 6.10 -43.53 -29.57
CA SER A 159 7.22 -44.06 -30.36
C SER A 159 7.26 -45.58 -30.21
N ILE A 160 7.54 -46.26 -31.33
CA ILE A 160 7.73 -47.72 -31.38
C ILE A 160 9.23 -48.06 -31.25
N ASP A 161 10.08 -47.04 -31.08
CA ASP A 161 11.51 -47.22 -30.89
C ASP A 161 11.82 -48.00 -29.60
N PHE A 162 12.61 -49.06 -29.73
CA PHE A 162 13.03 -49.91 -28.62
C PHE A 162 13.86 -49.13 -27.59
N ASP A 163 14.57 -48.08 -28.01
CA ASP A 163 15.34 -47.23 -27.12
C ASP A 163 14.43 -46.42 -26.17
N VAL A 164 13.28 -45.96 -26.64
CA VAL A 164 12.27 -45.27 -25.81
C VAL A 164 11.69 -46.21 -24.75
N LEU A 165 11.37 -47.44 -25.13
CA LEU A 165 10.89 -48.46 -24.19
C LEU A 165 11.94 -48.75 -23.10
N LYS A 166 13.19 -48.95 -23.54
CA LYS A 166 14.33 -49.24 -22.66
C LYS A 166 14.58 -48.10 -21.68
N ASP A 167 14.52 -46.85 -22.12
CA ASP A 167 14.77 -45.68 -21.28
C ASP A 167 13.64 -45.44 -20.27
N ASN A 168 12.37 -45.62 -20.67
CA ASN A 168 11.23 -45.58 -19.75
C ASN A 168 11.29 -46.69 -18.69
N VAL A 169 11.78 -47.89 -19.03
CA VAL A 169 12.01 -48.98 -18.05
C VAL A 169 13.18 -48.66 -17.12
N LYS A 170 14.27 -48.06 -17.62
CA LYS A 170 15.40 -47.62 -16.78
C LYS A 170 14.98 -46.57 -15.75
N LEU A 171 14.06 -45.66 -16.08
CA LEU A 171 13.57 -44.65 -15.13
C LEU A 171 12.94 -45.28 -13.87
N LEU A 172 12.18 -46.37 -14.04
CA LEU A 172 11.61 -47.14 -12.92
C LEU A 172 12.67 -47.87 -12.09
N ILE A 173 13.72 -48.37 -12.73
CA ILE A 173 14.79 -49.12 -12.06
C ILE A 173 15.73 -48.18 -11.29
N ASN A 174 16.03 -47.01 -11.87
CA ASN A 174 17.03 -46.08 -11.34
C ASN A 174 16.47 -45.12 -10.26
N SER A 175 15.16 -45.12 -10.01
CA SER A 175 14.52 -44.27 -8.99
C SER A 175 13.54 -45.08 -8.11
N PRO A 176 14.05 -45.95 -7.22
CA PRO A 176 13.24 -46.92 -6.47
C PRO A 176 12.43 -46.33 -5.31
N SER A 177 12.40 -45.01 -5.12
CA SER A 177 11.70 -44.36 -4.00
C SER A 177 10.24 -44.07 -4.34
N ILE A 178 9.34 -44.38 -3.40
CA ILE A 178 7.93 -44.01 -3.46
C ILE A 178 7.75 -42.74 -2.61
N ASP A 179 7.38 -41.64 -3.25
CA ASP A 179 6.99 -40.42 -2.54
C ASP A 179 5.52 -40.51 -2.12
N LEU A 180 5.25 -40.30 -0.83
CA LEU A 180 3.92 -40.42 -0.24
C LEU A 180 2.94 -39.35 -0.75
N TYR A 181 3.41 -38.13 -0.97
CA TYR A 181 2.58 -37.03 -1.45
C TYR A 181 2.15 -37.27 -2.90
N TRP A 182 3.09 -37.58 -3.79
CA TRP A 182 2.77 -37.88 -5.20
C TRP A 182 1.89 -39.12 -5.33
N THR A 183 2.11 -40.14 -4.49
CA THR A 183 1.22 -41.31 -4.41
C THR A 183 -0.20 -40.92 -3.98
N PHE A 184 -0.34 -40.01 -3.00
CA PHE A 184 -1.63 -39.50 -2.55
C PHE A 184 -2.34 -38.69 -3.64
N GLU A 185 -1.67 -37.71 -4.27
CA GLU A 185 -2.23 -36.86 -5.34
C GLU A 185 -2.77 -37.75 -6.48
N ASN A 186 -1.95 -38.68 -6.97
CA ASN A 186 -2.30 -39.64 -8.02
C ASN A 186 -3.45 -40.57 -7.62
N THR A 187 -3.51 -41.01 -6.36
CA THR A 187 -4.62 -41.85 -5.87
C THR A 187 -5.93 -41.06 -5.90
N VAL A 188 -5.91 -39.79 -5.50
CA VAL A 188 -7.08 -38.91 -5.56
C VAL A 188 -7.54 -38.71 -7.01
N PHE A 189 -6.63 -38.54 -7.98
CA PHE A 189 -7.02 -38.43 -9.40
C PHE A 189 -7.76 -39.64 -9.91
N TRP A 190 -7.26 -40.83 -9.63
CA TRP A 190 -7.92 -42.06 -10.06
C TRP A 190 -9.30 -42.20 -9.42
N LEU A 191 -9.44 -41.93 -8.12
CA LEU A 191 -10.72 -42.00 -7.43
C LEU A 191 -11.75 -40.96 -7.94
N VAL A 192 -11.31 -39.74 -8.23
CA VAL A 192 -12.15 -38.70 -8.86
C VAL A 192 -12.58 -39.14 -10.24
N THR A 193 -11.65 -39.67 -11.05
CA THR A 193 -11.92 -40.17 -12.41
C THR A 193 -12.95 -41.30 -12.38
N PHE A 194 -12.77 -42.29 -11.50
CA PHE A 194 -13.72 -43.41 -11.33
C PHE A 194 -15.10 -42.91 -10.91
N TYR A 195 -15.17 -41.93 -10.01
CA TYR A 195 -16.43 -41.34 -9.56
C TYR A 195 -17.15 -40.60 -10.68
N LEU A 196 -16.44 -39.78 -11.47
CA LEU A 196 -17.01 -39.04 -12.59
C LEU A 196 -17.45 -39.99 -13.72
N ILE A 197 -16.68 -41.05 -14.01
CA ILE A 197 -17.10 -42.12 -14.93
C ILE A 197 -18.36 -42.81 -14.42
N ARG A 198 -18.45 -43.13 -13.12
CA ARG A 198 -19.67 -43.72 -12.53
C ARG A 198 -20.91 -42.85 -12.71
N MET A 199 -20.76 -41.52 -12.65
CA MET A 199 -21.88 -40.60 -12.87
C MET A 199 -22.35 -40.59 -14.33
N ALA A 200 -21.42 -40.67 -15.28
CA ALA A 200 -21.74 -40.67 -16.71
C ALA A 200 -22.21 -42.04 -17.21
N PHE A 201 -21.50 -43.11 -16.83
CA PHE A 201 -21.71 -44.48 -17.27
C PHE A 201 -21.58 -45.47 -16.09
N PRO A 202 -22.66 -45.71 -15.31
CA PRO A 202 -22.62 -46.60 -14.15
C PRO A 202 -22.10 -48.01 -14.49
N ALA A 203 -22.44 -48.54 -15.67
CA ALA A 203 -22.02 -49.85 -16.15
C ALA A 203 -20.50 -49.97 -16.45
N TRP A 204 -19.78 -48.85 -16.51
CA TRP A 204 -18.32 -48.79 -16.71
C TRP A 204 -17.53 -48.59 -15.41
N ALA A 205 -18.21 -48.31 -14.30
CA ALA A 205 -17.57 -48.10 -12.99
C ALA A 205 -17.27 -49.39 -12.20
N HIS A 206 -17.46 -50.56 -12.83
CA HIS A 206 -17.10 -51.84 -12.22
C HIS A 206 -15.59 -52.04 -12.22
N PHE A 207 -15.08 -52.59 -11.11
CA PHE A 207 -13.66 -52.83 -10.86
C PHE A 207 -12.93 -53.49 -12.05
N LYS A 208 -13.51 -54.53 -12.68
CA LYS A 208 -12.88 -55.22 -13.82
C LYS A 208 -12.64 -54.30 -15.03
N LYS A 209 -13.59 -53.42 -15.35
CA LYS A 209 -13.48 -52.50 -16.50
C LYS A 209 -12.52 -51.34 -16.20
N LEU A 210 -12.59 -50.81 -14.99
CA LEU A 210 -11.64 -49.79 -14.53
C LEU A 210 -10.22 -50.35 -14.44
N GLY A 211 -10.05 -51.59 -14.00
CA GLY A 211 -8.76 -52.29 -14.00
C GLY A 211 -8.18 -52.43 -15.41
N ILE A 212 -8.98 -52.85 -16.39
CA ILE A 212 -8.55 -52.89 -17.81
C ILE A 212 -8.15 -51.49 -18.31
N LEU A 213 -8.95 -50.47 -18.01
CA LEU A 213 -8.65 -49.09 -18.40
C LEU A 213 -7.31 -48.60 -17.83
N VAL A 214 -7.12 -48.77 -16.51
CA VAL A 214 -5.88 -48.38 -15.81
C VAL A 214 -4.68 -49.13 -16.37
N SER A 215 -4.79 -50.45 -16.57
CA SER A 215 -3.70 -51.26 -17.12
C SER A 215 -3.33 -50.85 -18.55
N LEU A 216 -4.31 -50.57 -19.41
CA LEU A 216 -4.05 -50.10 -20.78
C LEU A 216 -3.35 -48.74 -20.78
N LEU A 217 -3.78 -47.81 -19.91
CA LEU A 217 -3.17 -46.49 -19.81
C LEU A 217 -1.73 -46.58 -19.30
N LEU A 218 -1.47 -47.38 -18.26
CA LEU A 218 -0.11 -47.61 -17.75
C LEU A 218 0.79 -48.28 -18.79
N LEU A 219 0.29 -49.27 -19.54
CA LEU A 219 1.05 -49.91 -20.63
C LEU A 219 1.37 -48.92 -21.75
N SER A 220 0.44 -48.02 -22.08
CA SER A 220 0.66 -47.01 -23.11
C SER A 220 1.72 -45.97 -22.74
N LYS A 221 1.96 -45.72 -21.44
CA LYS A 221 3.03 -44.81 -20.99
C LYS A 221 4.43 -45.29 -21.38
N PHE A 222 4.66 -46.60 -21.45
CA PHE A 222 5.97 -47.15 -21.81
C PHE A 222 6.41 -46.86 -23.25
N ILE A 223 5.45 -46.60 -24.14
CA ILE A 223 5.70 -46.29 -25.55
C ILE A 223 5.60 -44.80 -25.86
N ILE A 224 5.50 -43.92 -24.85
CA ILE A 224 5.46 -42.46 -25.04
C ILE A 224 6.84 -41.86 -24.77
N ILE A 225 7.31 -41.01 -25.68
CA ILE A 225 8.58 -40.28 -25.55
C ILE A 225 8.51 -39.37 -24.32
N SER A 226 9.52 -39.44 -23.47
CA SER A 226 9.62 -38.63 -22.23
C SER A 226 8.40 -38.79 -21.31
N SER A 227 7.86 -40.01 -21.21
CA SER A 227 6.78 -40.31 -20.28
C SER A 227 7.24 -40.20 -18.83
N ASN A 228 6.44 -39.56 -17.98
CA ASN A 228 6.71 -39.43 -16.54
C ASN A 228 6.22 -40.68 -15.78
N ILE A 229 6.82 -41.85 -16.06
CA ILE A 229 6.45 -43.12 -15.43
C ILE A 229 7.32 -43.42 -14.21
N ASN A 230 6.73 -43.33 -13.02
CA ASN A 230 7.42 -43.47 -11.73
C ASN A 230 6.69 -44.47 -10.82
N LEU A 231 7.39 -44.97 -9.78
CA LEU A 231 6.84 -45.96 -8.86
C LEU A 231 5.64 -45.46 -8.04
N ASP A 232 5.60 -44.17 -7.68
CA ASP A 232 4.47 -43.54 -6.99
C ASP A 232 3.19 -43.58 -7.84
N SER A 233 3.29 -43.32 -9.16
CA SER A 233 2.15 -43.37 -10.07
C SER A 233 1.60 -44.80 -10.23
N LEU A 234 2.48 -45.80 -10.22
CA LEU A 234 2.10 -47.22 -10.28
C LEU A 234 1.45 -47.67 -8.97
N ALA A 235 2.05 -47.32 -7.83
CA ALA A 235 1.51 -47.61 -6.51
C ALA A 235 0.13 -46.96 -6.31
N ALA A 236 -0.05 -45.72 -6.74
CA ALA A 236 -1.32 -45.00 -6.69
C ALA A 236 -2.42 -45.65 -7.55
N ALA A 237 -2.07 -46.15 -8.74
CA ALA A 237 -3.00 -46.86 -9.61
C ALA A 237 -3.52 -48.15 -8.96
N VAL A 238 -2.63 -48.95 -8.33
CA VAL A 238 -3.01 -50.16 -7.60
C VAL A 238 -3.84 -49.81 -6.35
N LEU A 239 -3.40 -48.83 -5.58
CA LEU A 239 -4.06 -48.39 -4.35
C LEU A 239 -5.48 -47.86 -4.64
N SER A 240 -5.65 -47.04 -5.68
CA SER A 240 -6.95 -46.49 -6.06
C SER A 240 -7.94 -47.57 -6.51
N LEU A 241 -7.49 -48.58 -7.27
CA LEU A 241 -8.31 -49.74 -7.64
C LEU A 241 -8.74 -50.55 -6.41
N PHE A 242 -7.85 -50.76 -5.45
CA PHE A 242 -8.15 -51.44 -4.19
C PHE A 242 -9.16 -50.66 -3.33
N ILE A 243 -8.93 -49.35 -3.14
CA ILE A 243 -9.86 -48.46 -2.43
C ILE A 243 -11.22 -48.46 -3.12
N TRP A 244 -11.26 -48.39 -4.45
CA TRP A 244 -12.52 -48.44 -5.19
C TRP A 244 -13.24 -49.78 -5.03
N HIS A 245 -12.51 -50.91 -5.06
CA HIS A 245 -13.08 -52.24 -4.88
C HIS A 245 -13.81 -52.39 -3.53
N ILE A 246 -13.20 -51.88 -2.45
CA ILE A 246 -13.72 -52.04 -1.08
C ILE A 246 -14.73 -50.94 -0.72
N PHE A 247 -14.47 -49.70 -1.12
CA PHE A 247 -15.16 -48.51 -0.59
C PHE A 247 -15.98 -47.73 -1.63
N ALA A 248 -16.14 -48.20 -2.88
CA ALA A 248 -16.85 -47.45 -3.93
C ALA A 248 -18.22 -46.88 -3.49
N HIS A 249 -19.00 -47.64 -2.71
CA HIS A 249 -20.31 -47.19 -2.25
C HIS A 249 -20.27 -46.11 -1.16
N ARG A 250 -19.15 -45.97 -0.43
CA ARG A 250 -18.96 -44.96 0.61
C ARG A 250 -18.31 -43.66 0.10
N ILE A 251 -17.73 -43.69 -1.10
CA ILE A 251 -17.10 -42.52 -1.71
C ILE A 251 -18.19 -41.55 -2.19
N THR A 252 -18.22 -40.36 -1.57
CA THR A 252 -19.15 -39.27 -1.88
C THR A 252 -18.45 -38.11 -2.61
N ALA A 253 -19.22 -37.27 -3.33
CA ALA A 253 -18.68 -36.07 -3.98
C ALA A 253 -18.03 -35.10 -2.97
N LEU A 254 -18.57 -35.00 -1.75
CA LEU A 254 -18.00 -34.15 -0.70
C LEU A 254 -16.63 -34.68 -0.24
N LEU A 255 -16.50 -35.98 -0.01
CA LEU A 255 -15.23 -36.59 0.38
C LEU A 255 -14.17 -36.36 -0.70
N LEU A 256 -14.52 -36.59 -1.97
CA LEU A 256 -13.61 -36.36 -3.09
C LEU A 256 -13.27 -34.87 -3.28
N ALA A 257 -14.21 -33.96 -3.07
CA ALA A 257 -13.94 -32.53 -3.09
C ALA A 257 -12.91 -32.13 -2.02
N VAL A 258 -13.05 -32.67 -0.80
CA VAL A 258 -12.09 -32.43 0.29
C VAL A 258 -10.72 -33.03 -0.02
N LEU A 259 -10.67 -34.28 -0.49
CA LEU A 259 -9.42 -34.93 -0.89
C LEU A 259 -8.71 -34.18 -2.04
N MET A 260 -9.47 -33.72 -3.03
CA MET A 260 -8.95 -32.97 -4.17
C MET A 260 -8.44 -31.58 -3.76
N LEU A 261 -9.13 -30.90 -2.84
CA LEU A 261 -8.64 -29.65 -2.25
C LEU A 261 -7.37 -29.86 -1.41
N MET A 262 -7.27 -30.95 -0.64
CA MET A 262 -6.03 -31.28 0.09
C MET A 262 -4.87 -31.60 -0.87
N ALA A 263 -5.14 -32.30 -1.97
CA ALA A 263 -4.14 -32.57 -3.00
C ALA A 263 -3.63 -31.27 -3.64
N ILE A 264 -4.53 -30.33 -3.94
CA ILE A 264 -4.19 -28.99 -4.46
C ILE A 264 -3.35 -28.20 -3.46
N ILE A 265 -3.74 -28.14 -2.19
CA ILE A 265 -2.97 -27.45 -1.14
C ILE A 265 -1.58 -28.06 -1.01
N GLY A 266 -1.51 -29.40 -0.94
CA GLY A 266 -0.25 -30.11 -0.87
C GLY A 266 0.64 -29.85 -2.09
N ASN A 267 0.06 -29.64 -3.29
CA ASN A 267 0.83 -29.40 -4.50
C ASN A 267 1.58 -28.07 -4.44
N GLY A 268 0.95 -27.05 -3.87
CA GLY A 268 1.57 -25.75 -3.66
C GLY A 268 2.60 -25.73 -2.53
N LEU A 269 2.43 -26.58 -1.51
CA LEU A 269 3.26 -26.56 -0.29
C LEU A 269 4.38 -27.60 -0.27
N TYR A 270 4.32 -28.64 -1.09
CA TYR A 270 5.36 -29.68 -1.20
C TYR A 270 6.70 -29.06 -1.66
N PRO A 271 7.86 -29.39 -1.05
CA PRO A 271 8.15 -30.52 -0.15
C PRO A 271 7.81 -30.30 1.34
N PHE A 272 7.00 -29.29 1.67
CA PHE A 272 6.63 -28.90 3.04
C PHE A 272 7.81 -28.37 3.87
N GLU A 273 8.82 -27.83 3.20
CA GLU A 273 9.98 -27.20 3.83
C GLU A 273 9.80 -25.69 3.87
N LEU A 274 10.08 -25.08 5.02
CA LEU A 274 9.99 -23.63 5.20
C LEU A 274 11.22 -22.92 4.59
N ARG A 275 11.01 -21.74 4.01
CA ARG A 275 12.10 -20.88 3.51
C ARG A 275 12.77 -20.14 4.67
N ALA A 276 14.07 -19.89 4.53
CA ALA A 276 14.82 -19.03 5.44
C ALA A 276 14.41 -17.54 5.35
N GLN A 277 13.98 -17.09 4.16
CA GLN A 277 13.45 -15.75 3.92
C GLN A 277 12.11 -15.85 3.18
N THR A 278 11.15 -15.00 3.54
CA THR A 278 9.81 -14.98 2.93
C THR A 278 9.89 -14.50 1.49
N ALA A 279 9.19 -15.19 0.58
CA ALA A 279 9.07 -14.76 -0.81
C ALA A 279 8.02 -13.65 -0.97
N SER A 280 8.20 -12.76 -1.94
CA SER A 280 7.17 -11.78 -2.30
C SER A 280 6.01 -12.45 -3.05
N PHE A 281 4.77 -12.11 -2.69
CA PHE A 281 3.59 -12.61 -3.38
C PHE A 281 3.38 -11.87 -4.71
N ASN A 282 3.41 -12.60 -5.81
CA ASN A 282 3.19 -12.04 -7.14
C ASN A 282 1.69 -11.89 -7.43
N TRP A 283 1.19 -10.67 -7.27
CA TRP A 283 -0.21 -10.36 -7.55
C TRP A 283 -0.58 -10.49 -9.02
N LEU A 284 0.43 -10.43 -9.89
CA LEU A 284 0.25 -10.59 -11.30
C LEU A 284 0.09 -12.09 -11.66
N PRO A 285 -1.03 -12.49 -12.28
CA PRO A 285 -1.20 -13.88 -12.69
C PRO A 285 -0.26 -14.25 -13.83
N PHE A 286 0.16 -15.51 -13.83
CA PHE A 286 1.04 -16.20 -14.76
C PHE A 286 2.51 -15.77 -14.70
N SER A 287 2.93 -15.07 -13.65
CA SER A 287 4.31 -14.60 -13.50
C SER A 287 5.33 -15.75 -13.59
N GLY A 288 5.06 -16.88 -12.93
CA GLY A 288 5.91 -18.08 -13.00
C GLY A 288 5.86 -18.81 -14.35
N SER A 289 4.88 -18.52 -15.20
CA SER A 289 4.74 -19.10 -16.55
C SER A 289 5.39 -18.23 -17.65
N ILE A 290 5.75 -17.00 -17.34
CA ILE A 290 6.31 -16.05 -18.32
C ILE A 290 7.82 -16.24 -18.37
N GLY A 291 8.33 -16.79 -19.48
CA GLY A 291 9.76 -17.07 -19.71
C GLY A 291 10.14 -18.56 -19.74
N GLY A 292 9.21 -19.46 -19.35
CA GLY A 292 9.40 -20.91 -19.41
C GLY A 292 9.04 -21.56 -20.76
N ASN A 293 9.24 -22.87 -20.87
CA ASN A 293 8.86 -23.63 -22.06
C ASN A 293 7.33 -23.59 -22.26
N ILE A 294 6.89 -23.03 -23.39
CA ILE A 294 5.47 -22.80 -23.69
C ILE A 294 4.65 -24.10 -23.67
N LEU A 295 5.20 -25.21 -24.19
CA LEU A 295 4.50 -26.49 -24.21
C LEU A 295 4.28 -27.02 -22.79
N LEU A 296 5.30 -26.92 -21.93
CA LEU A 296 5.21 -27.30 -20.53
C LEU A 296 4.17 -26.44 -19.80
N ASN A 297 4.18 -25.13 -20.03
CA ASN A 297 3.25 -24.18 -19.42
C ASN A 297 1.80 -24.44 -19.86
N ILE A 298 1.57 -24.79 -21.12
CA ILE A 298 0.24 -25.18 -21.62
C ILE A 298 -0.23 -26.45 -20.90
N LEU A 299 0.63 -27.46 -20.76
CA LEU A 299 0.28 -28.71 -20.08
C LEU A 299 -0.05 -28.47 -18.59
N VAL A 300 0.75 -27.67 -17.90
CA VAL A 300 0.50 -27.29 -16.49
C VAL A 300 -0.80 -26.50 -16.36
N PHE A 301 -1.06 -25.56 -17.27
CA PHE A 301 -2.30 -24.78 -17.28
C PHE A 301 -3.54 -25.66 -17.49
N VAL A 302 -3.49 -26.60 -18.45
CA VAL A 302 -4.59 -27.55 -18.68
C VAL A 302 -4.79 -28.45 -17.46
N LYS A 303 -3.70 -28.92 -16.82
CA LYS A 303 -3.77 -29.68 -15.55
C LYS A 303 -4.52 -28.87 -14.48
N LYS A 304 -4.12 -27.62 -14.23
CA LYS A 304 -4.76 -26.71 -13.25
C LYS A 304 -6.24 -26.44 -13.56
N LEU A 305 -6.58 -26.17 -14.83
CA LEU A 305 -7.98 -25.98 -15.26
C LEU A 305 -8.88 -27.16 -14.88
N VAL A 306 -8.42 -28.38 -15.16
CA VAL A 306 -9.17 -29.60 -14.87
C VAL A 306 -9.26 -29.85 -13.37
N PHE A 307 -8.21 -29.53 -12.62
CA PHE A 307 -8.17 -29.76 -11.18
C PHE A 307 -9.13 -28.84 -10.44
N TYR A 308 -9.06 -27.54 -10.72
CA TYR A 308 -9.92 -26.54 -10.10
C TYR A 308 -11.37 -26.72 -10.58
N GLY A 309 -11.57 -27.05 -11.85
CA GLY A 309 -12.86 -27.43 -12.39
C GLY A 309 -13.47 -28.65 -11.72
N GLY A 310 -12.68 -29.71 -11.51
CA GLY A 310 -13.10 -30.92 -10.82
C GLY A 310 -13.49 -30.64 -9.36
N ALA A 311 -12.68 -29.87 -8.63
CA ALA A 311 -12.96 -29.50 -7.24
C ALA A 311 -14.25 -28.66 -7.12
N ILE A 312 -14.41 -27.64 -7.97
CA ILE A 312 -15.62 -26.79 -8.02
C ILE A 312 -16.84 -27.63 -8.41
N TRP A 313 -16.69 -28.53 -9.39
CA TRP A 313 -17.77 -29.41 -9.85
C TRP A 313 -18.21 -30.38 -8.75
N LEU A 314 -17.27 -31.06 -8.07
CA LEU A 314 -17.56 -31.94 -6.94
C LEU A 314 -18.25 -31.18 -5.80
N CYS A 315 -17.80 -29.97 -5.48
CA CYS A 315 -18.47 -29.08 -4.53
C CYS A 315 -19.90 -28.72 -5.00
N TYR A 316 -20.08 -28.39 -6.27
CA TYR A 316 -21.38 -28.05 -6.85
C TYR A 316 -22.37 -29.22 -6.78
N LEU A 317 -21.90 -30.45 -7.00
CA LEU A 317 -22.71 -31.66 -6.88
C LEU A 317 -23.29 -31.88 -5.48
N THR A 318 -22.71 -31.26 -4.43
CA THR A 318 -23.21 -31.36 -3.04
C THR A 318 -24.29 -30.32 -2.70
N LYS A 319 -24.11 -29.06 -3.11
CA LYS A 319 -24.93 -27.90 -2.66
C LYS A 319 -25.79 -27.28 -3.76
N ARG A 320 -25.58 -27.65 -5.02
CA ARG A 320 -26.25 -27.10 -6.21
C ARG A 320 -26.17 -25.57 -6.32
N ASN A 321 -25.12 -24.96 -5.78
CA ASN A 321 -24.84 -23.52 -5.92
C ASN A 321 -23.42 -23.33 -6.43
N LEU A 322 -23.30 -23.07 -7.74
CA LEU A 322 -22.02 -22.97 -8.43
C LEU A 322 -21.17 -21.82 -7.87
N PHE A 323 -21.77 -20.65 -7.62
CA PHE A 323 -21.04 -19.48 -7.12
C PHE A 323 -20.52 -19.69 -5.70
N PHE A 324 -21.28 -20.38 -4.85
CA PHE A 324 -20.83 -20.72 -3.50
C PHE A 324 -19.69 -21.75 -3.53
N SER A 325 -19.79 -22.75 -4.41
CA SER A 325 -18.71 -23.73 -4.62
C SER A 325 -17.42 -23.08 -5.14
N ALA A 326 -17.55 -22.19 -6.13
CA ALA A 326 -16.43 -21.41 -6.64
C ALA A 326 -15.79 -20.54 -5.56
N PHE A 327 -16.60 -19.81 -4.78
CA PHE A 327 -16.10 -18.97 -3.70
C PHE A 327 -15.27 -19.75 -2.67
N ILE A 328 -15.74 -20.92 -2.24
CA ILE A 328 -15.00 -21.76 -1.30
C ILE A 328 -13.67 -22.22 -1.92
N CYS A 329 -13.70 -22.75 -3.14
CA CYS A 329 -12.50 -23.24 -3.81
C CYS A 329 -11.49 -22.11 -4.05
N SER A 330 -11.94 -20.95 -4.54
CA SER A 330 -11.08 -19.78 -4.76
C SER A 330 -10.50 -19.22 -3.45
N ALA A 331 -11.25 -19.21 -2.34
CA ALA A 331 -10.74 -18.78 -1.05
C ALA A 331 -9.64 -19.72 -0.52
N ILE A 332 -9.81 -21.03 -0.70
CA ILE A 332 -8.81 -22.03 -0.30
C ILE A 332 -7.56 -21.93 -1.19
N LEU A 333 -7.73 -21.77 -2.51
CA LEU A 333 -6.62 -21.56 -3.45
C LEU A 333 -5.84 -20.30 -3.08
N PHE A 334 -6.52 -19.18 -2.81
CA PHE A 334 -5.87 -17.94 -2.40
C PHE A 334 -5.07 -18.13 -1.10
N LEU A 335 -5.64 -18.80 -0.10
CA LEU A 335 -4.93 -19.10 1.14
C LEU A 335 -3.71 -20.00 0.90
N SER A 336 -3.84 -21.01 0.04
CA SER A 336 -2.74 -21.91 -0.32
C SER A 336 -1.60 -21.17 -1.01
N GLU A 337 -1.91 -20.32 -2.00
CA GLU A 337 -0.94 -19.47 -2.69
C GLU A 337 -0.27 -18.49 -1.72
N PHE A 338 -1.04 -17.90 -0.80
CA PHE A 338 -0.49 -16.99 0.20
C PHE A 338 0.46 -17.72 1.17
N LEU A 339 0.15 -18.97 1.54
CA LEU A 339 1.05 -19.77 2.37
C LEU A 339 2.37 -20.09 1.68
N GLN A 340 2.43 -20.17 0.35
CA GLN A 340 3.67 -20.43 -0.40
C GLN A 340 4.76 -19.36 -0.20
N ILE A 341 4.42 -18.17 0.33
CA ILE A 341 5.39 -17.17 0.81
C ILE A 341 6.42 -17.80 1.76
N PHE A 342 5.97 -18.77 2.56
CA PHE A 342 6.76 -19.41 3.61
C PHE A 342 7.41 -20.74 3.20
N PHE A 343 7.05 -21.35 2.06
CA PHE A 343 7.47 -22.71 1.69
C PHE A 343 8.36 -22.74 0.44
N THR A 344 9.42 -23.56 0.42
CA THR A 344 10.42 -23.65 -0.67
C THR A 344 9.82 -24.14 -2.00
N ASN A 345 10.53 -23.91 -3.12
CA ASN A 345 10.22 -24.44 -4.47
C ASN A 345 8.91 -24.01 -5.16
N SER A 346 8.17 -23.05 -4.61
CA SER A 346 6.95 -22.50 -5.22
C SER A 346 7.07 -21.02 -5.59
N VAL A 347 6.19 -20.51 -6.46
CA VAL A 347 6.12 -19.07 -6.77
C VAL A 347 4.76 -18.59 -6.30
N PRO A 348 4.65 -17.96 -5.11
CA PRO A 348 3.36 -17.50 -4.60
C PRO A 348 2.76 -16.48 -5.55
N GLU A 349 1.63 -16.79 -6.20
CA GLU A 349 1.02 -15.90 -7.17
C GLU A 349 -0.51 -15.98 -7.25
N SER A 350 -1.16 -15.00 -7.90
CA SER A 350 -2.63 -14.94 -7.96
C SER A 350 -3.28 -15.85 -9.02
N THR A 351 -2.49 -16.51 -9.87
CA THR A 351 -2.91 -17.29 -11.06
C THR A 351 -4.05 -18.24 -10.80
N ASP A 352 -3.94 -19.02 -9.73
CA ASP A 352 -4.81 -20.18 -9.51
C ASP A 352 -6.24 -19.76 -9.15
N VAL A 353 -6.39 -18.61 -8.49
CA VAL A 353 -7.68 -17.98 -8.20
C VAL A 353 -8.37 -17.54 -9.50
N PHE A 354 -7.62 -16.94 -10.43
CA PHE A 354 -8.15 -16.52 -11.73
C PHE A 354 -8.56 -17.71 -12.60
N ILE A 355 -7.77 -18.79 -12.60
CA ILE A 355 -8.14 -20.05 -13.28
C ILE A 355 -9.45 -20.59 -12.71
N ALA A 356 -9.61 -20.62 -11.38
CA ALA A 356 -10.85 -21.08 -10.75
C ALA A 356 -12.08 -20.23 -11.14
N ILE A 357 -11.94 -18.90 -11.20
CA ILE A 357 -13.00 -17.99 -11.65
C ILE A 357 -13.34 -18.25 -13.13
N PHE A 358 -12.31 -18.41 -13.98
CA PHE A 358 -12.48 -18.69 -15.40
C PHE A 358 -13.22 -20.02 -15.63
N VAL A 359 -12.85 -21.08 -14.92
CA VAL A 359 -13.55 -22.37 -14.99
C VAL A 359 -14.99 -22.26 -14.49
N THR A 360 -15.22 -21.51 -13.42
CA THR A 360 -16.58 -21.24 -12.91
C THR A 360 -17.45 -20.58 -13.99
N PHE A 361 -16.88 -19.62 -14.73
CA PHE A 361 -17.56 -18.98 -15.84
C PHE A 361 -17.90 -19.98 -16.96
N ILE A 362 -16.96 -20.86 -17.34
CA ILE A 362 -17.22 -21.92 -18.32
C ILE A 362 -18.36 -22.83 -17.85
N LEU A 363 -18.29 -23.34 -16.61
CA LEU A 363 -19.32 -24.21 -16.03
C LEU A 363 -20.69 -23.52 -15.99
N HIS A 364 -20.74 -22.24 -15.61
CA HIS A 364 -21.98 -21.46 -15.58
C HIS A 364 -22.62 -21.34 -16.96
N GLN A 365 -21.81 -21.09 -18.00
CA GLN A 365 -22.31 -21.00 -19.37
C GLN A 365 -22.77 -22.35 -19.90
N THR A 366 -22.07 -23.43 -19.58
CA THR A 366 -22.46 -24.79 -19.98
C THR A 366 -23.76 -25.22 -19.30
N LEU A 367 -23.93 -24.94 -18.00
CA LEU A 367 -25.16 -25.23 -17.27
C LEU A 367 -26.38 -24.44 -17.77
N LYS A 368 -26.17 -23.22 -18.32
CA LYS A 368 -27.25 -22.44 -18.98
C LYS A 368 -27.81 -23.08 -20.24
N LEU A 369 -27.07 -24.01 -20.86
CA LEU A 369 -27.52 -24.76 -22.04
C LEU A 369 -28.44 -25.94 -21.67
N ASP A 370 -28.59 -26.25 -20.38
CA ASP A 370 -29.52 -27.27 -19.90
C ASP A 370 -30.96 -26.71 -19.84
N PRO A 371 -31.92 -27.32 -20.55
CA PRO A 371 -33.33 -26.92 -20.50
C PRO A 371 -33.90 -26.92 -19.07
N SER A 372 -33.37 -27.76 -18.17
CA SER A 372 -33.83 -27.86 -16.78
C SER A 372 -33.32 -26.74 -15.88
N HIS A 373 -32.30 -25.99 -16.31
CA HIS A 373 -31.72 -24.87 -15.53
C HIS A 373 -32.36 -23.52 -15.87
N GLN A 374 -33.10 -23.43 -16.99
CA GLN A 374 -33.83 -22.23 -17.42
C GLN A 374 -35.10 -21.95 -16.60
N THR A 375 -35.61 -22.95 -15.86
CA THR A 375 -36.85 -22.82 -15.07
C THR A 375 -36.69 -22.02 -13.76
N ASN A 376 -35.46 -21.80 -13.28
CA ASN A 376 -35.20 -21.10 -12.01
C ASN A 376 -34.71 -19.65 -12.12
N GLU A 377 -34.40 -19.14 -13.32
CA GLU A 377 -33.96 -17.74 -13.49
C GLU A 377 -34.82 -16.90 -14.45
N SER A 378 -35.91 -17.46 -15.01
CA SER A 378 -36.74 -16.71 -15.98
C SER A 378 -38.25 -17.00 -15.97
N SER A 379 -38.82 -17.35 -14.81
CA SER A 379 -40.28 -17.54 -14.64
C SER A 379 -40.90 -16.54 -13.66
N VAL A 380 -40.58 -15.24 -13.82
CA VAL A 380 -41.44 -14.14 -13.38
C VAL A 380 -41.54 -13.12 -14.52
N GLY A 381 -42.60 -13.24 -15.31
CA GLY A 381 -43.05 -12.18 -16.21
C GLY A 381 -43.09 -12.54 -17.70
N GLN A 382 -44.20 -13.16 -18.09
CA GLN A 382 -44.90 -13.00 -19.38
C GLN A 382 -44.16 -13.36 -20.68
N ALA A 383 -44.63 -14.42 -21.33
CA ALA A 383 -45.31 -14.29 -22.62
C ALA A 383 -45.91 -15.64 -23.03
N CYS A 384 -47.24 -15.75 -23.06
CA CYS A 384 -47.94 -16.71 -23.90
C CYS A 384 -49.36 -16.22 -24.17
N ILE A 385 -49.57 -15.39 -25.20
CA ILE A 385 -50.76 -15.35 -26.07
C ILE A 385 -50.29 -14.59 -27.35
N TYR A 386 -50.54 -14.94 -28.62
CA TYR A 386 -51.68 -15.55 -29.29
C TYR A 386 -51.25 -16.08 -30.67
N LYS A 387 -51.88 -17.19 -31.10
CA LYS A 387 -52.48 -17.48 -32.42
C LYS A 387 -52.64 -19.00 -32.50
N GLU A 388 -53.68 -19.63 -33.04
CA GLU A 388 -55.05 -19.37 -33.47
C GLU A 388 -55.46 -20.69 -34.19
N SER A 389 -56.76 -20.99 -34.31
CA SER A 389 -57.37 -22.15 -35.01
C SER A 389 -57.29 -23.49 -34.26
N GLU A 390 -58.34 -24.31 -34.14
CA GLU A 390 -59.78 -24.19 -34.37
C GLU A 390 -60.41 -25.50 -33.85
N ASN A 391 -61.70 -25.44 -33.47
CA ASN A 391 -62.64 -26.57 -33.47
C ASN A 391 -62.34 -27.83 -32.62
N LYS A 392 -62.99 -27.92 -31.45
CA LYS A 392 -64.14 -28.83 -31.26
C LYS A 392 -64.83 -28.64 -29.90
N GLN A 393 -66.16 -28.58 -29.97
CA GLN A 393 -67.16 -28.93 -28.93
C GLN A 393 -67.22 -27.98 -27.72
N LEU A 394 -68.14 -27.01 -27.62
CA LEU A 394 -69.53 -26.94 -28.07
C LEU A 394 -70.32 -28.24 -27.84
N GLU A 395 -70.58 -28.61 -26.57
CA GLU A 395 -71.80 -29.38 -26.24
C GLU A 395 -72.18 -29.55 -24.75
N GLN A 396 -71.72 -28.70 -23.82
CA GLN A 396 -72.14 -28.87 -22.39
C GLN A 396 -72.65 -27.62 -21.65
N ASN A 397 -72.63 -26.43 -22.25
CA ASN A 397 -72.93 -25.18 -21.52
C ASN A 397 -74.35 -24.61 -21.72
N LYS A 398 -75.32 -25.39 -22.21
CA LYS A 398 -76.67 -24.87 -22.51
C LYS A 398 -77.76 -25.09 -21.45
N GLN A 399 -77.42 -25.51 -20.22
CA GLN A 399 -78.44 -25.75 -19.18
C GLN A 399 -78.20 -25.03 -17.85
N LEU A 400 -77.15 -24.20 -17.74
CA LEU A 400 -76.83 -23.43 -16.53
C LEU A 400 -77.12 -21.92 -16.65
N GLU A 401 -77.56 -21.44 -17.82
CA GLU A 401 -77.71 -20.01 -18.12
C GLU A 401 -79.09 -19.42 -17.75
N GLN A 402 -80.12 -20.22 -17.48
CA GLN A 402 -81.46 -19.67 -17.21
C GLN A 402 -81.80 -19.45 -15.72
N ASN A 403 -81.10 -20.09 -14.78
CA ASN A 403 -81.37 -19.92 -13.35
C ASN A 403 -80.53 -18.82 -12.67
N LYS A 404 -79.52 -18.26 -13.36
CA LYS A 404 -78.63 -17.22 -12.79
C LYS A 404 -79.14 -15.78 -12.92
N GLN A 405 -80.14 -15.55 -13.78
CA GLN A 405 -80.51 -14.18 -14.19
C GLN A 405 -81.56 -13.51 -13.28
N LEU A 406 -82.20 -14.25 -12.38
CA LEU A 406 -83.22 -13.71 -11.46
C LEU A 406 -82.66 -13.30 -10.08
N GLU A 407 -81.57 -13.93 -9.63
CA GLU A 407 -80.86 -13.54 -8.40
C GLU A 407 -79.90 -12.35 -8.60
N GLN A 408 -79.41 -12.14 -9.83
CA GLN A 408 -78.48 -11.05 -10.16
C GLN A 408 -79.04 -9.63 -9.96
N ASN A 409 -80.35 -9.43 -10.13
CA ASN A 409 -80.93 -8.09 -10.09
C ASN A 409 -81.24 -7.57 -8.68
N LYS A 410 -81.31 -8.44 -7.66
CA LYS A 410 -81.46 -8.01 -6.24
C LYS A 410 -80.12 -7.73 -5.56
N GLN A 411 -79.04 -8.37 -6.01
CA GLN A 411 -77.68 -8.12 -5.53
C GLN A 411 -77.13 -6.77 -6.04
N LEU A 412 -77.51 -6.37 -7.27
CA LEU A 412 -76.97 -5.19 -7.97
C LEU A 412 -77.29 -3.82 -7.33
N GLU A 413 -78.37 -3.71 -6.55
CA GLU A 413 -78.71 -2.47 -5.84
C GLU A 413 -78.05 -2.37 -4.46
N GLN A 414 -77.80 -3.51 -3.78
CA GLN A 414 -77.06 -3.53 -2.52
C GLN A 414 -75.54 -3.41 -2.72
N ASP A 415 -75.02 -3.87 -3.86
CA ASP A 415 -73.61 -3.73 -4.21
C ASP A 415 -73.26 -2.29 -4.64
N LYS A 416 -74.20 -1.53 -5.23
CA LYS A 416 -73.97 -0.13 -5.63
C LYS A 416 -73.78 0.84 -4.46
N GLU A 417 -74.49 0.69 -3.34
CA GLU A 417 -74.26 1.53 -2.16
C GLU A 417 -72.97 1.15 -1.42
N ARG A 418 -72.61 -0.14 -1.44
CA ARG A 418 -71.39 -0.65 -0.82
C ARG A 418 -70.13 -0.26 -1.59
N ASP A 419 -70.21 -0.22 -2.92
CA ASP A 419 -69.10 0.15 -3.80
C ASP A 419 -68.76 1.64 -3.72
N THR A 420 -69.74 2.54 -3.53
CA THR A 420 -69.45 3.97 -3.29
C THR A 420 -68.74 4.25 -1.97
N ASP A 421 -69.08 3.52 -0.90
CA ASP A 421 -68.46 3.69 0.43
C ASP A 421 -67.06 3.04 0.49
N ILE A 422 -66.85 1.98 -0.29
CA ILE A 422 -65.55 1.31 -0.48
C ILE A 422 -64.64 2.14 -1.40
N GLU A 423 -65.16 2.78 -2.46
CA GLU A 423 -64.37 3.67 -3.32
C GLU A 423 -63.93 4.94 -2.59
N GLN A 424 -64.77 5.55 -1.73
CA GLN A 424 -64.36 6.69 -0.91
C GLN A 424 -63.29 6.30 0.12
N LYS A 425 -63.46 5.17 0.84
CA LYS A 425 -62.44 4.65 1.77
C LYS A 425 -61.16 4.25 1.06
N ASN A 426 -61.23 3.67 -0.14
CA ASN A 426 -60.05 3.31 -0.93
C ASN A 426 -59.38 4.53 -1.56
N ALA A 427 -60.11 5.60 -1.87
CA ALA A 427 -59.54 6.87 -2.31
C ALA A 427 -58.83 7.59 -1.15
N GLU A 428 -59.39 7.60 0.05
CA GLU A 428 -58.72 8.10 1.26
C GLU A 428 -57.52 7.23 1.66
N PHE A 429 -57.62 5.91 1.54
CA PHE A 429 -56.54 4.97 1.82
C PHE A 429 -55.42 5.04 0.76
N ARG A 430 -55.75 5.26 -0.52
CA ARG A 430 -54.77 5.52 -1.58
C ARG A 430 -54.13 6.90 -1.42
N THR A 431 -54.88 7.91 -1.00
CA THR A 431 -54.33 9.25 -0.75
C THR A 431 -53.44 9.24 0.51
N SER A 432 -53.77 8.44 1.52
CA SER A 432 -52.93 8.25 2.72
C SER A 432 -51.71 7.36 2.45
N GLN A 433 -51.82 6.30 1.64
CA GLN A 433 -50.68 5.48 1.20
C GLN A 433 -49.77 6.22 0.23
N VAL A 434 -50.31 7.07 -0.66
CA VAL A 434 -49.50 7.91 -1.55
C VAL A 434 -48.83 9.03 -0.75
N LYS A 435 -49.51 9.64 0.23
CA LYS A 435 -48.86 10.56 1.20
C LYS A 435 -47.79 9.86 2.06
N GLN A 436 -48.00 8.60 2.48
CA GLN A 436 -47.00 7.81 3.21
C GLN A 436 -45.82 7.36 2.34
N THR A 437 -46.06 7.04 1.07
CA THR A 437 -45.01 6.56 0.15
C THR A 437 -44.16 7.73 -0.37
N ILE A 438 -44.77 8.90 -0.59
CA ILE A 438 -44.06 10.16 -0.91
C ILE A 438 -43.27 10.68 0.32
N ALA A 439 -43.68 10.33 1.55
CA ALA A 439 -42.98 10.69 2.79
C ALA A 439 -41.73 9.84 3.11
N SER A 440 -41.27 8.95 2.24
CA SER A 440 -40.18 8.00 2.54
C SER A 440 -38.74 8.47 2.24
N ASN A 441 -38.50 9.78 2.08
CA ASN A 441 -37.18 10.39 2.34
C ASN A 441 -37.27 11.11 3.69
N HIS A 442 -37.18 10.38 4.79
CA HIS A 442 -37.15 11.00 6.12
C HIS A 442 -35.85 11.80 6.28
N TYR A 443 -35.92 13.08 5.98
CA TYR A 443 -34.94 14.08 6.40
C TYR A 443 -34.77 13.98 7.92
N ILE A 444 -33.53 13.81 8.39
CA ILE A 444 -33.22 13.73 9.82
C ILE A 444 -32.68 15.10 10.24
N ALA A 445 -33.52 15.85 10.96
CA ALA A 445 -33.20 17.19 11.42
C ALA A 445 -31.99 17.18 12.38
N GLY A 446 -31.20 18.25 12.33
CA GLY A 446 -29.99 18.48 13.13
C GLY A 446 -28.70 17.98 12.49
N LEU A 447 -28.76 16.99 11.59
CA LEU A 447 -27.54 16.40 11.00
C LEU A 447 -26.89 17.29 9.93
N ASP A 448 -27.66 18.10 9.21
CA ASP A 448 -27.09 19.07 8.26
C ASP A 448 -26.31 20.18 8.99
N GLY A 449 -26.77 20.59 10.18
CA GLY A 449 -26.00 21.52 11.02
C GLY A 449 -24.65 20.94 11.47
N LEU A 450 -24.61 19.66 11.84
CA LEU A 450 -23.34 18.99 12.17
C LEU A 450 -22.41 18.88 10.96
N ARG A 451 -22.94 18.67 9.75
CA ARG A 451 -22.14 18.72 8.51
C ARG A 451 -21.57 20.10 8.23
N ALA A 452 -22.33 21.15 8.52
CA ALA A 452 -21.85 22.51 8.36
C ALA A 452 -20.68 22.79 9.30
N ILE A 453 -20.79 22.39 10.56
CA ILE A 453 -19.71 22.48 11.55
C ILE A 453 -18.48 21.69 11.07
N ALA A 454 -18.66 20.46 10.57
CA ALA A 454 -17.58 19.64 10.03
C ALA A 454 -16.86 20.31 8.84
N ALA A 455 -17.62 20.86 7.88
CA ALA A 455 -17.05 21.54 6.71
C ALA A 455 -16.29 22.82 7.11
N LEU A 456 -16.85 23.62 8.02
CA LEU A 456 -16.21 24.83 8.51
C LEU A 456 -14.96 24.53 9.33
N ALA A 457 -14.99 23.49 10.18
CA ALA A 457 -13.80 23.07 10.94
C ALA A 457 -12.63 22.72 10.00
N VAL A 458 -12.89 21.95 8.93
CA VAL A 458 -11.86 21.62 7.93
C VAL A 458 -11.42 22.85 7.12
N PHE A 459 -12.33 23.77 6.82
CA PHE A 459 -11.99 25.06 6.20
C PHE A 459 -10.99 25.84 7.07
N PHE A 460 -11.24 25.93 8.38
CA PHE A 460 -10.38 26.65 9.33
C PHE A 460 -8.99 26.03 9.50
N VAL A 461 -8.87 24.69 9.41
CA VAL A 461 -7.55 24.02 9.41
C VAL A 461 -6.67 24.55 8.27
N HIS A 462 -7.21 24.57 7.05
CA HIS A 462 -6.45 24.97 5.88
C HIS A 462 -6.28 26.48 5.81
N PHE A 463 -7.24 27.25 6.32
CA PHE A 463 -7.06 28.68 6.54
C PHE A 463 -5.86 28.93 7.46
N GLN A 464 -5.81 28.25 8.61
CA GLN A 464 -4.70 28.37 9.57
C GLN A 464 -3.36 27.97 8.97
N GLN A 465 -3.31 26.92 8.15
CA GLN A 465 -2.09 26.51 7.44
C GLN A 465 -1.53 27.61 6.50
N PHE A 466 -2.33 28.58 6.10
CA PHE A 466 -1.91 29.68 5.22
C PHE A 466 -1.78 31.03 5.93
N SER A 467 -2.54 31.26 7.00
CA SER A 467 -2.60 32.56 7.69
C SER A 467 -1.80 32.61 8.99
N ASP A 468 -1.41 31.47 9.54
CA ASP A 468 -0.58 31.34 10.75
C ASP A 468 -1.05 32.22 11.93
N VAL A 469 -2.38 32.29 12.14
CA VAL A 469 -2.96 33.18 13.16
C VAL A 469 -2.85 32.50 14.53
N GLY A 470 -1.96 33.01 15.36
CA GLY A 470 -1.76 32.54 16.73
C GLY A 470 -2.55 33.32 17.79
N GLY A 471 -2.66 32.74 18.99
CA GLY A 471 -3.19 33.43 20.17
C GLY A 471 -3.84 32.50 21.19
N SER A 472 -3.87 32.92 22.45
CA SER A 472 -4.61 32.23 23.50
C SER A 472 -5.52 33.19 24.24
N PHE A 473 -6.69 32.69 24.65
CA PHE A 473 -7.64 33.42 25.47
C PHE A 473 -8.02 32.57 26.68
N PHE A 474 -7.57 32.98 27.87
CA PHE A 474 -7.61 32.14 29.09
C PHE A 474 -6.94 30.78 28.87
N PHE A 475 -7.70 29.69 29.00
CA PHE A 475 -7.25 28.32 28.81
C PHE A 475 -7.47 27.81 27.38
N ILE A 476 -8.03 28.63 26.48
CA ILE A 476 -8.32 28.28 25.08
C ILE A 476 -7.13 28.68 24.22
N ASP A 477 -6.53 27.69 23.57
CA ASP A 477 -5.50 27.85 22.54
C ASP A 477 -6.19 27.92 21.17
N LEU A 478 -6.23 29.11 20.56
CA LEU A 478 -6.95 29.35 19.30
C LEU A 478 -6.26 28.65 18.12
N GLU A 479 -4.93 28.66 18.11
CA GLU A 479 -4.13 27.98 17.09
C GLU A 479 -4.41 26.48 17.12
N ARG A 480 -4.28 25.87 18.30
CA ARG A 480 -4.58 24.45 18.50
C ARG A 480 -6.01 24.11 18.13
N TRP A 481 -6.98 24.92 18.56
CA TRP A 481 -8.39 24.69 18.23
C TRP A 481 -8.65 24.68 16.73
N MET A 482 -8.02 25.58 15.96
CA MET A 482 -8.12 25.62 14.50
C MET A 482 -7.42 24.42 13.83
N VAL A 483 -6.22 24.04 14.29
CA VAL A 483 -5.48 22.87 13.77
C VAL A 483 -6.23 21.55 14.05
N ASN A 484 -6.80 21.42 15.25
CA ASN A 484 -7.66 20.30 15.66
C ASN A 484 -9.04 20.31 14.98
N GLY A 485 -9.35 21.33 14.17
CA GLY A 485 -10.49 21.33 13.25
C GLY A 485 -10.45 20.17 12.24
N ASN A 486 -9.32 19.47 12.11
CA ASN A 486 -9.16 18.27 11.29
C ASN A 486 -10.12 17.14 11.73
N THR A 487 -10.57 17.15 12.98
CA THR A 487 -11.61 16.27 13.54
C THR A 487 -12.97 16.41 12.85
N GLY A 488 -13.19 17.50 12.08
CA GLY A 488 -14.31 17.60 11.16
C GLY A 488 -14.37 16.44 10.16
N VAL A 489 -13.22 15.89 9.75
CA VAL A 489 -13.15 14.68 8.90
C VAL A 489 -13.68 13.45 9.65
N ALA A 490 -13.29 13.26 10.91
CA ALA A 490 -13.84 12.19 11.75
C ALA A 490 -15.37 12.31 11.89
N LEU A 491 -15.89 13.53 12.06
CA LEU A 491 -17.32 13.78 12.12
C LEU A 491 -18.03 13.42 10.80
N PHE A 492 -17.44 13.70 9.63
CA PHE A 492 -17.97 13.22 8.35
C PHE A 492 -18.02 11.69 8.28
N PHE A 493 -16.98 10.98 8.69
CA PHE A 493 -16.99 9.51 8.70
C PHE A 493 -18.04 8.93 9.66
N VAL A 494 -18.18 9.49 10.85
CA VAL A 494 -19.23 9.10 11.81
C VAL A 494 -20.63 9.37 11.22
N LEU A 495 -20.85 10.54 10.60
CA LEU A 495 -22.13 10.87 9.94
C LEU A 495 -22.45 9.93 8.78
N SER A 496 -21.45 9.60 7.96
CA SER A 496 -21.61 8.66 6.83
C SER A 496 -21.92 7.25 7.34
N GLY A 497 -21.22 6.78 8.37
CA GLY A 497 -21.53 5.51 9.03
C GLY A 497 -22.95 5.46 9.59
N PHE A 498 -23.39 6.55 10.24
CA PHE A 498 -24.73 6.65 10.81
C PHE A 498 -25.84 6.62 9.76
N LEU A 499 -25.73 7.48 8.73
CA LEU A 499 -26.80 7.64 7.74
C LEU A 499 -26.88 6.48 6.76
N LEU A 500 -25.74 5.94 6.32
CA LEU A 500 -25.71 4.91 5.28
C LEU A 500 -26.07 3.54 5.82
N SER A 501 -25.73 3.24 7.07
CA SER A 501 -26.07 1.95 7.69
C SER A 501 -27.54 1.83 8.09
N MET A 502 -28.25 2.95 8.27
CA MET A 502 -29.61 2.95 8.79
C MET A 502 -30.62 2.09 7.99
N PRO A 503 -30.66 2.12 6.64
CA PRO A 503 -31.54 1.22 5.88
C PRO A 503 -31.19 -0.26 6.10
N PHE A 504 -29.92 -0.58 6.27
CA PHE A 504 -29.47 -1.96 6.51
C PHE A 504 -29.77 -2.43 7.94
N TRP A 505 -29.63 -1.57 8.95
CA TRP A 505 -30.08 -1.88 10.31
C TRP A 505 -31.58 -2.13 10.40
N ARG A 506 -32.39 -1.37 9.64
CA ARG A 506 -33.83 -1.62 9.56
C ARG A 506 -34.13 -2.96 8.90
N SER A 507 -33.36 -3.34 7.87
CA SER A 507 -33.54 -4.62 7.18
C SER A 507 -33.37 -5.85 8.07
N LEU A 508 -32.51 -5.76 9.11
CA LEU A 508 -32.31 -6.82 10.11
C LEU A 508 -33.56 -7.11 10.96
N ASN A 509 -34.52 -6.16 11.01
CA ASN A 509 -35.79 -6.35 11.70
C ASN A 509 -36.93 -6.76 10.74
N THR A 510 -36.80 -6.47 9.45
CA THR A 510 -37.86 -6.67 8.45
C THR A 510 -37.58 -7.82 7.48
N ASP A 511 -36.44 -8.52 7.62
CA ASP A 511 -35.95 -9.58 6.72
C ASP A 511 -35.90 -9.21 5.22
N GLN A 512 -35.85 -7.91 4.90
CA GLN A 512 -35.82 -7.40 3.53
C GLN A 512 -34.56 -6.58 3.27
N PHE A 513 -33.58 -7.18 2.60
CA PHE A 513 -32.31 -6.53 2.31
C PHE A 513 -32.47 -5.34 1.36
N PRO A 514 -31.79 -4.19 1.59
CA PRO A 514 -31.90 -3.02 0.73
C PRO A 514 -31.42 -3.29 -0.71
N ASN A 515 -32.02 -2.58 -1.69
CA ASN A 515 -31.61 -2.71 -3.09
C ASN A 515 -30.20 -2.12 -3.32
N ILE A 516 -29.21 -3.00 -3.41
CA ILE A 516 -27.78 -2.65 -3.56
C ILE A 516 -27.53 -1.78 -4.80
N LYS A 517 -28.21 -2.06 -5.93
CA LYS A 517 -28.06 -1.28 -7.16
C LYS A 517 -28.51 0.17 -6.96
N HIS A 518 -29.66 0.40 -6.34
CA HIS A 518 -30.15 1.75 -6.07
C HIS A 518 -29.27 2.48 -5.06
N TYR A 519 -28.77 1.77 -4.06
CA TYR A 519 -27.80 2.31 -3.11
C TYR A 519 -26.55 2.86 -3.84
N PHE A 520 -25.91 2.05 -4.70
CA PHE A 520 -24.72 2.47 -5.45
C PHE A 520 -24.99 3.64 -6.39
N ILE A 521 -26.10 3.62 -7.14
CA ILE A 521 -26.47 4.74 -8.02
C ILE A 521 -26.60 6.03 -7.23
N ASN A 522 -27.26 6.00 -6.08
CA ASN A 522 -27.43 7.18 -5.22
C ASN A 522 -26.10 7.69 -4.64
N ARG A 523 -25.13 6.80 -4.40
CA ARG A 523 -23.79 7.18 -3.92
C ARG A 523 -22.94 7.79 -5.03
N VAL A 524 -22.91 7.15 -6.20
CA VAL A 524 -22.22 7.64 -7.39
C VAL A 524 -22.75 9.01 -7.81
N ALA A 525 -24.08 9.17 -7.86
CA ALA A 525 -24.72 10.45 -8.19
C ALA A 525 -24.43 11.57 -7.17
N ARG A 526 -24.02 11.23 -5.95
CA ARG A 526 -23.69 12.19 -4.89
C ARG A 526 -22.24 12.67 -4.98
N ILE A 527 -21.27 11.76 -5.17
CA ILE A 527 -19.83 12.06 -5.13
C ILE A 527 -19.27 12.42 -6.50
N ILE A 528 -19.41 11.52 -7.48
CA ILE A 528 -18.62 11.56 -8.73
C ILE A 528 -18.75 12.89 -9.49
N PRO A 529 -19.95 13.47 -9.70
CA PRO A 529 -20.08 14.66 -10.54
C PRO A 529 -19.25 15.85 -10.08
N LEU A 530 -19.29 16.15 -8.77
CA LEU A 530 -18.59 17.33 -8.24
C LEU A 530 -17.10 17.07 -8.09
N TYR A 531 -16.73 15.87 -7.65
CA TYR A 531 -15.34 15.44 -7.56
C TYR A 531 -14.63 15.59 -8.91
N TYR A 532 -15.21 15.04 -9.98
CA TYR A 532 -14.64 15.16 -11.31
C TYR A 532 -14.69 16.59 -11.86
N LEU A 533 -15.74 17.37 -11.56
CA LEU A 533 -15.76 18.78 -11.93
C LEU A 533 -14.56 19.53 -11.32
N CYS A 534 -14.29 19.33 -10.03
CA CYS A 534 -13.15 19.95 -9.36
C CYS A 534 -11.81 19.42 -9.92
N LEU A 535 -11.67 18.10 -10.05
CA LEU A 535 -10.47 17.46 -10.59
C LEU A 535 -10.13 18.00 -11.99
N PHE A 536 -11.08 17.98 -12.93
CA PHE A 536 -10.85 18.46 -14.29
C PHE A 536 -10.63 19.97 -14.35
N SER A 537 -11.25 20.75 -13.45
CA SER A 537 -10.97 22.19 -13.35
C SER A 537 -9.51 22.43 -12.90
N ILE A 538 -9.01 21.69 -11.92
CA ILE A 538 -7.61 21.78 -11.48
C ILE A 538 -6.66 21.38 -12.62
N LEU A 539 -6.95 20.29 -13.34
CA LEU A 539 -6.14 19.85 -14.48
C LEU A 539 -6.14 20.87 -15.63
N ALA A 540 -7.27 21.51 -15.90
CA ALA A 540 -7.37 22.55 -16.91
C ALA A 540 -6.55 23.80 -16.55
N ILE A 541 -6.49 24.16 -15.27
CA ILE A 541 -5.71 25.32 -14.78
C ILE A 541 -4.20 25.02 -14.74
N LYS A 542 -3.81 23.84 -14.24
CA LYS A 542 -2.39 23.46 -14.08
C LYS A 542 -1.73 22.99 -15.39
N GLY A 543 -2.50 22.45 -16.35
CA GLY A 543 -1.95 21.73 -17.50
C GLY A 543 -1.36 20.36 -17.11
N PHE A 544 -0.94 19.55 -18.09
CA PHE A 544 -0.32 18.22 -17.87
C PHE A 544 1.19 18.28 -17.57
N GLN A 545 1.66 19.32 -16.86
CA GLN A 545 3.09 19.54 -16.60
C GLN A 545 3.34 19.67 -15.08
N GLY A 546 4.47 19.12 -14.61
CA GLY A 546 4.89 19.13 -13.19
C GLY A 546 4.76 17.76 -12.49
N SER A 547 5.50 17.58 -11.39
CA SER A 547 5.57 16.33 -10.61
C SER A 547 4.22 15.90 -10.01
N ASP A 548 3.37 16.86 -9.65
CA ASP A 548 2.02 16.60 -9.13
C ASP A 548 1.04 16.07 -10.20
N VAL A 549 1.30 16.36 -11.49
CA VAL A 549 0.37 16.09 -12.61
C VAL A 549 1.01 15.11 -13.60
N ASN A 550 1.39 13.92 -13.12
CA ASN A 550 1.77 12.82 -14.01
C ASN A 550 0.56 11.90 -14.31
N PHE A 551 0.70 11.08 -15.36
CA PHE A 551 -0.34 10.13 -15.76
C PHE A 551 -0.76 9.17 -14.63
N ASN A 552 0.20 8.69 -13.84
CA ASN A 552 -0.07 7.80 -12.71
C ASN A 552 -0.91 8.47 -11.60
N ASN A 553 -0.72 9.77 -11.36
CA ASN A 553 -1.48 10.55 -10.38
C ASN A 553 -2.90 10.79 -10.89
N VAL A 554 -3.06 11.15 -12.16
CA VAL A 554 -4.40 11.38 -12.75
C VAL A 554 -5.22 10.09 -12.76
N ILE A 555 -4.62 8.97 -13.18
CA ILE A 555 -5.31 7.68 -13.23
C ILE A 555 -5.70 7.21 -11.82
N SER A 556 -4.82 7.34 -10.82
CA SER A 556 -5.18 6.95 -9.45
C SER A 556 -6.31 7.81 -8.87
N HIS A 557 -6.37 9.10 -9.20
CA HIS A 557 -7.47 10.00 -8.83
C HIS A 557 -8.79 9.67 -9.53
N LEU A 558 -8.75 9.24 -10.80
CA LEU A 558 -9.96 8.83 -11.52
C LEU A 558 -10.62 7.59 -10.89
N PHE A 559 -9.81 6.68 -10.34
CA PHE A 559 -10.29 5.45 -9.71
C PHE A 559 -10.41 5.50 -8.18
N PHE A 560 -10.15 6.65 -7.54
CA PHE A 560 -10.16 6.80 -6.07
C PHE A 560 -9.15 5.86 -5.37
N LEU A 561 -7.95 5.72 -5.95
CA LEU A 561 -6.85 4.87 -5.47
C LEU A 561 -5.61 5.66 -5.05
N HIS A 562 -5.64 6.99 -5.18
CA HIS A 562 -4.50 7.86 -4.87
C HIS A 562 -4.10 7.80 -3.39
N ASN A 563 -5.00 7.40 -2.48
CA ASN A 563 -4.68 7.22 -1.07
C ASN A 563 -3.85 5.96 -0.76
N LEU A 564 -3.56 5.12 -1.75
CA LEU A 564 -2.74 3.90 -1.59
C LEU A 564 -1.23 4.13 -1.78
N LYS A 565 -0.82 5.34 -2.17
CA LYS A 565 0.59 5.65 -2.46
C LYS A 565 1.00 6.97 -1.83
N ASP A 566 2.08 6.97 -1.04
CA ASP A 566 2.53 8.13 -0.26
C ASP A 566 2.69 9.40 -1.10
N TYR A 567 3.32 9.29 -2.27
CA TYR A 567 3.55 10.42 -3.18
C TYR A 567 2.29 10.88 -3.93
N GLN A 568 1.18 10.13 -3.86
CA GLN A 568 -0.07 10.46 -4.57
C GLN A 568 -1.16 10.99 -3.65
N VAL A 569 -1.16 10.66 -2.36
CA VAL A 569 -2.27 10.94 -1.42
C VAL A 569 -2.65 12.41 -1.38
N MET A 570 -1.65 13.30 -1.37
CA MET A 570 -1.83 14.76 -1.28
C MET A 570 -1.69 15.49 -2.61
N SER A 571 -1.45 14.75 -3.70
CA SER A 571 -1.30 15.36 -5.02
C SER A 571 -2.62 15.94 -5.53
N LEU A 572 -2.54 16.94 -6.41
CA LEU A 572 -3.67 17.71 -6.98
C LEU A 572 -4.50 18.52 -5.97
N ASN A 573 -5.19 17.87 -5.04
CA ASN A 573 -6.01 18.51 -4.01
C ASN A 573 -5.99 17.68 -2.70
N PRO A 574 -5.28 18.12 -1.65
CA PRO A 574 -5.11 17.37 -0.40
C PRO A 574 -6.43 16.84 0.22
N PRO A 575 -7.55 17.59 0.28
CA PRO A 575 -8.82 17.04 0.78
C PRO A 575 -9.37 15.82 0.03
N PHE A 576 -8.88 15.47 -1.17
CA PHE A 576 -9.42 14.36 -1.96
C PHE A 576 -9.18 12.97 -1.35
N TRP A 577 -8.20 12.79 -0.48
CA TRP A 577 -7.95 11.47 0.13
C TRP A 577 -9.17 10.96 0.93
N THR A 578 -9.93 11.85 1.57
CA THR A 578 -11.12 11.45 2.35
C THR A 578 -12.22 10.89 1.46
N LEU A 579 -12.35 11.43 0.25
CA LEU A 579 -13.34 10.99 -0.74
C LEU A 579 -12.99 9.60 -1.28
N ALA A 580 -11.69 9.27 -1.40
CA ALA A 580 -11.26 7.93 -1.72
C ALA A 580 -11.63 6.93 -0.62
N VAL A 581 -11.32 7.25 0.64
CA VAL A 581 -11.70 6.43 1.80
C VAL A 581 -13.22 6.29 1.91
N GLU A 582 -13.98 7.37 1.67
CA GLU A 582 -15.44 7.34 1.71
C GLU A 582 -16.03 6.48 0.59
N PHE A 583 -15.50 6.57 -0.63
CA PHE A 583 -15.88 5.70 -1.74
C PHE A 583 -15.62 4.22 -1.41
N GLN A 584 -14.51 3.91 -0.74
CA GLN A 584 -14.19 2.57 -0.25
C GLN A 584 -15.19 2.10 0.83
N PHE A 585 -15.56 2.94 1.80
CA PHE A 585 -16.63 2.60 2.76
C PHE A 585 -17.95 2.29 2.06
N TYR A 586 -18.29 3.03 1.02
CA TYR A 586 -19.55 2.84 0.30
C TYR A 586 -19.61 1.48 -0.39
N ILE A 587 -18.48 1.03 -0.96
CA ILE A 587 -18.35 -0.29 -1.57
C ILE A 587 -18.46 -1.38 -0.51
N LEU A 588 -17.79 -1.23 0.64
CA LEU A 588 -17.71 -2.28 1.65
C LEU A 588 -18.99 -2.46 2.48
N LEU A 589 -19.76 -1.39 2.68
CA LEU A 589 -20.93 -1.40 3.57
C LEU A 589 -21.97 -2.51 3.25
N PRO A 590 -22.43 -2.71 2.00
CA PRO A 590 -23.40 -3.77 1.70
C PRO A 590 -22.84 -5.16 1.99
N PHE A 591 -21.57 -5.44 1.68
CA PHE A 591 -20.94 -6.73 1.94
C PHE A 591 -20.83 -7.00 3.45
N PHE A 592 -20.49 -5.97 4.22
CA PHE A 592 -20.46 -6.06 5.67
C PHE A 592 -21.85 -6.41 6.23
N PHE A 593 -22.92 -5.80 5.72
CA PHE A 593 -24.28 -6.11 6.15
C PHE A 593 -24.80 -7.47 5.67
N VAL A 594 -24.33 -8.00 4.53
CA VAL A 594 -24.63 -9.39 4.13
C VAL A 594 -24.11 -10.39 5.18
N LEU A 595 -22.95 -10.11 5.80
CA LEU A 595 -22.41 -10.90 6.91
C LEU A 595 -23.26 -10.73 8.17
N LEU A 596 -23.61 -9.49 8.53
CA LEU A 596 -24.40 -9.18 9.72
C LEU A 596 -25.83 -9.72 9.66
N PHE A 597 -26.43 -9.81 8.47
CA PHE A 597 -27.81 -10.23 8.26
C PHE A 597 -28.12 -11.59 8.91
N LYS A 598 -27.11 -12.47 8.99
CA LYS A 598 -27.26 -13.83 9.56
C LYS A 598 -27.14 -13.89 11.08
N LEU A 599 -26.69 -12.81 11.73
CA LEU A 599 -26.34 -12.80 13.16
C LEU A 599 -27.50 -12.31 14.05
N GLY A 600 -28.51 -11.64 13.48
CA GLY A 600 -29.59 -10.98 14.22
C GLY A 600 -29.10 -9.71 14.95
N LEU A 601 -30.01 -8.79 15.27
CA LEU A 601 -29.68 -7.42 15.69
C LEU A 601 -28.65 -7.34 16.84
N ARG A 602 -28.89 -8.04 17.96
CA ARG A 602 -28.03 -7.94 19.15
C ARG A 602 -26.61 -8.46 18.92
N LYS A 603 -26.46 -9.57 18.17
CA LYS A 603 -25.12 -10.12 17.88
C LYS A 603 -24.40 -9.27 16.85
N ALA A 604 -25.13 -8.68 15.90
CA ALA A 604 -24.57 -7.72 14.96
C ALA A 604 -24.07 -6.45 15.68
N GLN A 605 -24.83 -5.93 16.65
CA GLN A 605 -24.39 -4.80 17.50
C GLN A 605 -23.14 -5.13 18.30
N LEU A 606 -23.12 -6.30 18.97
CA LEU A 606 -21.96 -6.75 19.73
C LEU A 606 -20.73 -6.91 18.83
N LEU A 607 -20.90 -7.49 17.64
CA LEU A 607 -19.81 -7.62 16.66
C LEU A 607 -19.28 -6.25 16.23
N CYS A 608 -20.15 -5.28 15.93
CA CYS A 608 -19.72 -3.92 15.58
C CYS A 608 -18.98 -3.24 16.74
N PHE A 609 -19.46 -3.41 17.97
CA PHE A 609 -18.82 -2.88 19.17
C PHE A 609 -17.42 -3.48 19.39
N LEU A 610 -17.27 -4.80 19.23
CA LEU A 610 -15.98 -5.49 19.38
C LEU A 610 -15.00 -5.17 18.23
N LEU A 611 -15.51 -4.95 17.01
CA LEU A 611 -14.67 -4.63 15.85
C LEU A 611 -13.97 -3.28 15.98
N ILE A 612 -14.56 -2.29 16.66
CA ILE A 612 -13.94 -0.96 16.85
C ILE A 612 -12.55 -1.07 17.53
N PRO A 613 -12.43 -1.64 18.75
CA PRO A 613 -11.12 -1.80 19.39
C PRO A 613 -10.26 -2.85 18.70
N ILE A 614 -10.82 -3.92 18.12
CA ILE A 614 -10.03 -4.93 17.39
C ILE A 614 -9.32 -4.30 16.20
N ILE A 615 -10.04 -3.57 15.35
CA ILE A 615 -9.45 -2.93 14.16
C ILE A 615 -8.41 -1.89 14.58
N TYR A 616 -8.71 -1.09 15.60
CA TYR A 616 -7.76 -0.12 16.13
C TYR A 616 -6.49 -0.79 16.67
N LEU A 617 -6.61 -1.84 17.50
CA LEU A 617 -5.47 -2.55 18.07
C LEU A 617 -4.67 -3.31 17.01
N SER A 618 -5.34 -3.90 16.02
CA SER A 618 -4.68 -4.52 14.86
C SER A 618 -3.93 -3.49 14.03
N TYR A 619 -4.52 -2.32 13.77
CA TYR A 619 -3.84 -1.21 13.09
C TYR A 619 -2.65 -0.73 13.92
N ARG A 620 -2.82 -0.48 15.22
CA ARG A 620 -1.74 -0.05 16.11
C ARG A 620 -0.60 -1.08 16.15
N TYR A 621 -0.94 -2.36 16.28
CA TYR A 621 0.04 -3.44 16.30
C TYR A 621 0.78 -3.51 14.97
N PHE A 622 0.06 -3.45 13.84
CA PHE A 622 0.66 -3.38 12.51
C PHE A 622 1.62 -2.20 12.39
N MET A 623 1.19 -0.99 12.74
CA MET A 623 2.04 0.21 12.70
C MET A 623 3.26 0.08 13.61
N TYR A 624 3.10 -0.50 14.81
CA TYR A 624 4.19 -0.75 15.74
C TYR A 624 5.18 -1.78 15.18
N GLN A 625 4.72 -2.91 14.65
CA GLN A 625 5.59 -3.91 14.01
C GLN A 625 6.31 -3.33 12.79
N MET A 626 5.62 -2.55 11.96
CA MET A 626 6.20 -1.87 10.79
C MET A 626 7.23 -0.79 11.19
N THR A 627 7.07 -0.20 12.37
CA THR A 627 8.07 0.72 12.94
C THR A 627 9.30 -0.05 13.44
N LEU A 628 9.13 -1.29 13.90
CA LEU A 628 10.20 -2.09 14.50
C LEU A 628 10.95 -3.00 13.52
N ASN A 629 10.32 -3.50 12.45
CA ASN A 629 10.76 -4.73 11.77
C ASN A 629 10.96 -4.64 10.24
N GLU A 630 10.92 -3.48 9.57
CA GLU A 630 11.00 -3.46 8.08
C GLU A 630 12.00 -2.48 7.46
N GLU A 631 12.59 -2.94 6.34
CA GLU A 631 13.29 -2.15 5.34
C GLU A 631 12.27 -1.31 4.55
N TRP A 632 12.23 -0.01 4.84
CA TRP A 632 11.45 0.95 4.07
C TRP A 632 12.20 1.35 2.79
N PRO A 633 11.51 1.63 1.67
CA PRO A 633 10.06 1.71 1.49
C PRO A 633 9.38 0.37 1.15
N ILE A 634 8.15 0.17 1.65
CA ILE A 634 7.29 -0.95 1.25
C ILE A 634 6.64 -0.62 -0.09
N SER A 635 6.92 -1.43 -1.11
CA SER A 635 6.18 -1.39 -2.37
C SER A 635 5.55 -2.75 -2.63
N ILE A 636 4.21 -2.77 -2.70
CA ILE A 636 3.46 -3.97 -3.09
C ILE A 636 3.04 -3.77 -4.55
N PRO A 637 3.75 -4.40 -5.51
CA PRO A 637 3.39 -4.32 -6.91
C PRO A 637 2.09 -5.11 -7.14
N LEU A 638 0.97 -4.38 -7.21
CA LEU A 638 -0.30 -4.88 -7.73
C LEU A 638 -0.43 -4.48 -9.21
N ILE A 639 -1.42 -5.04 -9.92
CA ILE A 639 -1.75 -4.63 -11.29
C ILE A 639 -1.87 -3.11 -11.33
N TRP A 640 -1.08 -2.43 -12.17
CA TRP A 640 -1.18 -0.98 -12.29
C TRP A 640 -2.60 -0.57 -12.72
N PRO A 641 -3.24 0.44 -12.09
CA PRO A 641 -2.72 1.42 -11.13
C PRO A 641 -2.85 1.06 -9.63
N PHE A 642 -3.28 -0.17 -9.29
CA PHE A 642 -3.68 -0.61 -7.95
C PHE A 642 -2.52 -0.88 -6.96
N GLY A 643 -1.26 -0.66 -7.36
CA GLY A 643 -0.08 -0.83 -6.49
C GLY A 643 -0.18 -0.04 -5.19
N ILE A 644 0.40 -0.56 -4.11
CA ILE A 644 0.53 0.13 -2.82
C ILE A 644 1.98 0.54 -2.65
N SER A 645 2.22 1.79 -2.24
CA SER A 645 3.57 2.31 -2.02
C SER A 645 3.60 3.15 -0.75
N ILE A 646 4.44 2.73 0.18
CA ILE A 646 4.50 3.24 1.53
C ILE A 646 5.96 3.55 1.83
N GLY A 647 6.28 4.82 2.04
CA GLY A 647 7.64 5.29 2.20
C GLY A 647 8.18 5.13 3.61
N SER A 648 7.31 5.10 4.62
CA SER A 648 7.69 4.94 6.03
C SER A 648 6.53 4.43 6.88
N ALA A 649 6.81 4.06 8.14
CA ALA A 649 5.78 3.76 9.13
C ALA A 649 4.89 4.98 9.44
N SER A 650 5.36 6.19 9.16
CA SER A 650 4.57 7.44 9.20
C SER A 650 3.99 7.84 7.85
N GLY A 651 4.08 6.95 6.85
CA GLY A 651 3.67 7.17 5.48
C GLY A 651 2.23 7.65 5.36
N GLN A 652 2.00 8.54 4.39
CA GLN A 652 0.69 9.15 4.18
C GLN A 652 -0.35 8.09 3.77
N SER A 653 0.02 7.09 2.99
CA SER A 653 -0.90 6.04 2.53
C SER A 653 -1.44 5.19 3.67
N LEU A 654 -0.63 4.92 4.70
CA LEU A 654 -1.08 4.27 5.95
C LEU A 654 -1.94 5.21 6.80
N THR A 655 -1.47 6.44 6.99
CA THR A 655 -2.13 7.47 7.82
C THR A 655 -3.52 7.87 7.31
N TYR A 656 -3.69 7.86 5.99
CA TYR A 656 -4.91 8.20 5.25
C TYR A 656 -5.56 6.97 4.60
N SER A 657 -5.31 5.80 5.17
CA SER A 657 -5.86 4.52 4.72
C SER A 657 -7.30 4.31 5.19
N LEU A 658 -7.98 3.37 4.53
CA LEU A 658 -9.25 2.82 4.99
C LEU A 658 -9.18 2.32 6.45
N PHE A 659 -8.12 1.58 6.80
CA PHE A 659 -8.00 0.91 8.10
C PHE A 659 -7.85 1.90 9.25
N ALA A 660 -7.09 2.99 9.04
CA ALA A 660 -6.92 4.05 10.03
C ALA A 660 -8.22 4.77 10.39
N HIS A 661 -9.22 4.77 9.49
CA HIS A 661 -10.46 5.53 9.63
C HIS A 661 -11.73 4.67 9.77
N LEU A 662 -11.62 3.36 9.57
CA LEU A 662 -12.73 2.42 9.72
C LEU A 662 -13.35 2.46 11.15
N PRO A 663 -12.60 2.62 12.25
CA PRO A 663 -13.18 2.77 13.59
C PRO A 663 -14.17 3.95 13.68
N HIS A 664 -13.85 5.12 13.09
CA HIS A 664 -14.73 6.30 13.10
C HIS A 664 -16.05 6.01 12.39
N PHE A 665 -16.00 5.35 11.23
CA PHE A 665 -17.18 4.95 10.49
C PHE A 665 -18.03 3.90 11.24
N LEU A 666 -17.39 2.93 11.89
CA LEU A 666 -18.05 1.91 12.71
C LEU A 666 -18.76 2.50 13.94
N ILE A 667 -18.20 3.53 14.58
CA ILE A 667 -18.84 4.26 15.68
C ILE A 667 -20.19 4.84 15.22
N GLY A 668 -20.20 5.52 14.07
CA GLY A 668 -21.43 6.06 13.48
C GLY A 668 -22.45 4.97 13.14
N MET A 669 -21.98 3.87 12.55
CA MET A 669 -22.83 2.72 12.23
C MET A 669 -23.44 2.07 13.48
N LEU A 670 -22.66 1.93 14.55
CA LEU A 670 -23.16 1.41 15.82
C LEU A 670 -24.20 2.35 16.43
N ALA A 671 -23.95 3.66 16.43
CA ALA A 671 -24.89 4.68 16.89
C ALA A 671 -26.24 4.61 16.14
N ALA A 672 -26.23 4.40 14.83
CA ALA A 672 -27.45 4.26 14.03
C ALA A 672 -28.31 3.06 14.42
N SER A 673 -27.69 1.98 14.93
CA SER A 673 -28.43 0.79 15.36
C SER A 673 -29.34 1.02 16.58
N PHE A 674 -29.00 2.02 17.40
CA PHE A 674 -29.76 2.39 18.60
C PHE A 674 -30.78 3.50 18.37
N TYR A 675 -30.76 4.13 17.19
CA TYR A 675 -31.59 5.29 16.89
C TYR A 675 -33.08 4.94 16.89
N LYS A 676 -33.83 5.61 17.77
CA LYS A 676 -35.29 5.55 17.86
C LYS A 676 -35.78 6.99 17.89
N SER A 677 -36.50 7.42 16.85
CA SER A 677 -36.91 8.81 16.56
C SER A 677 -37.81 9.49 17.62
N LYS A 678 -37.37 9.56 18.89
CA LYS A 678 -38.07 10.18 20.02
C LYS A 678 -37.19 11.26 20.65
N THR A 679 -37.79 12.40 20.99
CA THR A 679 -37.10 13.46 21.72
C THR A 679 -36.85 13.06 23.17
N SER A 680 -35.69 13.39 23.73
CA SER A 680 -35.30 13.02 25.09
C SER A 680 -34.52 14.15 25.77
N THR A 681 -34.92 14.52 26.98
CA THR A 681 -34.19 15.50 27.80
C THR A 681 -32.77 15.02 28.15
N TRP A 682 -32.59 13.71 28.36
CA TRP A 682 -31.27 13.12 28.57
C TRP A 682 -30.37 13.25 27.35
N ALA A 683 -30.94 13.18 26.13
CA ALA A 683 -30.17 13.41 24.91
C ALA A 683 -29.70 14.86 24.80
N GLU A 684 -30.46 15.83 25.32
CA GLU A 684 -30.06 17.24 25.38
C GLU A 684 -28.84 17.44 26.30
N ILE A 685 -28.90 16.89 27.52
CA ILE A 685 -27.78 16.98 28.48
C ILE A 685 -26.53 16.31 27.90
N LEU A 686 -26.67 15.09 27.37
CA LEU A 686 -25.56 14.35 26.78
C LEU A 686 -24.97 15.08 25.56
N PHE A 687 -25.80 15.72 24.73
CA PHE A 687 -25.33 16.48 23.59
C PHE A 687 -24.45 17.66 24.03
N TRP A 688 -24.94 18.52 24.94
CA TRP A 688 -24.17 19.69 25.37
C TRP A 688 -22.93 19.32 26.17
N LEU A 689 -23.00 18.30 27.04
CA LEU A 689 -21.82 17.78 27.73
C LEU A 689 -20.77 17.23 26.76
N SER A 690 -21.20 16.47 25.74
CA SER A 690 -20.28 15.95 24.73
C SER A 690 -19.69 17.08 23.88
N ALA A 691 -20.48 18.09 23.53
CA ALA A 691 -20.01 19.25 22.76
C ALA A 691 -18.99 20.08 23.55
N LEU A 692 -19.25 20.30 24.84
CA LEU A 692 -18.32 20.98 25.74
C LEU A 692 -17.03 20.18 25.92
N MET A 693 -17.13 18.86 26.09
CA MET A 693 -15.95 17.98 26.23
C MET A 693 -15.12 17.95 24.95
N VAL A 694 -15.76 17.85 23.78
CA VAL A 694 -15.06 17.94 22.49
C VAL A 694 -14.37 19.29 22.37
N PHE A 695 -15.05 20.40 22.67
CA PHE A 695 -14.44 21.73 22.64
C PHE A 695 -13.24 21.83 23.59
N ALA A 696 -13.39 21.38 24.84
CA ALA A 696 -12.32 21.40 25.84
C ALA A 696 -11.11 20.56 25.42
N ILE A 697 -11.32 19.35 24.88
CA ILE A 697 -10.22 18.50 24.41
C ILE A 697 -9.49 19.16 23.24
N LEU A 698 -10.22 19.69 22.25
CA LEU A 698 -9.61 20.24 21.03
C LEU A 698 -8.96 21.62 21.23
N ALA A 699 -9.40 22.38 22.23
CA ALA A 699 -8.91 23.73 22.53
C ALA A 699 -7.82 23.79 23.61
N THR A 700 -7.42 22.65 24.19
CA THR A 700 -6.45 22.58 25.30
C THR A 700 -5.46 21.43 25.09
N LYS A 701 -4.44 21.31 25.96
CA LYS A 701 -3.46 20.22 25.97
C LYS A 701 -4.00 18.83 26.36
N LEU A 702 -5.30 18.73 26.64
CA LEU A 702 -5.94 17.45 26.96
C LEU A 702 -5.89 16.47 25.78
N ASP A 703 -5.84 16.97 24.55
CA ASP A 703 -5.73 16.16 23.33
C ASP A 703 -4.47 15.28 23.31
N GLU A 704 -3.31 15.82 23.69
CA GLU A 704 -2.03 15.11 23.76
C GLU A 704 -2.07 13.97 24.78
N THR A 705 -2.80 14.15 25.88
CA THR A 705 -2.88 13.16 26.96
C THR A 705 -3.91 12.06 26.67
N LEU A 706 -5.02 12.40 26.02
CA LEU A 706 -6.15 11.50 25.81
C LEU A 706 -6.04 10.70 24.50
N GLN A 707 -5.24 11.14 23.54
CA GLN A 707 -5.02 10.41 22.30
C GLN A 707 -4.13 9.18 22.54
N LEU A 708 -4.55 8.02 22.05
CA LEU A 708 -3.67 6.85 22.04
C LEU A 708 -2.68 6.91 20.88
N ALA A 709 -1.50 6.30 21.05
CA ALA A 709 -0.48 6.21 20.00
C ALA A 709 -1.05 5.70 18.67
N PHE A 710 -0.71 6.37 17.56
CA PHE A 710 -1.26 6.14 16.21
C PHE A 710 -2.78 6.35 16.04
N GLY A 711 -3.47 6.83 17.09
CA GLY A 711 -4.89 7.15 17.06
C GLY A 711 -5.19 8.43 16.29
N ARG A 712 -5.81 8.33 15.11
CA ARG A 712 -6.17 9.50 14.28
C ARG A 712 -7.36 10.26 14.84
N TYR A 713 -7.31 11.59 14.75
CA TYR A 713 -8.37 12.49 15.23
C TYR A 713 -8.69 12.26 16.71
N ASN A 714 -7.64 12.20 17.55
CA ASN A 714 -7.75 12.06 19.01
C ASN A 714 -8.55 10.82 19.44
N PHE A 715 -8.36 9.72 18.69
CA PHE A 715 -8.95 8.43 19.02
C PHE A 715 -8.39 7.90 20.35
N PRO A 716 -9.22 7.34 21.24
CA PRO A 716 -10.63 6.96 21.05
C PRO A 716 -11.67 7.99 21.46
N PHE A 717 -11.33 8.94 22.33
CA PHE A 717 -12.33 9.73 23.06
C PHE A 717 -13.13 10.69 22.17
N VAL A 718 -12.46 11.47 21.32
CA VAL A 718 -13.16 12.46 20.47
C VAL A 718 -14.10 11.76 19.48
N PRO A 719 -13.69 10.74 18.71
CA PRO A 719 -14.60 10.03 17.80
C PRO A 719 -15.80 9.39 18.49
N LEU A 720 -15.63 8.88 19.72
CA LEU A 720 -16.75 8.36 20.53
C LEU A 720 -17.73 9.47 20.91
N LEU A 721 -17.23 10.63 21.36
CA LEU A 721 -18.06 11.80 21.67
C LEU A 721 -18.76 12.35 20.42
N LEU A 722 -18.10 12.36 19.26
CA LEU A 722 -18.73 12.70 17.98
C LEU A 722 -19.85 11.70 17.63
N GLY A 723 -19.67 10.42 17.92
CA GLY A 723 -20.72 9.40 17.82
C GLY A 723 -21.93 9.70 18.70
N VAL A 724 -21.70 10.15 19.94
CA VAL A 724 -22.76 10.61 20.86
C VAL A 724 -23.45 11.85 20.31
N LEU A 725 -22.73 12.85 19.81
CA LEU A 725 -23.30 14.06 19.20
C LEU A 725 -24.21 13.72 18.01
N VAL A 726 -23.75 12.87 17.10
CA VAL A 726 -24.53 12.43 15.93
C VAL A 726 -25.77 11.63 16.36
N PHE A 727 -25.64 10.77 17.37
CA PHE A 727 -26.77 10.02 17.93
C PHE A 727 -27.81 10.94 18.59
N CYS A 728 -27.37 11.89 19.41
CA CYS A 728 -28.23 12.75 20.21
C CYS A 728 -28.87 13.87 19.40
N ALA A 729 -28.19 14.44 18.40
CA ALA A 729 -28.64 15.64 17.67
C ALA A 729 -30.12 15.56 17.21
N PRO A 730 -30.60 14.48 16.55
CA PRO A 730 -32.00 14.41 16.12
C PRO A 730 -33.02 14.24 17.26
N GLN A 731 -32.55 13.81 18.44
CA GLN A 731 -33.34 13.53 19.65
C GLN A 731 -33.40 14.72 20.62
N THR A 732 -32.67 15.80 20.33
CA THR A 732 -32.69 17.04 21.11
C THR A 732 -33.79 17.99 20.67
N ARG A 733 -34.21 18.91 21.54
CA ARG A 733 -35.14 20.01 21.21
C ARG A 733 -34.36 21.29 20.91
N TRP A 734 -33.44 21.69 21.79
CA TRP A 734 -32.77 22.98 21.70
C TRP A 734 -31.55 22.90 20.78
N ALA A 735 -30.65 21.95 21.02
CA ALA A 735 -29.50 21.71 20.15
C ALA A 735 -29.92 21.49 18.69
N ARG A 736 -30.97 20.71 18.44
CA ARG A 736 -31.54 20.55 17.10
C ARG A 736 -32.00 21.87 16.48
N ASN A 737 -32.67 22.73 17.22
CA ASN A 737 -33.09 24.04 16.73
C ASN A 737 -31.89 24.94 16.39
N CYS A 738 -30.83 24.90 17.19
CA CYS A 738 -29.56 25.59 16.89
C CYS A 738 -28.90 25.04 15.62
N LEU A 739 -28.85 23.71 15.47
CA LEU A 739 -28.29 23.03 14.30
C LEU A 739 -29.12 23.25 13.02
N GLU A 740 -30.42 23.50 13.16
CA GLU A 740 -31.35 23.82 12.07
C GLU A 740 -31.47 25.33 11.78
N PHE A 741 -30.65 26.16 12.44
CA PHE A 741 -30.59 27.59 12.14
C PHE A 741 -30.28 27.81 10.65
N ALA A 742 -31.04 28.69 9.98
CA ALA A 742 -31.10 28.74 8.52
C ALA A 742 -29.73 28.89 7.82
N PRO A 743 -28.80 29.76 8.25
CA PRO A 743 -27.45 29.83 7.70
C PRO A 743 -26.66 28.53 7.88
N LEU A 744 -26.69 27.94 9.07
CA LEU A 744 -25.94 26.72 9.38
C LEU A 744 -26.49 25.53 8.59
N LYS A 745 -27.81 25.39 8.52
CA LYS A 745 -28.48 24.40 7.67
C LYS A 745 -28.14 24.59 6.19
N TRP A 746 -28.12 25.83 5.70
CA TRP A 746 -27.77 26.14 4.31
C TRP A 746 -26.34 25.72 3.98
N ILE A 747 -25.36 26.05 4.85
CA ILE A 747 -23.97 25.57 4.71
C ILE A 747 -23.94 24.04 4.75
N GLY A 748 -24.73 23.41 5.62
CA GLY A 748 -24.87 21.96 5.71
C GLY A 748 -25.32 21.29 4.41
N ILE A 749 -26.27 21.91 3.70
CA ILE A 749 -26.76 21.44 2.40
C ILE A 749 -25.67 21.51 1.33
N ILE A 750 -24.89 22.60 1.30
CA ILE A 750 -23.80 22.81 0.32
C ILE A 750 -22.43 22.31 0.80
N SER A 751 -22.37 21.64 1.96
CA SER A 751 -21.15 21.25 2.66
C SER A 751 -20.17 20.43 1.81
N TYR A 752 -20.70 19.64 0.87
CA TYR A 752 -19.87 18.87 -0.06
C TYR A 752 -19.07 19.76 -1.01
N GLY A 753 -19.70 20.80 -1.56
CA GLY A 753 -18.98 21.81 -2.34
C GLY A 753 -17.98 22.58 -1.49
N VAL A 754 -18.37 22.94 -0.26
CA VAL A 754 -17.47 23.68 0.66
C VAL A 754 -16.21 22.87 0.91
N TYR A 755 -16.35 21.58 1.17
CA TYR A 755 -15.25 20.65 1.42
C TYR A 755 -14.34 20.40 0.20
N VAL A 756 -14.89 20.45 -1.02
CA VAL A 756 -14.14 20.16 -2.25
C VAL A 756 -13.38 21.39 -2.74
N PHE A 757 -14.00 22.56 -2.65
CA PHE A 757 -13.48 23.79 -3.25
C PHE A 757 -12.70 24.70 -2.30
N HIS A 758 -12.81 24.55 -0.97
CA HIS A 758 -12.16 25.49 -0.05
C HIS A 758 -10.64 25.56 -0.26
N TYR A 759 -9.96 24.42 -0.39
CA TYR A 759 -8.51 24.40 -0.48
C TYR A 759 -8.00 24.97 -1.82
N PRO A 760 -8.53 24.58 -3.00
CA PRO A 760 -8.16 25.22 -4.26
C PRO A 760 -8.41 26.73 -4.27
N ILE A 761 -9.52 27.19 -3.66
CA ILE A 761 -9.86 28.61 -3.57
C ILE A 761 -8.88 29.35 -2.65
N GLN A 762 -8.60 28.83 -1.45
CA GLN A 762 -7.61 29.40 -0.55
C GLN A 762 -6.24 29.48 -1.23
N LYS A 763 -5.77 28.40 -1.86
CA LYS A 763 -4.49 28.39 -2.60
C LYS A 763 -4.45 29.37 -3.78
N ALA A 764 -5.56 29.54 -4.50
CA ALA A 764 -5.67 30.54 -5.57
C ALA A 764 -5.63 31.97 -5.01
N MET A 765 -6.30 32.23 -3.89
CA MET A 765 -6.30 33.53 -3.23
C MET A 765 -4.95 33.86 -2.58
N LEU A 766 -4.25 32.87 -2.01
CA LEU A 766 -2.88 33.02 -1.54
C LEU A 766 -1.98 33.52 -2.67
N LYS A 767 -2.08 32.91 -3.86
CA LYS A 767 -1.35 33.39 -5.04
C LYS A 767 -1.76 34.81 -5.45
N ALA A 768 -3.04 35.16 -5.37
CA ALA A 768 -3.52 36.49 -5.70
C ALA A 768 -3.03 37.57 -4.71
N PHE A 769 -3.06 37.28 -3.40
CA PHE A 769 -2.52 38.16 -2.35
C PHE A 769 -1.02 38.36 -2.53
N ASN A 770 -0.27 37.29 -2.82
CA ASN A 770 1.16 37.38 -3.12
C ASN A 770 1.44 38.26 -4.36
N ILE A 771 0.61 38.20 -5.41
CA ILE A 771 0.74 39.07 -6.59
C ILE A 771 0.47 40.54 -6.24
N LEU A 772 -0.43 40.81 -5.29
CA LEU A 772 -0.76 42.15 -4.81
C LEU A 772 0.18 42.66 -3.71
N ASN A 773 1.23 41.89 -3.34
CA ASN A 773 2.12 42.15 -2.21
C ASN A 773 1.38 42.35 -0.88
N TRP A 774 0.31 41.58 -0.68
CA TRP A 774 -0.53 41.59 0.50
C TRP A 774 -0.16 40.41 1.39
N ASP A 775 0.42 40.68 2.56
CA ASP A 775 0.76 39.64 3.54
C ASP A 775 -0.50 38.99 4.15
N VAL A 776 -0.61 37.68 3.99
CA VAL A 776 -1.81 36.93 4.40
C VAL A 776 -1.96 36.88 5.92
N THR A 777 -0.87 36.91 6.68
CA THR A 777 -0.90 36.88 8.15
C THR A 777 -1.39 38.23 8.69
N GLU A 778 -0.86 39.34 8.18
CA GLU A 778 -1.29 40.69 8.56
C GLU A 778 -2.75 40.97 8.15
N GLN A 779 -3.17 40.43 7.01
CA GLN A 779 -4.51 40.62 6.46
C GLN A 779 -5.40 39.37 6.63
N ALA A 780 -5.15 38.58 7.66
CA ALA A 780 -5.82 37.30 7.87
C ALA A 780 -7.36 37.40 7.89
N LEU A 781 -7.91 38.48 8.46
CA LEU A 781 -9.36 38.71 8.46
C LEU A 781 -9.90 38.94 7.05
N LEU A 782 -9.20 39.72 6.22
CA LEU A 782 -9.59 39.94 4.82
C LEU A 782 -9.48 38.65 4.02
N TYR A 783 -8.37 37.92 4.18
CA TYR A 783 -8.15 36.62 3.55
C TYR A 783 -9.24 35.61 3.94
N LEU A 784 -9.61 35.55 5.22
CA LEU A 784 -10.71 34.72 5.75
C LEU A 784 -12.04 35.07 5.06
N LEU A 785 -12.41 36.34 5.08
CA LEU A 785 -13.70 36.79 4.55
C LEU A 785 -13.81 36.53 3.04
N VAL A 786 -12.77 36.81 2.27
CA VAL A 786 -12.74 36.60 0.82
C VAL A 786 -12.78 35.12 0.48
N THR A 787 -11.90 34.31 1.07
CA THR A 787 -11.83 32.87 0.77
C THR A 787 -13.09 32.13 1.21
N LEU A 788 -13.67 32.48 2.36
CA LEU A 788 -14.94 31.91 2.83
C LEU A 788 -16.10 32.30 1.91
N ALA A 789 -16.21 33.58 1.54
CA ALA A 789 -17.26 34.06 0.65
C ALA A 789 -17.20 33.38 -0.72
N LEU A 790 -16.01 33.32 -1.35
CA LEU A 790 -15.81 32.64 -2.63
C LEU A 790 -16.13 31.15 -2.53
N THR A 791 -15.70 30.48 -1.46
CA THR A 791 -16.01 29.07 -1.22
C THR A 791 -17.51 28.85 -1.14
N LEU A 792 -18.24 29.65 -0.36
CA LEU A 792 -19.69 29.53 -0.21
C LEU A 792 -20.43 29.82 -1.52
N ILE A 793 -20.01 30.84 -2.29
CA ILE A 793 -20.61 31.19 -3.58
C ILE A 793 -20.42 30.06 -4.60
N ILE A 794 -19.19 29.57 -4.78
CA ILE A 794 -18.88 28.50 -5.74
C ILE A 794 -19.56 27.18 -5.33
N SER A 795 -19.59 26.88 -4.03
CA SER A 795 -20.29 25.71 -3.49
C SER A 795 -21.80 25.80 -3.69
N HIS A 796 -22.39 26.98 -3.51
CA HIS A 796 -23.81 27.18 -3.79
C HIS A 796 -24.13 27.04 -5.29
N ALA A 797 -23.30 27.64 -6.15
CA ALA A 797 -23.47 27.57 -7.60
C ALA A 797 -23.36 26.11 -8.09
N SER A 798 -22.33 25.39 -7.67
CA SER A 798 -22.14 23.98 -8.04
C SER A 798 -23.25 23.08 -7.52
N TYR A 799 -23.73 23.30 -6.28
CA TYR A 799 -24.89 22.57 -5.75
C TYR A 799 -26.15 22.78 -6.61
N ARG A 800 -26.42 24.03 -7.02
CA ARG A 800 -27.61 24.39 -7.81
C ARG A 800 -27.52 23.89 -9.25
N LEU A 801 -26.35 24.00 -9.88
CA LEU A 801 -26.16 23.75 -11.31
C LEU A 801 -25.78 22.30 -11.65
N VAL A 802 -25.13 21.58 -10.72
CA VAL A 802 -24.57 20.25 -10.98
C VAL A 802 -25.18 19.20 -10.07
N GLU A 803 -25.04 19.35 -8.75
CA GLU A 803 -25.45 18.31 -7.80
C GLU A 803 -26.97 18.10 -7.80
N ARG A 804 -27.74 19.18 -7.63
CA ARG A 804 -29.20 19.11 -7.51
C ARG A 804 -29.89 18.53 -8.76
N PRO A 805 -29.56 18.95 -10.00
CA PRO A 805 -30.15 18.37 -11.21
C PRO A 805 -29.87 16.87 -11.36
N ILE A 806 -28.63 16.45 -11.09
CA ILE A 806 -28.22 15.05 -11.20
C ILE A 806 -28.94 14.19 -10.16
N LEU A 807 -28.95 14.62 -8.90
CA LEU A 807 -29.66 13.93 -7.81
C LEU A 807 -31.17 13.82 -8.10
N HIS A 808 -31.77 14.85 -8.71
CA HIS A 808 -33.19 14.83 -9.08
C HIS A 808 -33.48 13.81 -10.20
N ARG A 809 -32.63 13.76 -11.24
CA ARG A 809 -32.79 12.83 -12.37
C ARG A 809 -32.69 11.36 -11.95
N PHE A 810 -31.75 11.04 -11.05
CA PHE A 810 -31.60 9.68 -10.53
C PHE A 810 -32.72 9.29 -9.54
N LYS A 811 -33.23 10.23 -8.74
CA LYS A 811 -34.40 9.98 -7.89
C LYS A 811 -35.70 9.74 -8.68
N GLN A 812 -35.92 10.44 -9.81
CA GLN A 812 -37.13 10.29 -10.63
C GLN A 812 -37.14 9.02 -11.53
N SER A 813 -35.98 8.50 -11.92
CA SER A 813 -35.89 7.27 -12.72
C SER A 813 -36.34 6.02 -11.96
N SER A 814 -36.29 6.03 -10.62
CA SER A 814 -36.66 4.89 -9.77
C SER A 814 -38.17 4.79 -9.52
N SER A 815 -38.86 5.93 -9.44
CA SER A 815 -40.30 6.01 -9.15
C SER A 815 -41.17 5.96 -10.42
N SER A 816 -40.73 6.59 -11.52
CA SER A 816 -41.52 6.66 -12.76
C SER A 816 -41.66 5.32 -13.49
N LYS A 817 -40.66 4.44 -13.47
CA LYS A 817 -40.76 3.09 -14.06
C LYS A 817 -41.66 2.15 -13.25
N PHE A 818 -41.75 2.35 -11.93
CA PHE A 818 -42.63 1.55 -11.07
C PHE A 818 -44.09 2.01 -11.18
N LEU A 819 -44.32 3.32 -11.21
CA LEU A 819 -45.66 3.89 -11.41
C LEU A 819 -46.22 3.62 -12.81
N ARG A 820 -45.39 3.63 -13.86
CA ARG A 820 -45.82 3.32 -15.23
C ARG A 820 -46.16 1.83 -15.42
N LYS A 821 -45.60 0.93 -14.59
CA LYS A 821 -45.92 -0.50 -14.56
C LYS A 821 -47.11 -0.83 -13.63
N ALA A 822 -47.30 -0.04 -12.58
CA ALA A 822 -48.47 -0.13 -11.69
C ALA A 822 -49.74 0.39 -12.36
N HIS A 823 -49.64 1.42 -13.21
CA HIS A 823 -50.80 1.94 -13.94
C HIS A 823 -51.32 0.97 -15.02
N THR A 824 -50.43 0.17 -15.63
CA THR A 824 -50.79 -0.84 -16.64
C THR A 824 -51.36 -2.14 -16.06
N ASN A 825 -51.20 -2.40 -14.76
CA ASN A 825 -51.63 -3.66 -14.12
C ASN A 825 -52.87 -3.50 -13.22
N SER A 826 -53.59 -2.39 -13.28
CA SER A 826 -54.73 -2.08 -12.39
C SER A 826 -56.09 -2.68 -12.83
N LYS A 827 -56.09 -3.82 -13.54
CA LYS A 827 -57.33 -4.48 -14.01
C LYS A 827 -57.56 -5.90 -13.47
N GLU A 828 -56.87 -6.32 -12.41
CA GLU A 828 -57.19 -7.57 -11.73
C GLU A 828 -57.34 -7.33 -10.23
N GLU A 829 -58.59 -7.49 -9.77
CA GLU A 829 -58.95 -7.50 -8.36
C GLU A 829 -58.29 -8.70 -7.65
N PRO A 830 -57.66 -8.50 -6.47
CA PRO A 830 -57.21 -9.62 -5.65
C PRO A 830 -58.37 -10.13 -4.78
N ASN A 831 -58.85 -11.33 -5.10
CA ASN A 831 -59.63 -12.16 -4.18
C ASN A 831 -58.82 -12.44 -2.91
N VAL A 832 -59.18 -11.80 -1.78
CA VAL A 832 -58.68 -12.13 -0.45
C VAL A 832 -59.85 -12.54 0.43
N MET A 833 -60.16 -13.84 0.44
CA MET A 833 -60.68 -14.55 1.61
C MET A 833 -60.49 -16.05 1.41
N GLN A 834 -59.47 -16.60 2.08
CA GLN A 834 -59.44 -17.90 2.76
C GLN A 834 -57.98 -18.37 2.90
N ALA A 835 -57.39 -18.08 4.07
CA ALA A 835 -56.36 -18.92 4.69
C ALA A 835 -56.06 -18.38 6.10
N SER A 836 -57.08 -18.29 6.94
CA SER A 836 -56.84 -18.36 8.39
C SER A 836 -56.59 -19.82 8.75
N LYS A 837 -55.57 -20.05 9.58
CA LYS A 837 -55.24 -21.31 10.27
C LYS A 837 -54.69 -22.43 9.40
N MET A 838 -53.36 -22.53 9.36
CA MET A 838 -52.73 -23.83 9.65
C MET A 838 -51.36 -23.64 10.31
N ASN A 839 -51.21 -24.31 11.44
CA ASN A 839 -50.00 -24.49 12.23
C ASN A 839 -48.80 -24.88 11.36
N SER A 840 -47.68 -24.19 11.55
CA SER A 840 -46.35 -24.77 11.30
C SER A 840 -45.31 -24.35 12.36
N LYS A 841 -45.73 -24.38 13.64
CA LYS A 841 -44.81 -24.77 14.72
C LYS A 841 -44.58 -26.28 14.65
N LYS A 842 -43.82 -26.74 13.64
CA LYS A 842 -43.10 -28.02 13.57
C LYS A 842 -42.56 -28.18 12.15
N MET A 843 -41.33 -28.70 12.06
CA MET A 843 -40.65 -29.13 10.84
C MET A 843 -39.74 -28.13 10.13
N VAL A 844 -38.76 -27.55 10.85
CA VAL A 844 -37.33 -27.54 10.41
C VAL A 844 -36.44 -27.42 11.67
N SER A 845 -36.48 -28.42 12.54
CA SER A 845 -35.45 -28.63 13.56
C SER A 845 -34.94 -30.04 13.43
N ASN A 846 -33.62 -30.18 13.36
CA ASN A 846 -32.81 -31.40 13.27
C ASN A 846 -32.50 -31.84 11.83
N ILE A 847 -31.31 -31.47 11.34
CA ILE A 847 -30.28 -32.39 10.79
C ILE A 847 -29.05 -31.67 10.20
N TYR A 848 -29.03 -30.34 9.97
CA TYR A 848 -27.88 -29.71 9.27
C TYR A 848 -27.15 -28.60 10.04
N ARG A 849 -26.53 -28.90 11.19
CA ARG A 849 -25.87 -27.83 11.96
C ARG A 849 -24.47 -28.03 12.54
N LYS A 850 -23.76 -29.16 12.37
CA LYS A 850 -22.54 -29.35 13.20
C LYS A 850 -21.14 -29.53 12.58
N PRO A 851 -20.89 -29.81 11.28
CA PRO A 851 -19.49 -29.84 10.83
C PRO A 851 -19.03 -28.55 10.14
N ILE A 852 -19.84 -27.94 9.26
CA ILE A 852 -19.32 -26.93 8.31
C ILE A 852 -19.11 -25.53 8.94
N LYS A 853 -19.95 -25.13 9.90
CA LYS A 853 -19.79 -23.84 10.60
C LYS A 853 -18.62 -23.87 11.58
N THR A 854 -18.42 -25.00 12.25
CA THR A 854 -17.30 -25.22 13.16
C THR A 854 -16.02 -25.28 12.35
N VAL A 855 -15.94 -26.07 11.27
CA VAL A 855 -14.72 -26.15 10.44
C VAL A 855 -14.33 -24.81 9.82
N PHE A 856 -15.26 -24.00 9.31
CA PHE A 856 -14.91 -22.70 8.72
C PHE A 856 -14.49 -21.65 9.77
N ILE A 857 -15.20 -21.58 10.90
CA ILE A 857 -14.83 -20.65 11.99
C ILE A 857 -13.54 -21.13 12.66
N THR A 858 -13.37 -22.44 12.85
CA THR A 858 -12.16 -23.04 13.42
C THR A 858 -10.97 -22.92 12.47
N ILE A 859 -11.13 -23.03 11.14
CA ILE A 859 -10.04 -22.76 10.19
C ILE A 859 -9.69 -21.28 10.20
N VAL A 860 -10.64 -20.34 10.12
CA VAL A 860 -10.34 -18.90 10.16
C VAL A 860 -9.74 -18.47 11.50
N SER A 861 -10.25 -19.02 12.61
CA SER A 861 -9.71 -18.76 13.94
C SER A 861 -8.36 -19.44 14.16
N LEU A 862 -8.13 -20.66 13.67
CA LEU A 862 -6.83 -21.34 13.74
C LEU A 862 -5.81 -20.72 12.78
N SER A 863 -6.22 -20.17 11.64
CA SER A 863 -5.35 -19.39 10.76
C SER A 863 -4.99 -18.05 11.39
N ALA A 864 -5.94 -17.36 12.02
CA ALA A 864 -5.65 -16.13 12.76
C ALA A 864 -4.80 -16.39 14.01
N ILE A 865 -5.05 -17.48 14.74
CA ILE A 865 -4.24 -17.91 15.89
C ILE A 865 -2.88 -18.45 15.45
N ALA A 866 -2.77 -19.18 14.33
CA ALA A 866 -1.50 -19.63 13.78
C ALA A 866 -0.69 -18.46 13.22
N ILE A 867 -1.31 -17.45 12.62
CA ILE A 867 -0.64 -16.21 12.22
C ILE A 867 -0.16 -15.44 13.46
N VAL A 868 -0.99 -15.32 14.50
CA VAL A 868 -0.59 -14.66 15.77
C VAL A 868 0.47 -15.46 16.54
N TYR A 869 0.42 -16.80 16.51
CA TYR A 869 1.37 -17.69 17.19
C TYR A 869 2.69 -17.83 16.41
N LEU A 870 2.66 -17.88 15.08
CA LEU A 870 3.85 -17.84 14.21
C LEU A 870 4.51 -16.44 14.21
N MET A 871 3.74 -15.37 14.41
CA MET A 871 4.27 -14.01 14.63
C MET A 871 4.72 -13.74 16.07
N GLN A 872 4.37 -14.59 17.04
CA GLN A 872 4.82 -14.45 18.44
C GLN A 872 6.13 -15.18 18.76
N THR A 873 6.63 -16.05 17.86
CA THR A 873 7.85 -16.84 18.12
C THR A 873 9.14 -16.26 17.55
N SER A 874 9.14 -15.02 17.06
CA SER A 874 10.36 -14.33 16.66
C SER A 874 10.36 -12.92 17.23
N GLN A 875 10.57 -12.80 18.55
CA GLN A 875 11.17 -11.57 19.06
C GLN A 875 12.54 -11.47 18.40
N PRO A 876 12.85 -10.37 17.66
CA PRO A 876 14.16 -10.22 17.09
C PRO A 876 15.15 -10.12 18.25
N LYS A 877 16.18 -10.99 18.23
CA LYS A 877 17.26 -10.98 19.23
C LYS A 877 18.14 -9.73 19.13
N MET A 878 17.84 -8.82 18.20
CA MET A 878 18.64 -7.64 17.90
C MET A 878 17.74 -6.54 17.33
N THR A 879 18.00 -5.28 17.69
CA THR A 879 17.35 -4.10 17.10
C THR A 879 18.39 -3.04 16.76
N VAL A 880 18.10 -2.17 15.79
CA VAL A 880 18.99 -1.07 15.38
C VAL A 880 18.26 0.25 15.57
N GLU A 881 18.82 1.16 16.37
CA GLU A 881 18.37 2.55 16.51
C GLU A 881 19.34 3.45 15.75
N GLN A 882 18.92 4.03 14.64
CA GLN A 882 19.74 4.95 13.84
C GLN A 882 18.86 5.94 13.07
N ALA A 883 19.47 7.01 12.55
CA ALA A 883 18.77 7.91 11.64
C ALA A 883 18.34 7.16 10.36
N TYR A 884 17.12 7.41 9.88
CA TYR A 884 16.55 6.66 8.76
C TYR A 884 17.32 6.84 7.44
N TRP A 885 18.11 7.91 7.31
CA TRP A 885 18.96 8.18 6.15
C TRP A 885 20.38 7.60 6.29
N ALA A 886 20.71 6.92 7.38
CA ALA A 886 22.04 6.33 7.55
C ALA A 886 22.24 5.15 6.57
N GLY A 887 23.30 5.19 5.76
CA GLY A 887 23.61 4.16 4.76
C GLY A 887 23.59 4.64 3.29
N SER A 888 24.06 3.80 2.37
CA SER A 888 24.49 4.15 0.99
C SER A 888 23.41 4.51 -0.05
N ASN A 889 22.17 4.87 0.35
CA ASN A 889 21.11 5.32 -0.56
C ASN A 889 20.60 6.76 -0.30
N SER A 890 21.32 7.54 0.51
CA SER A 890 20.94 8.90 0.90
C SER A 890 21.85 9.96 0.29
N ASP A 891 21.32 11.17 0.14
CA ASP A 891 22.05 12.31 -0.36
C ASP A 891 23.22 12.70 0.55
N ARG A 892 24.42 12.78 -0.02
CA ARG A 892 25.63 13.26 0.67
C ARG A 892 26.00 14.68 0.29
N MET A 893 26.57 15.39 1.25
CA MET A 893 27.09 16.74 1.11
C MET A 893 28.54 16.81 1.58
N ILE A 894 29.39 17.50 0.84
CA ILE A 894 30.74 17.88 1.26
C ILE A 894 30.65 19.20 2.04
N PHE A 895 31.07 19.17 3.29
CA PHE A 895 30.97 20.28 4.22
C PHE A 895 32.34 20.68 4.80
N ASP A 896 32.51 21.98 5.04
CA ASP A 896 33.59 22.56 5.84
C ASP A 896 33.00 23.52 6.88
N HIS A 897 33.23 23.25 8.17
CA HIS A 897 32.56 23.98 9.24
C HIS A 897 33.30 25.23 9.73
N HIS A 898 34.49 25.54 9.19
CA HIS A 898 35.37 26.55 9.80
C HIS A 898 36.24 27.29 8.79
N ALA A 899 35.92 28.56 8.54
CA ALA A 899 36.73 29.47 7.73
C ALA A 899 36.57 30.93 8.16
N HIS A 900 37.62 31.74 7.92
CA HIS A 900 37.75 33.12 8.37
C HIS A 900 37.78 34.10 7.19
N THR A 901 37.27 35.30 7.42
CA THR A 901 37.22 36.38 6.43
C THR A 901 37.90 37.63 6.97
N THR A 902 37.91 38.68 6.16
CA THR A 902 38.36 40.03 6.57
C THR A 902 37.54 40.65 7.72
N TYR A 903 36.44 40.02 8.16
CA TYR A 903 35.70 40.44 9.35
C TYR A 903 36.38 40.04 10.68
N SER A 904 37.31 39.08 10.67
CA SER A 904 38.29 38.87 11.75
C SER A 904 39.72 39.03 11.25
N ASP A 905 40.32 37.94 10.82
CA ASP A 905 41.76 37.74 10.60
C ASP A 905 42.03 36.88 9.35
N GLY A 906 41.00 36.58 8.57
CA GLY A 906 41.12 35.99 7.24
C GLY A 906 41.56 37.02 6.19
N GLN A 907 42.24 36.53 5.16
CA GLN A 907 42.77 37.36 4.06
C GLN A 907 41.76 37.63 2.95
N LYS A 908 40.71 36.82 2.84
CA LYS A 908 39.70 36.92 1.78
C LYS A 908 38.42 37.58 2.29
N SER A 909 37.82 38.38 1.42
CA SER A 909 36.44 38.85 1.61
C SER A 909 35.45 37.68 1.58
N ILE A 910 34.21 37.91 2.04
CA ILE A 910 33.14 36.89 2.00
C ILE A 910 32.87 36.43 0.56
N GLU A 911 32.95 37.33 -0.41
CA GLU A 911 32.78 37.00 -1.83
C GLU A 911 33.90 36.10 -2.34
N GLU A 912 35.16 36.47 -2.12
CA GLU A 912 36.32 35.69 -2.58
C GLU A 912 36.38 34.31 -1.91
N LEU A 913 36.04 34.23 -0.61
CA LEU A 913 36.02 32.97 0.12
C LEU A 913 34.88 32.05 -0.36
N SER A 914 33.68 32.62 -0.59
CA SER A 914 32.54 31.86 -1.13
C SER A 914 32.82 31.36 -2.54
N GLU A 915 33.44 32.18 -3.39
CA GLU A 915 33.86 31.77 -4.72
C GLU A 915 34.89 30.64 -4.66
N LEU A 916 35.88 30.74 -3.76
CA LEU A 916 36.87 29.69 -3.54
C LEU A 916 36.20 28.37 -3.10
N ALA A 917 35.34 28.39 -2.09
CA ALA A 917 34.61 27.21 -1.60
C ALA A 917 33.80 26.54 -2.72
N TYR A 918 33.11 27.35 -3.54
CA TYR A 918 32.35 26.88 -4.69
C TYR A 918 33.24 26.18 -5.73
N ILE A 919 34.38 26.78 -6.08
CA ILE A 919 35.34 26.22 -7.05
C ILE A 919 35.98 24.94 -6.52
N LYS A 920 36.23 24.84 -5.21
CA LYS A 920 36.85 23.65 -4.59
C LYS A 920 35.88 22.49 -4.37
N GLY A 921 34.59 22.72 -4.60
CA GLY A 921 33.54 21.70 -4.61
C GLY A 921 32.87 21.49 -3.26
N CYS A 922 32.76 22.54 -2.44
CA CYS A 922 31.88 22.50 -1.28
C CYS A 922 30.41 22.43 -1.71
N ASP A 923 29.65 21.52 -1.10
CA ASP A 923 28.18 21.60 -1.11
C ASP A 923 27.69 22.55 -0.02
N ALA A 924 28.45 22.67 1.07
CA ALA A 924 28.19 23.61 2.15
C ALA A 924 29.49 24.08 2.81
N PHE A 925 29.52 25.30 3.32
CA PHE A 925 30.58 25.73 4.24
C PHE A 925 30.09 26.79 5.24
N SER A 926 30.86 27.02 6.30
CA SER A 926 30.53 28.00 7.35
C SER A 926 31.59 29.08 7.48
N ILE A 927 31.15 30.33 7.58
CA ILE A 927 31.99 31.49 7.88
C ILE A 927 31.92 31.75 9.38
N THR A 928 33.03 31.54 10.08
CA THR A 928 33.10 31.49 11.56
C THR A 928 34.16 32.43 12.11
N ASP A 929 34.15 33.69 11.68
CA ASP A 929 35.08 34.72 12.19
C ASP A 929 35.12 34.78 13.73
N HIS A 930 36.27 35.18 14.27
CA HIS A 930 36.51 35.23 15.71
C HIS A 930 35.55 36.18 16.46
N SER A 931 34.94 35.67 17.53
CA SER A 931 34.06 36.42 18.46
C SER A 931 34.75 37.59 19.18
N GLN A 932 36.08 37.61 19.25
CA GLN A 932 36.84 38.71 19.86
C GLN A 932 36.81 39.98 18.99
N ASN A 933 36.53 39.86 17.70
CA ASN A 933 36.35 41.00 16.82
C ASN A 933 34.86 41.41 16.78
N PRO A 934 34.50 42.63 17.23
CA PRO A 934 33.11 43.07 17.23
C PRO A 934 32.46 43.08 15.83
N ASN A 935 33.26 43.25 14.77
CA ASN A 935 32.77 43.28 13.40
C ASN A 935 32.24 41.91 12.93
N SER A 936 32.67 40.82 13.58
CA SER A 936 32.21 39.45 13.30
C SER A 936 30.71 39.24 13.57
N PHE A 937 30.07 40.12 14.35
CA PHE A 937 28.63 40.13 14.64
C PHE A 937 27.86 41.18 13.83
N SER A 938 28.52 41.89 12.91
CA SER A 938 27.91 43.02 12.22
C SER A 938 26.79 42.60 11.26
N GLN A 939 25.77 43.44 11.12
CA GLN A 939 24.72 43.24 10.11
C GLN A 939 25.27 43.35 8.68
N ALA A 940 26.39 44.06 8.49
CA ALA A 940 27.08 44.14 7.20
C ALA A 940 27.57 42.75 6.75
N LYS A 941 28.23 42.00 7.65
CA LYS A 941 28.65 40.61 7.39
C LYS A 941 27.48 39.74 6.95
N LEU A 942 26.36 39.78 7.69
CA LEU A 942 25.17 38.99 7.36
C LEU A 942 24.56 39.37 6.00
N ALA A 943 24.55 40.66 5.67
CA ALA A 943 24.06 41.14 4.37
C ALA A 943 24.94 40.67 3.20
N GLU A 944 26.26 40.63 3.37
CA GLU A 944 27.20 40.09 2.37
C GLU A 944 27.06 38.57 2.20
N ILE A 945 26.91 37.82 3.29
CA ILE A 945 26.63 36.38 3.24
C ILE A 945 25.31 36.12 2.49
N GLU A 946 24.26 36.89 2.77
CA GLU A 946 22.98 36.80 2.09
C GLU A 946 23.09 37.12 0.59
N ALA A 947 23.96 38.05 0.20
CA ALA A 947 24.28 38.30 -1.21
C ALA A 947 24.96 37.08 -1.86
N MET A 948 25.87 36.41 -1.15
CA MET A 948 26.54 35.21 -1.67
C MET A 948 25.60 34.01 -1.77
N ARG A 949 24.66 33.83 -0.84
CA ARG A 949 23.60 32.80 -0.95
C ARG A 949 22.76 32.97 -2.21
N LYS A 950 22.49 34.21 -2.62
CA LYS A 950 21.77 34.51 -3.88
C LYS A 950 22.63 34.26 -5.11
N LYS A 951 23.94 34.51 -5.03
CA LYS A 951 24.91 34.27 -6.11
C LYS A 951 25.17 32.77 -6.33
N TYR A 952 25.23 31.98 -5.26
CA TYR A 952 25.51 30.54 -5.28
C TYR A 952 24.35 29.72 -4.67
N PRO A 953 23.16 29.68 -5.30
CA PRO A 953 21.96 29.09 -4.70
C PRO A 953 22.01 27.58 -4.47
N VAL A 954 23.01 26.89 -5.02
CA VAL A 954 23.23 25.44 -4.87
C VAL A 954 24.22 25.08 -3.77
N MET A 955 24.97 26.05 -3.23
CA MET A 955 25.93 25.86 -2.15
C MET A 955 25.38 26.50 -0.87
N LEU A 956 25.34 25.75 0.23
CA LEU A 956 24.86 26.29 1.50
C LEU A 956 25.96 27.10 2.19
N ILE A 957 25.65 28.34 2.59
CA ILE A 957 26.60 29.23 3.25
C ILE A 957 26.06 29.57 4.62
N PHE A 958 26.69 29.04 5.66
CA PHE A 958 26.30 29.30 7.04
C PHE A 958 27.00 30.56 7.57
N ALA A 959 26.25 31.42 8.27
CA ALA A 959 26.83 32.46 9.10
C ALA A 959 26.99 31.90 10.52
N GLY A 960 28.24 31.69 10.93
CA GLY A 960 28.58 31.26 12.28
C GLY A 960 29.52 32.23 12.96
N ILE A 961 30.00 31.81 14.12
CA ILE A 961 31.02 32.52 14.90
C ILE A 961 31.94 31.51 15.56
N GLU A 962 33.24 31.76 15.57
CA GLU A 962 34.17 31.04 16.43
C GLU A 962 34.25 31.75 17.78
N LEU A 963 33.63 31.12 18.78
CA LEU A 963 33.57 31.62 20.15
C LEU A 963 34.87 31.28 20.88
N GLY A 964 35.60 32.28 21.35
CA GLY A 964 36.67 32.07 22.32
C GLY A 964 36.08 31.87 23.71
N MET A 965 36.29 30.70 24.28
CA MET A 965 35.67 30.30 25.55
C MET A 965 36.15 31.19 26.71
N PRO A 966 35.23 31.89 27.39
CA PRO A 966 35.59 32.88 28.41
C PRO A 966 36.37 32.32 29.60
N SER A 967 36.07 31.10 30.06
CA SER A 967 36.74 30.46 31.19
C SER A 967 38.23 30.22 30.94
N TYR A 968 38.59 30.06 29.67
CA TYR A 968 39.95 29.82 29.18
C TYR A 968 40.61 31.08 28.62
N GLU A 969 40.07 32.26 28.92
CA GLU A 969 40.58 33.55 28.41
C GLU A 969 40.67 33.57 26.88
N GLY A 970 39.74 32.87 26.21
CA GLY A 970 39.72 32.73 24.75
C GLY A 970 40.79 31.81 24.18
N ARG A 971 41.44 30.98 25.00
CA ARG A 971 42.36 29.95 24.53
C ARG A 971 41.63 28.84 23.77
N GLU A 972 40.52 28.35 24.33
CA GLU A 972 39.67 27.33 23.71
C GLU A 972 38.63 27.94 22.79
N HIS A 973 38.30 27.24 21.71
CA HIS A 973 37.45 27.78 20.66
C HIS A 973 36.30 26.84 20.30
N VAL A 974 35.10 27.37 20.18
CA VAL A 974 33.90 26.61 19.81
C VAL A 974 33.20 27.30 18.65
N ASN A 975 33.06 26.62 17.51
CA ASN A 975 32.23 27.12 16.42
C ASN A 975 30.75 26.98 16.78
N ILE A 976 30.00 28.06 16.59
CA ILE A 976 28.55 28.07 16.74
C ILE A 976 27.94 28.34 15.37
N ILE A 977 27.13 27.38 14.90
CA ILE A 977 26.56 27.37 13.55
C ILE A 977 25.06 27.17 13.66
N THR A 978 24.27 27.98 12.95
CA THR A 978 22.80 27.89 12.94
C THR A 978 22.24 28.17 11.56
N THR A 979 20.98 27.80 11.32
CA THR A 979 20.29 28.07 10.05
C THR A 979 20.13 29.57 9.77
N PRO A 980 20.03 29.99 8.50
CA PRO A 980 19.82 31.40 8.12
C PRO A 980 18.64 32.09 8.82
N ALA A 981 17.56 31.35 9.09
CA ALA A 981 16.38 31.87 9.77
C ALA A 981 16.67 32.36 11.21
N ASN A 982 17.69 31.79 11.87
CA ASN A 982 18.00 32.04 13.28
C ASN A 982 19.33 32.79 13.49
N GLU A 983 20.16 32.94 12.46
CA GLU A 983 21.53 33.45 12.60
C GLU A 983 21.61 34.84 13.24
N SER A 984 20.78 35.79 12.82
CA SER A 984 20.78 37.14 13.39
C SER A 984 20.39 37.12 14.87
N LYS A 985 19.40 36.31 15.24
CA LYS A 985 18.92 36.21 16.63
C LYS A 985 19.97 35.54 17.53
N THR A 986 20.54 34.42 17.07
CA THR A 986 21.54 33.65 17.81
C THR A 986 22.83 34.44 17.99
N LEU A 987 23.36 35.04 16.91
CA LEU A 987 24.61 35.81 16.96
C LEU A 987 24.47 37.07 17.84
N ASN A 988 23.36 37.80 17.74
CA ASN A 988 23.10 38.95 18.62
C ASN A 988 22.93 38.53 20.09
N GLY A 989 22.31 37.37 20.33
CA GLY A 989 22.18 36.77 21.65
C GLY A 989 23.54 36.47 22.28
N ILE A 990 24.42 35.82 21.53
CA ILE A 990 25.79 35.50 21.95
C ILE A 990 26.60 36.78 22.21
N MET A 991 26.55 37.76 21.32
CA MET A 991 27.22 39.05 21.51
C MET A 991 26.75 39.74 22.80
N SER A 992 25.44 39.75 23.03
CA SER A 992 24.84 40.33 24.25
C SER A 992 25.27 39.56 25.50
N ALA A 993 25.33 38.23 25.42
CA ALA A 993 25.76 37.39 26.53
C ALA A 993 27.25 37.59 26.86
N LEU A 994 28.11 37.72 25.85
CA LEU A 994 29.54 38.03 26.02
C LEU A 994 29.77 39.36 26.74
N GLN A 995 28.97 40.39 26.40
CA GLN A 995 29.04 41.70 27.04
C GLN A 995 28.54 41.66 28.49
N ARG A 996 27.41 40.99 28.75
CA ARG A 996 26.77 40.93 30.08
C ARG A 996 27.47 40.00 31.06
N SER A 997 28.17 39.00 30.56
CA SER A 997 28.89 38.03 31.38
C SER A 997 30.24 38.56 31.88
N SER A 998 30.60 39.79 31.52
CA SER A 998 31.80 40.47 32.00
C SER A 998 31.78 40.60 33.53
N GLY A 999 32.72 39.94 34.21
CA GLY A 999 32.84 39.93 35.67
C GLY A 999 32.23 38.71 36.39
N MET A 1000 31.56 37.79 35.68
CA MET A 1000 31.11 36.52 36.25
C MET A 1000 32.28 35.55 36.52
N PRO A 1001 32.16 34.62 37.48
CA PRO A 1001 33.11 33.54 37.66
C PRO A 1001 33.31 32.72 36.38
N LYS A 1002 34.54 32.27 36.11
CA LYS A 1002 34.96 31.64 34.84
C LYS A 1002 33.98 30.57 34.33
N LYS A 1003 33.61 29.59 35.17
CA LYS A 1003 32.68 28.51 34.77
C LYS A 1003 31.24 29.00 34.56
N GLU A 1004 30.75 29.89 35.41
CA GLU A 1004 29.40 30.48 35.25
C GLU A 1004 29.31 31.33 33.97
N ARG A 1005 30.42 31.97 33.60
CA ARG A 1005 30.52 32.77 32.38
C ARG A 1005 30.35 31.93 31.11
N ASP A 1006 31.01 30.77 31.06
CA ASP A 1006 30.82 29.82 29.95
C ASP A 1006 29.38 29.35 29.89
N LEU A 1007 28.80 28.96 31.04
CA LEU A 1007 27.42 28.48 31.06
C LEU A 1007 26.45 29.53 30.53
N TYR A 1008 26.64 30.79 30.94
CA TYR A 1008 25.80 31.90 30.51
C TYR A 1008 25.92 32.23 29.02
N VAL A 1009 27.13 32.10 28.45
CA VAL A 1009 27.36 32.34 27.01
C VAL A 1009 26.82 31.17 26.18
N LEU A 1010 27.01 29.94 26.64
CA LEU A 1010 26.48 28.74 25.97
C LEU A 1010 24.95 28.68 26.06
N ASP A 1011 24.31 29.15 27.13
CA ASP A 1011 22.84 29.27 27.23
C ASP A 1011 22.26 30.21 26.15
N ALA A 1012 23.03 31.22 25.72
CA ALA A 1012 22.61 32.09 24.61
C ALA A 1012 22.43 31.32 23.28
N MET A 1013 22.99 30.11 23.16
CA MET A 1013 22.78 29.24 22.00
C MET A 1013 21.37 28.63 21.95
N ASN A 1014 20.71 28.46 23.10
CA ASN A 1014 19.33 27.94 23.18
C ASN A 1014 18.34 28.83 22.42
N ILE A 1015 18.70 30.09 22.14
CA ILE A 1015 17.92 31.03 21.33
C ILE A 1015 17.63 30.50 19.92
N GLY A 1016 18.56 29.73 19.34
CA GLY A 1016 18.42 29.09 18.02
C GLY A 1016 17.84 27.68 18.07
N GLY A 1017 17.67 27.11 19.27
CA GLY A 1017 17.07 25.80 19.51
C GLY A 1017 17.68 24.67 18.68
N GLU A 1018 16.84 23.74 18.24
CA GLU A 1018 17.25 22.55 17.47
C GLU A 1018 17.99 22.84 16.14
N SER A 1019 17.94 24.08 15.67
CA SER A 1019 18.59 24.54 14.44
C SER A 1019 20.02 25.05 14.66
N THR A 1020 20.61 24.80 15.83
CA THR A 1020 21.98 25.22 16.18
C THR A 1020 22.83 24.02 16.59
N ILE A 1021 24.09 24.04 16.18
CA ILE A 1021 25.15 23.12 16.61
C ILE A 1021 26.37 23.90 17.09
N ALA A 1022 27.10 23.30 18.03
CA ALA A 1022 28.42 23.71 18.44
C ALA A 1022 29.46 22.62 18.19
N ILE A 1023 30.65 23.05 17.79
CA ILE A 1023 31.79 22.19 17.48
C ILE A 1023 33.02 22.72 18.21
N TYR A 1024 33.64 21.91 19.07
CA TYR A 1024 34.88 22.27 19.76
C TYR A 1024 36.07 22.19 18.81
N ASN A 1025 36.71 23.31 18.52
CA ASN A 1025 37.77 23.39 17.52
C ASN A 1025 39.15 23.15 18.13
N HIS A 1026 40.01 22.48 17.36
CA HIS A 1026 41.44 22.27 17.60
C HIS A 1026 41.83 22.06 19.09
N PRO A 1027 41.23 21.06 19.78
CA PRO A 1027 41.31 20.92 21.25
C PRO A 1027 42.73 20.86 21.83
N SER A 1028 43.66 20.19 21.15
CA SER A 1028 45.02 20.02 21.68
C SER A 1028 46.00 21.11 21.21
N ARG A 1029 45.56 22.08 20.38
CA ARG A 1029 46.47 23.06 19.75
C ARG A 1029 47.22 23.92 20.75
N LYS A 1030 46.49 24.39 21.78
CA LYS A 1030 47.02 25.27 22.84
C LYS A 1030 47.07 24.60 24.20
N ASP A 1031 46.82 23.29 24.27
CA ASP A 1031 46.95 22.52 25.50
C ASP A 1031 48.43 22.45 25.92
N VAL A 1032 48.66 22.69 27.21
CA VAL A 1032 49.98 22.70 27.85
C VAL A 1032 50.09 21.64 28.96
N ASN A 1033 49.01 20.92 29.27
CA ASN A 1033 48.92 19.93 30.35
C ASN A 1033 48.27 18.62 29.87
N ALA A 1034 48.90 17.96 28.90
CA ALA A 1034 48.47 16.63 28.42
C ALA A 1034 48.30 15.59 29.56
N GLU A 1035 49.03 15.73 30.67
CA GLU A 1035 48.98 14.83 31.83
C GLU A 1035 47.70 14.95 32.67
N LYS A 1036 46.91 16.03 32.54
CA LYS A 1036 45.70 16.28 33.36
C LYS A 1036 44.38 15.96 32.67
N ASP A 1037 44.42 15.45 31.43
CA ASP A 1037 43.24 15.14 30.60
C ASP A 1037 42.22 16.31 30.60
N GLU A 1038 42.73 17.52 30.36
CA GLU A 1038 41.93 18.76 30.35
C GLU A 1038 40.78 18.66 29.35
N ASN A 1039 41.09 18.22 28.13
CA ASN A 1039 40.11 18.02 27.07
C ASN A 1039 38.98 17.05 27.45
N TYR A 1040 39.25 15.98 28.19
CA TYR A 1040 38.20 15.10 28.72
C TYR A 1040 37.27 15.87 29.65
N SER A 1041 37.83 16.64 30.57
CA SER A 1041 37.06 17.44 31.54
C SER A 1041 36.20 18.51 30.84
N ASP A 1042 36.75 19.15 29.81
CA ASP A 1042 36.07 20.21 29.06
C ASP A 1042 34.90 19.66 28.25
N ILE A 1043 35.15 18.61 27.47
CA ILE A 1043 34.14 17.98 26.64
C ILE A 1043 33.00 17.42 27.49
N THR A 1044 33.33 16.70 28.58
CA THR A 1044 32.30 16.13 29.45
C THR A 1044 31.51 17.21 30.19
N PHE A 1045 32.17 18.25 30.70
CA PHE A 1045 31.49 19.38 31.34
C PHE A 1045 30.56 20.09 30.37
N TRP A 1046 31.03 20.42 29.17
CA TRP A 1046 30.22 21.14 28.21
C TRP A 1046 29.10 20.28 27.63
N ASN A 1047 29.35 19.01 27.29
CA ASN A 1047 28.32 18.11 26.77
C ASN A 1047 27.22 17.78 27.81
N GLN A 1048 27.57 17.64 29.09
CA GLN A 1048 26.58 17.39 30.16
C GLN A 1048 25.69 18.58 30.46
N ASN A 1049 26.15 19.80 30.15
CA ASN A 1049 25.43 21.04 30.44
C ASN A 1049 24.80 21.69 29.21
N PHE A 1050 25.17 21.26 27.98
CA PHE A 1050 24.68 21.83 26.71
C PHE A 1050 24.47 20.78 25.62
N ASP A 1051 23.20 20.55 25.29
CA ASP A 1051 22.76 19.57 24.28
C ASP A 1051 23.20 19.93 22.84
N HIS A 1052 23.71 21.14 22.61
CA HIS A 1052 24.12 21.63 21.29
C HIS A 1052 25.58 21.35 20.93
N ILE A 1053 26.43 20.95 21.87
CA ILE A 1053 27.83 20.58 21.60
C ILE A 1053 27.87 19.12 21.16
N VAL A 1054 27.93 18.94 19.84
CA VAL A 1054 27.71 17.62 19.21
C VAL A 1054 28.98 17.01 18.62
N ALA A 1055 30.02 17.82 18.42
CA ALA A 1055 31.26 17.35 17.81
C ALA A 1055 32.49 18.13 18.28
N MET A 1056 33.65 17.58 17.97
CA MET A 1056 34.95 18.24 18.09
C MET A 1056 35.75 18.05 16.81
N ALA A 1057 36.54 19.04 16.43
CA ALA A 1057 37.40 19.03 15.25
C ALA A 1057 38.55 18.03 15.47
N GLY A 1058 38.35 16.80 15.03
CA GLY A 1058 39.38 15.76 15.05
C GLY A 1058 40.48 15.99 14.03
N ALA A 1059 40.17 16.63 12.90
CA ALA A 1059 41.14 17.03 11.90
C ALA A 1059 41.24 18.57 11.93
N PRO A 1060 42.33 19.14 12.50
CA PRO A 1060 42.50 20.58 12.54
C PRO A 1060 42.83 21.13 11.15
N GLY A 1061 42.56 22.42 10.94
CA GLY A 1061 43.06 23.17 9.79
C GLY A 1061 44.57 23.44 9.87
N HIS A 1062 45.06 24.50 9.24
CA HIS A 1062 46.47 24.88 9.12
C HIS A 1062 47.35 23.75 8.55
N GLN A 1063 46.86 23.09 7.50
CA GLN A 1063 47.46 21.90 6.90
C GLN A 1063 48.54 22.22 5.84
N ASN A 1064 48.68 23.48 5.44
CA ASN A 1064 49.67 23.94 4.45
C ASN A 1064 50.91 24.60 5.09
N GLN A 1065 51.02 24.58 6.42
CA GLN A 1065 52.17 25.12 7.16
C GLN A 1065 53.28 24.10 7.41
N ALA A 1066 54.49 24.59 7.72
CA ALA A 1066 55.61 23.75 8.15
C ALA A 1066 55.32 22.99 9.46
N THR A 1067 54.49 23.56 10.35
CA THR A 1067 53.97 22.88 11.54
C THR A 1067 52.48 22.66 11.34
N ILE A 1068 52.09 21.40 11.08
CA ILE A 1068 50.70 21.02 10.83
C ILE A 1068 49.81 21.44 12.00
N GLY A 1069 48.70 22.12 11.68
CA GLY A 1069 47.72 22.56 12.67
C GLY A 1069 48.14 23.77 13.50
N SER A 1070 49.38 24.28 13.35
CA SER A 1070 50.00 25.26 14.24
C SER A 1070 50.03 24.87 15.72
N TYR A 1071 50.23 23.58 16.03
CA TYR A 1071 50.23 23.05 17.40
C TYR A 1071 51.55 23.36 18.13
N ASN A 1072 51.50 23.37 19.45
CA ASN A 1072 52.70 23.42 20.29
C ASN A 1072 53.59 22.19 20.03
N LYS A 1073 54.92 22.36 20.05
CA LYS A 1073 55.89 21.25 19.91
C LYS A 1073 55.72 20.12 20.94
N GLN A 1074 55.01 20.37 22.04
CA GLN A 1074 54.74 19.37 23.07
C GLN A 1074 53.61 18.39 22.71
N ILE A 1075 52.62 18.82 21.93
CA ILE A 1075 51.47 18.00 21.54
C ILE A 1075 51.25 18.18 20.04
N LEU A 1076 51.68 17.20 19.25
CA LEU A 1076 51.64 17.28 17.79
C LEU A 1076 50.50 16.42 17.22
N PRO A 1077 49.89 16.80 16.09
CA PRO A 1077 48.94 15.96 15.39
C PRO A 1077 49.53 14.60 15.00
N ILE A 1078 48.71 13.54 15.06
CA ILE A 1078 49.07 12.18 14.65
C ILE A 1078 48.41 11.91 13.30
N ASP A 1079 49.20 11.65 12.25
CA ASP A 1079 48.70 11.48 10.88
C ASP A 1079 47.78 12.63 10.45
N ARG A 1080 48.12 13.86 10.87
CA ARG A 1080 47.39 15.13 10.65
C ARG A 1080 46.09 15.29 11.44
N TRP A 1081 45.78 14.41 12.37
CA TRP A 1081 44.61 14.50 13.26
C TRP A 1081 44.99 14.90 14.68
N ASP A 1082 44.09 15.61 15.35
CA ASP A 1082 44.20 16.01 16.75
C ASP A 1082 44.36 14.77 17.66
N PRO A 1083 45.33 14.77 18.59
CA PRO A 1083 45.57 13.67 19.52
C PRO A 1083 44.35 13.23 20.33
N VAL A 1084 43.37 14.11 20.59
CA VAL A 1084 42.12 13.76 21.28
C VAL A 1084 41.33 12.68 20.53
N VAL A 1085 41.37 12.70 19.18
CA VAL A 1085 40.67 11.76 18.29
C VAL A 1085 41.59 10.63 17.81
N ALA A 1086 42.86 10.95 17.56
CA ALA A 1086 43.81 10.05 16.93
C ALA A 1086 44.42 9.02 17.90
N THR A 1087 44.54 9.37 19.18
CA THR A 1087 45.08 8.47 20.21
C THR A 1087 44.07 7.37 20.52
N VAL A 1088 44.44 6.13 20.25
CA VAL A 1088 43.64 4.95 20.59
C VAL A 1088 43.63 4.78 22.12
N GLY A 1089 42.44 4.60 22.70
CA GLY A 1089 42.25 4.55 24.15
C GLY A 1089 42.42 5.92 24.83
N GLY A 1090 42.57 6.99 24.04
CA GLY A 1090 42.67 8.36 24.51
C GLY A 1090 41.32 8.96 24.89
N THR A 1091 41.28 10.29 24.98
CA THR A 1091 40.12 11.07 25.45
C THR A 1091 38.82 10.72 24.73
N TRP A 1092 38.79 10.67 23.38
CA TRP A 1092 37.54 10.36 22.66
C TRP A 1092 37.02 8.95 22.97
N ASP A 1093 37.90 7.95 22.96
CA ASP A 1093 37.52 6.56 23.21
C ASP A 1093 36.99 6.34 24.64
N LYS A 1094 37.54 7.04 25.63
CA LYS A 1094 37.02 7.03 27.01
C LYS A 1094 35.59 7.58 27.08
N ILE A 1095 35.33 8.71 26.43
CA ILE A 1095 34.01 9.35 26.39
C ILE A 1095 33.00 8.45 25.67
N LEU A 1096 33.40 7.81 24.57
CA LEU A 1096 32.55 6.86 23.85
C LEU A 1096 32.24 5.60 24.69
N ALA A 1097 33.19 5.11 25.48
CA ALA A 1097 32.98 3.98 26.38
C ALA A 1097 31.92 4.26 27.46
N GLU A 1098 31.74 5.52 27.86
CA GLU A 1098 30.69 5.96 28.80
C GLU A 1098 29.30 6.06 28.13
N GLY A 1099 29.23 5.89 26.80
CA GLY A 1099 28.01 6.00 26.00
C GLY A 1099 27.63 7.42 25.63
N VAL A 1100 28.55 8.39 25.76
CA VAL A 1100 28.33 9.78 25.38
C VAL A 1100 28.47 9.92 23.86
N LYS A 1101 27.43 10.46 23.20
CA LYS A 1101 27.37 10.63 21.75
C LYS A 1101 27.98 11.97 21.33
N ILE A 1102 29.32 12.03 21.29
CA ILE A 1102 30.06 13.17 20.71
C ILE A 1102 30.95 12.71 19.54
N TRP A 1103 30.92 13.48 18.45
CA TRP A 1103 31.53 13.09 17.18
C TRP A 1103 32.92 13.68 16.98
N GLY A 1104 33.89 12.84 16.61
CA GLY A 1104 35.29 13.22 16.39
C GLY A 1104 35.72 13.16 14.93
N ALA A 1105 34.94 12.56 14.02
CA ALA A 1105 35.26 12.48 12.59
C ALA A 1105 34.97 13.79 11.85
N MET A 1106 35.42 14.92 12.40
CA MET A 1106 35.16 16.27 11.92
C MET A 1106 36.46 16.89 11.43
N ALA A 1107 36.47 17.42 10.21
CA ALA A 1107 37.65 18.05 9.60
C ALA A 1107 37.35 19.50 9.20
N SER A 1108 38.17 20.44 9.63
CA SER A 1108 38.09 21.85 9.21
C SER A 1108 39.23 22.24 8.29
N SER A 1109 39.00 23.25 7.44
CA SER A 1109 40.09 24.00 6.83
C SER A 1109 40.71 25.00 7.80
N ASP A 1110 39.93 25.62 8.69
CA ASP A 1110 40.38 26.76 9.53
C ASP A 1110 41.01 27.85 8.64
N TYR A 1111 40.40 28.08 7.47
CA TYR A 1111 41.06 28.81 6.40
C TYR A 1111 41.20 30.30 6.72
N HIS A 1112 42.44 30.78 6.73
CA HIS A 1112 42.79 32.19 6.90
C HIS A 1112 43.48 32.78 5.65
N GLY A 1113 44.06 31.95 4.79
CA GLY A 1113 44.76 32.37 3.58
C GLY A 1113 45.65 31.27 3.00
N ASP A 1114 46.01 31.40 1.73
CA ASP A 1114 46.66 30.35 0.93
C ASP A 1114 48.06 29.93 1.44
N TYR A 1115 48.72 30.79 2.24
CA TYR A 1115 50.00 30.46 2.87
C TYR A 1115 49.84 29.49 4.05
N MET A 1116 48.73 29.58 4.79
CA MET A 1116 48.51 28.79 6.00
C MET A 1116 47.72 27.52 5.70
N ASP A 1117 46.79 27.59 4.73
CA ASP A 1117 45.83 26.52 4.48
C ASP A 1117 45.48 26.28 3.02
N TYR A 1118 44.83 25.14 2.83
CA TYR A 1118 44.06 24.82 1.65
C TYR A 1118 42.64 25.39 1.77
N GLY A 1119 42.04 25.78 0.63
CA GLY A 1119 40.71 26.36 0.64
C GLY A 1119 39.63 25.43 1.24
N PRO A 1120 38.45 25.98 1.60
CA PRO A 1120 37.38 25.16 2.14
C PRO A 1120 37.03 23.96 1.24
N CYS A 1121 36.86 22.78 1.84
CA CYS A 1121 36.64 21.49 1.15
C CYS A 1121 37.73 21.04 0.16
N GLU A 1122 38.86 21.76 0.04
CA GLU A 1122 39.95 21.40 -0.87
C GLU A 1122 40.74 20.20 -0.36
N PHE A 1123 41.15 20.27 0.91
CA PHE A 1123 41.98 19.25 1.55
C PHE A 1123 41.23 18.53 2.67
N SER A 1124 40.69 19.29 3.62
CA SER A 1124 39.81 18.81 4.69
C SER A 1124 38.38 18.73 4.20
N ARG A 1125 37.74 17.57 4.33
CA ARG A 1125 36.36 17.36 3.87
C ARG A 1125 35.56 16.54 4.85
N ILE A 1126 34.36 17.01 5.17
CA ILE A 1126 33.37 16.26 5.92
C ILE A 1126 32.30 15.76 4.95
N HIS A 1127 32.12 14.45 4.87
CA HIS A 1127 31.13 13.80 4.02
C HIS A 1127 29.89 13.48 4.85
N VAL A 1128 28.91 14.38 4.82
CA VAL A 1128 27.70 14.28 5.63
C VAL A 1128 26.60 13.59 4.85
N THR A 1129 26.07 12.51 5.38
CA THR A 1129 24.84 11.89 4.86
C THR A 1129 23.65 12.59 5.49
N THR A 1130 22.74 13.10 4.66
CA THR A 1130 21.65 13.98 5.08
C THR A 1130 20.29 13.44 4.64
N PRO A 1131 19.20 13.75 5.37
CA PRO A 1131 17.84 13.41 4.92
C PRO A 1131 17.40 14.23 3.71
N GLN A 1132 17.88 15.49 3.63
CA GLN A 1132 17.65 16.43 2.54
C GLN A 1132 18.87 17.35 2.40
N LYS A 1133 19.20 17.76 1.17
CA LYS A 1133 20.32 18.69 0.89
C LYS A 1133 19.95 20.15 1.16
N ASP A 1134 19.67 20.47 2.43
CA ASP A 1134 19.37 21.83 2.88
C ASP A 1134 20.03 22.14 4.24
N TYR A 1135 19.87 23.37 4.74
CA TYR A 1135 20.48 23.82 6.00
C TYR A 1135 20.07 22.97 7.20
N ALA A 1136 18.80 22.53 7.26
CA ALA A 1136 18.28 21.74 8.37
C ALA A 1136 18.76 20.28 8.28
N GLY A 1137 18.77 19.70 7.09
CA GLY A 1137 19.24 18.35 6.83
C GLY A 1137 20.72 18.17 7.13
N LEU A 1138 21.56 19.16 6.82
CA LEU A 1138 22.98 19.14 7.20
C LEU A 1138 23.15 19.15 8.72
N ILE A 1139 22.46 20.04 9.43
CA ILE A 1139 22.49 20.09 10.90
C ILE A 1139 22.01 18.76 11.51
N GLN A 1140 20.94 18.18 10.97
CA GLN A 1140 20.44 16.88 11.41
C GLN A 1140 21.45 15.75 11.17
N GLY A 1141 22.14 15.75 10.03
CA GLY A 1141 23.18 14.77 9.72
C GLY A 1141 24.38 14.86 10.67
N ILE A 1142 24.82 16.07 11.00
CA ILE A 1142 25.89 16.29 12.00
C ILE A 1142 25.43 15.85 13.39
N LYS A 1143 24.23 16.23 13.84
CA LYS A 1143 23.68 15.79 15.14
C LYS A 1143 23.59 14.27 15.23
N ALA A 1144 23.14 13.61 14.16
CA ALA A 1144 22.97 12.17 14.11
C ALA A 1144 24.28 11.38 13.99
N GLY A 1145 25.43 12.03 13.74
CA GLY A 1145 26.72 11.36 13.57
C GLY A 1145 26.88 10.64 12.23
N THR A 1146 26.00 10.89 11.25
CA THR A 1146 25.96 10.20 9.94
C THR A 1146 26.97 10.78 8.95
N PHE A 1147 28.22 10.89 9.36
CA PHE A 1147 29.30 11.45 8.56
C PHE A 1147 30.65 10.78 8.84
N TRP A 1148 31.58 11.02 7.91
CA TRP A 1148 33.00 10.68 8.01
C TRP A 1148 33.80 11.84 7.41
N ALA A 1149 35.09 11.92 7.72
CA ALA A 1149 35.93 12.98 7.18
C ALA A 1149 37.30 12.46 6.73
N ASP A 1150 37.89 13.16 5.76
CA ASP A 1150 39.19 12.82 5.20
C ASP A 1150 40.07 14.04 4.89
N HIS A 1151 41.38 13.78 4.81
CA HIS A 1151 42.39 14.73 4.35
C HIS A 1151 42.92 14.37 2.97
N GLY A 1152 43.24 15.39 2.17
CA GLY A 1152 43.95 15.25 0.89
C GLY A 1152 43.13 14.59 -0.21
N LYS A 1153 41.80 14.57 -0.06
CA LYS A 1153 40.87 13.81 -0.90
C LYS A 1153 41.23 12.32 -1.00
N LEU A 1154 41.61 11.70 0.11
CA LEU A 1154 42.01 10.29 0.15
C LEU A 1154 40.94 9.35 -0.42
N LEU A 1155 39.66 9.57 -0.03
CA LEU A 1155 38.56 8.68 -0.40
C LEU A 1155 37.44 9.44 -1.14
N ARG A 1156 36.82 8.77 -2.11
CA ARG A 1156 35.54 9.20 -2.71
C ARG A 1156 34.35 8.69 -1.91
N ASN A 1157 34.48 7.48 -1.37
CA ASN A 1157 33.46 6.84 -0.56
C ASN A 1157 34.12 6.06 0.58
N TYR A 1158 33.52 6.15 1.76
CA TYR A 1158 33.87 5.33 2.91
C TYR A 1158 32.58 4.88 3.61
N GLU A 1159 32.31 3.59 3.51
CA GLU A 1159 31.18 2.93 4.13
C GLU A 1159 31.70 1.93 5.16
N PHE A 1160 31.32 2.16 6.41
CA PHE A 1160 31.67 1.35 7.57
C PHE A 1160 30.36 0.97 8.24
N SER A 1161 30.15 -0.33 8.49
CA SER A 1161 28.92 -0.81 9.13
C SER A 1161 29.16 -2.05 9.99
N LEU A 1162 28.27 -2.27 10.95
CA LEU A 1162 28.19 -3.51 11.71
C LEU A 1162 26.97 -4.29 11.24
N SER A 1163 27.10 -5.59 11.01
CA SER A 1163 25.97 -6.46 10.70
C SER A 1163 25.93 -7.72 11.55
N SER A 1164 24.74 -8.29 11.69
CA SER A 1164 24.57 -9.63 12.23
C SER A 1164 25.21 -10.70 11.32
N GLU A 1165 25.51 -11.89 11.84
CA GLU A 1165 26.15 -12.99 11.09
C GLU A 1165 25.36 -13.41 9.83
N ASP A 1166 24.04 -13.31 9.91
CA ASP A 1166 23.07 -13.54 8.85
C ASP A 1166 22.84 -12.33 7.92
N GLY A 1167 23.49 -11.19 8.21
CA GLY A 1167 23.46 -9.97 7.39
C GLY A 1167 22.15 -9.20 7.43
N ILE A 1168 21.20 -9.59 8.27
CA ILE A 1168 19.83 -9.05 8.34
C ILE A 1168 19.80 -7.68 9.03
N PHE A 1169 20.51 -7.54 10.14
CA PHE A 1169 20.60 -6.27 10.87
C PHE A 1169 21.88 -5.58 10.48
N ARG A 1170 21.80 -4.29 10.11
CA ARG A 1170 22.98 -3.46 9.78
C ARG A 1170 22.89 -2.09 10.43
N ALA A 1171 23.93 -1.71 11.16
CA ALA A 1171 24.09 -0.42 11.80
C ALA A 1171 25.20 0.40 11.12
N TYR A 1172 24.97 1.71 10.96
CA TYR A 1172 25.90 2.67 10.38
C TYR A 1172 26.36 3.70 11.42
N PRO A 1173 27.41 4.51 11.16
CA PRO A 1173 27.94 5.51 12.10
C PRO A 1173 26.86 6.42 12.67
N GLY A 1174 26.90 6.64 13.98
CA GLY A 1174 25.87 7.35 14.75
C GLY A 1174 24.74 6.46 15.28
N GLY A 1175 24.60 5.25 14.74
CA GLY A 1175 23.61 4.26 15.16
C GLY A 1175 23.97 3.49 16.44
N THR A 1176 22.98 2.81 17.00
CA THR A 1176 23.07 1.97 18.19
C THR A 1176 22.43 0.60 17.90
N LEU A 1177 23.17 -0.48 18.14
CA LEU A 1177 22.74 -1.86 17.97
C LEU A 1177 22.40 -2.46 19.34
N ASN A 1178 21.13 -2.77 19.59
CA ASN A 1178 20.72 -3.40 20.86
C ASN A 1178 20.65 -4.92 20.68
N LEU A 1179 21.40 -5.67 21.49
CA LEU A 1179 21.52 -7.13 21.46
C LEU A 1179 20.68 -7.75 22.58
N MET A 1180 19.52 -8.33 22.23
CA MET A 1180 18.65 -9.07 23.15
C MET A 1180 18.88 -10.58 23.01
N GLY A 1181 20.00 -11.09 23.52
CA GLY A 1181 20.30 -12.54 23.60
C GLY A 1181 21.72 -12.94 23.19
N SER A 1182 21.95 -14.25 23.02
CA SER A 1182 23.27 -14.93 22.91
C SER A 1182 24.07 -14.69 21.62
N GLN A 1183 24.01 -13.49 21.02
CA GLN A 1183 24.87 -13.15 19.88
C GLN A 1183 26.24 -12.71 20.38
N ASN A 1184 27.24 -13.55 20.14
CA ASN A 1184 28.60 -13.33 20.63
C ASN A 1184 29.54 -12.80 19.55
N VAL A 1185 29.08 -12.62 18.30
CA VAL A 1185 29.91 -12.21 17.16
C VAL A 1185 29.09 -11.36 16.17
N LEU A 1186 29.63 -10.20 15.77
CA LEU A 1186 29.13 -9.37 14.66
C LEU A 1186 30.11 -9.37 13.49
N SER A 1187 29.62 -9.08 12.28
CA SER A 1187 30.46 -8.73 11.13
C SER A 1187 30.67 -7.22 11.07
N VAL A 1188 31.90 -6.79 10.89
CA VAL A 1188 32.26 -5.41 10.56
C VAL A 1188 32.51 -5.36 9.07
N ASP A 1189 31.66 -4.68 8.32
CA ASP A 1189 31.76 -4.55 6.87
C ASP A 1189 32.35 -3.18 6.50
N ILE A 1190 33.40 -3.19 5.68
CA ILE A 1190 34.06 -1.99 5.17
C ILE A 1190 34.05 -2.02 3.64
N ASN A 1191 33.62 -0.90 3.05
CA ASN A 1191 33.61 -0.64 1.62
C ASN A 1191 34.17 0.77 1.35
N VAL A 1192 35.21 0.86 0.53
CA VAL A 1192 35.89 2.11 0.22
C VAL A 1192 36.07 2.30 -1.27
N GLU A 1193 36.03 3.56 -1.67
CA GLU A 1193 36.42 4.01 -3.01
C GLU A 1193 37.55 5.02 -2.85
N ARG A 1194 38.73 4.69 -3.38
CA ARG A 1194 39.89 5.59 -3.40
C ARG A 1194 39.64 6.74 -4.37
N SER A 1195 40.26 7.89 -4.13
CA SER A 1195 40.37 8.88 -5.20
C SER A 1195 41.33 8.42 -6.29
N GLU A 1196 41.16 8.97 -7.49
CA GLU A 1196 42.02 8.64 -8.65
C GLU A 1196 43.50 8.89 -8.36
N THR A 1197 43.82 9.92 -7.56
CA THR A 1197 45.19 10.27 -7.17
C THR A 1197 45.89 9.15 -6.38
N TYR A 1198 45.14 8.38 -5.59
CA TYR A 1198 45.68 7.34 -4.71
C TYR A 1198 45.16 5.95 -5.07
N ALA A 1199 44.70 5.75 -6.30
CA ALA A 1199 44.09 4.49 -6.73
C ALA A 1199 45.02 3.28 -6.52
N ASP A 1200 46.33 3.48 -6.67
CA ASP A 1200 47.37 2.45 -6.57
C ASP A 1200 48.01 2.34 -5.16
N ASP A 1201 47.49 3.07 -4.17
CA ASP A 1201 48.08 3.10 -2.83
C ASP A 1201 47.47 2.07 -1.88
N PHE A 1202 48.33 1.53 -1.02
CA PHE A 1202 47.92 0.66 0.09
C PHE A 1202 47.26 1.49 1.19
N LEU A 1203 46.15 0.96 1.73
CA LEU A 1203 45.43 1.56 2.84
C LEU A 1203 45.49 0.64 4.06
N ARG A 1204 45.84 1.17 5.22
CA ARG A 1204 45.69 0.48 6.51
C ARG A 1204 44.36 0.86 7.14
N PHE A 1205 43.54 -0.13 7.46
CA PHE A 1205 42.30 0.03 8.20
C PHE A 1205 42.53 -0.38 9.64
N ASP A 1206 42.20 0.49 10.58
CA ASP A 1206 42.21 0.21 12.00
C ASP A 1206 40.75 0.18 12.50
N LEU A 1207 40.35 -0.92 13.14
CA LEU A 1207 39.11 -1.06 13.90
C LEU A 1207 39.41 -0.79 15.37
N ILE A 1208 38.73 0.17 15.97
CA ILE A 1208 38.95 0.61 17.35
C ILE A 1208 37.68 0.34 18.15
N THR A 1209 37.78 -0.46 19.21
CA THR A 1209 36.61 -0.93 19.97
C THR A 1209 36.95 -1.41 21.38
N ASN A 1210 36.00 -1.30 22.32
CA ASN A 1210 36.03 -1.90 23.65
C ASN A 1210 35.05 -3.08 23.82
N CYS A 1211 34.58 -3.70 22.72
CA CYS A 1211 33.58 -4.76 22.78
C CYS A 1211 34.11 -6.13 23.20
N SER A 1212 35.43 -6.35 23.16
CA SER A 1212 36.04 -7.67 23.41
C SER A 1212 36.93 -7.75 24.66
N ASN A 1213 37.15 -6.64 25.39
CA ASN A 1213 37.87 -6.58 26.68
C ASN A 1213 37.60 -5.23 27.39
N ASP A 1214 38.09 -5.03 28.64
CA ASP A 1214 38.01 -3.74 29.35
C ASP A 1214 38.85 -2.62 28.70
N ASP A 1215 39.95 -2.98 28.03
CA ASP A 1215 40.82 -2.04 27.31
C ASP A 1215 40.40 -1.84 25.85
N VAL A 1216 40.60 -0.63 25.31
CA VAL A 1216 40.32 -0.30 23.90
C VAL A 1216 41.33 -1.01 22.99
N LEU A 1217 40.83 -1.89 22.13
CA LEU A 1217 41.63 -2.72 21.22
C LEU A 1217 41.68 -2.13 19.81
N VAL A 1218 42.80 -2.35 19.11
CA VAL A 1218 42.97 -2.02 17.70
C VAL A 1218 43.19 -3.30 16.90
N LYS A 1219 42.36 -3.52 15.90
CA LYS A 1219 42.57 -4.56 14.89
C LYS A 1219 42.89 -3.89 13.56
N SER A 1220 44.10 -4.10 13.05
CA SER A 1220 44.54 -3.50 11.79
C SER A 1220 44.52 -4.49 10.63
N LYS A 1221 44.21 -4.01 9.43
CA LYS A 1221 44.35 -4.77 8.18
C LYS A 1221 44.89 -3.86 7.08
N LEU A 1222 45.91 -4.37 6.39
CA LEU A 1222 46.42 -3.74 5.17
C LEU A 1222 45.54 -4.17 3.98
N MET A 1223 45.08 -3.20 3.21
CA MET A 1223 44.26 -3.37 2.02
C MET A 1223 45.09 -3.02 0.78
N ALA A 1224 45.20 -3.98 -0.13
CA ALA A 1224 45.86 -3.79 -1.42
C ALA A 1224 45.03 -2.89 -2.35
N PRO A 1225 45.65 -2.25 -3.35
CA PRO A 1225 44.96 -1.37 -4.31
C PRO A 1225 43.77 -2.03 -5.02
N GLU A 1226 43.86 -3.32 -5.35
CA GLU A 1226 42.78 -4.03 -6.06
C GLU A 1226 41.57 -4.36 -5.18
N GLN A 1227 41.71 -4.20 -3.85
CA GLN A 1227 40.65 -4.47 -2.89
C GLN A 1227 39.91 -3.17 -2.56
N SER A 1228 38.58 -3.20 -2.65
CA SER A 1228 37.69 -2.10 -2.24
C SER A 1228 36.79 -2.46 -1.06
N LYS A 1229 36.71 -3.74 -0.69
CA LYS A 1229 35.82 -4.22 0.37
C LYS A 1229 36.42 -5.37 1.17
N PHE A 1230 36.08 -5.44 2.45
CA PHE A 1230 36.32 -6.62 3.28
C PHE A 1230 35.44 -6.61 4.53
N SER A 1231 35.40 -7.75 5.22
CA SER A 1231 34.72 -7.88 6.50
C SER A 1231 35.63 -8.50 7.57
N TRP A 1232 35.36 -8.15 8.84
CA TRP A 1232 35.95 -8.80 10.02
C TRP A 1232 34.86 -9.36 10.91
N LEU A 1233 35.15 -10.48 11.59
CA LEU A 1233 34.34 -10.90 12.72
C LEU A 1233 34.82 -10.17 13.99
N LEU A 1234 33.87 -9.60 14.72
CA LEU A 1234 34.02 -8.89 15.98
C LEU A 1234 33.34 -9.71 17.08
N PRO A 1235 34.10 -10.40 17.95
CA PRO A 1235 33.53 -11.06 19.12
C PRO A 1235 33.08 -10.00 20.13
N ILE A 1236 32.00 -10.29 20.86
CA ILE A 1236 31.45 -9.38 21.86
C ILE A 1236 31.30 -10.06 23.23
N MET A 1237 31.62 -9.32 24.29
CA MET A 1237 31.47 -9.78 25.67
C MET A 1237 30.29 -9.06 26.37
N GLU A 1238 29.37 -9.85 26.93
CA GLU A 1238 28.15 -9.36 27.59
C GLU A 1238 28.42 -8.54 28.87
N GLU A 1239 29.60 -8.69 29.50
CA GLU A 1239 29.91 -8.06 30.79
C GLU A 1239 30.02 -6.52 30.75
N ASN A 1240 30.27 -5.92 29.58
CA ASN A 1240 30.50 -4.47 29.47
C ASN A 1240 29.20 -3.63 29.43
N GLY A 1241 28.03 -4.25 29.23
CA GLY A 1241 26.71 -3.60 29.16
C GLY A 1241 26.51 -2.64 27.96
N ARG A 1242 27.56 -1.91 27.53
CA ARG A 1242 27.60 -1.01 26.38
C ARG A 1242 29.03 -0.99 25.81
N CYS A 1243 29.17 -0.94 24.49
CA CYS A 1243 30.47 -0.77 23.83
C CYS A 1243 30.35 0.04 22.53
N PHE A 1244 31.46 0.49 21.97
CA PHE A 1244 31.50 1.20 20.69
C PHE A 1244 32.47 0.56 19.70
N VAL A 1245 32.26 0.83 18.41
CA VAL A 1245 33.14 0.43 17.33
C VAL A 1245 33.30 1.61 16.37
N ARG A 1246 34.52 2.08 16.16
CA ARG A 1246 34.83 3.08 15.12
C ARG A 1246 35.95 2.60 14.22
N SER A 1247 36.11 3.23 13.08
CA SER A 1247 37.15 2.87 12.13
C SER A 1247 37.91 4.10 11.63
N ARG A 1248 39.21 3.90 11.38
CA ARG A 1248 40.05 4.86 10.66
C ARG A 1248 40.81 4.18 9.53
N VAL A 1249 41.08 4.94 8.49
CA VAL A 1249 41.81 4.54 7.29
C VAL A 1249 43.06 5.41 7.21
N VAL A 1250 44.22 4.81 7.01
CA VAL A 1250 45.50 5.53 6.87
C VAL A 1250 46.17 5.11 5.57
N ARG A 1251 46.62 6.08 4.77
CA ARG A 1251 47.41 5.84 3.57
C ARG A 1251 48.80 5.39 3.96
N GLU A 1252 49.22 4.20 3.55
CA GLU A 1252 50.58 3.75 3.80
C GLU A 1252 51.56 4.43 2.84
N SER A 1253 52.53 5.15 3.38
CA SER A 1253 53.59 5.83 2.64
C SER A 1253 54.82 6.05 3.54
N LEU A 1254 55.93 6.49 2.94
CA LEU A 1254 57.15 6.89 3.67
C LEU A 1254 57.05 8.31 4.27
N GLU A 1255 55.94 9.02 4.05
CA GLU A 1255 55.71 10.35 4.61
C GLU A 1255 55.51 10.26 6.13
N GLU A 1256 56.08 11.22 6.86
CA GLU A 1256 55.98 11.29 8.33
C GLU A 1256 54.55 11.60 8.79
N ASN A 1257 53.81 12.42 8.04
CA ASN A 1257 52.43 12.81 8.32
C ASN A 1257 51.48 12.26 7.25
N LYS A 1258 50.99 11.03 7.47
CA LYS A 1258 50.18 10.29 6.49
C LYS A 1258 48.79 10.91 6.33
N LEU A 1259 48.19 10.72 5.15
CA LEU A 1259 46.79 11.03 4.91
C LEU A 1259 45.90 9.97 5.56
N SER A 1260 44.79 10.39 6.15
CA SER A 1260 43.88 9.50 6.84
C SER A 1260 42.43 9.98 6.77
N ALA A 1261 41.51 9.05 7.00
CA ALA A 1261 40.07 9.26 7.07
C ALA A 1261 39.48 8.55 8.30
N TYR A 1262 38.49 9.16 8.95
CA TYR A 1262 37.86 8.62 10.16
C TYR A 1262 36.36 8.51 9.99
N SER A 1263 35.77 7.45 10.53
CA SER A 1263 34.33 7.31 10.71
C SER A 1263 33.91 7.69 12.13
N ASN A 1264 32.66 8.12 12.31
CA ASN A 1264 32.03 8.13 13.63
C ASN A 1264 31.77 6.69 14.14
N PRO A 1265 31.57 6.51 15.46
CA PRO A 1265 31.35 5.21 16.06
C PRO A 1265 29.94 4.67 15.80
N ILE A 1266 29.82 3.35 15.90
CA ILE A 1266 28.58 2.61 16.05
C ILE A 1266 28.55 2.07 17.48
N PHE A 1267 27.46 2.28 18.20
CA PHE A 1267 27.30 1.81 19.58
C PHE A 1267 26.62 0.44 19.59
N ILE A 1268 26.93 -0.37 20.60
CA ILE A 1268 26.28 -1.64 20.89
C ILE A 1268 25.83 -1.62 22.36
N VAL A 1269 24.61 -2.04 22.62
CA VAL A 1269 23.99 -2.10 23.97
C VAL A 1269 23.44 -3.51 24.19
N TYR A 1270 23.64 -4.07 25.38
CA TYR A 1270 23.15 -5.41 25.77
C TYR A 1270 21.89 -5.34 26.64
#